data_AF-A0A8H4QH36-F1
#
_entry.id   AF-A0A8H4QH36-F1
#
_cell.length_a   1.000
_cell.length_b   1.000
_cell.length_c   1.000
_cell.angle_alpha   90.00
_cell.angle_beta   90.00
_cell.angle_gamma   90.00
#
_symmetry.space_group_name_H-M   'P 1'
#
loop_
_entity.id
_entity.type
_entity.pdbx_description
1 polymer ?
#
loop_
_entity_poly.entity_id
_entity_poly.type
_entity_poly.pdbx_seq_one_letter_code
_entity_poly.pdbx_strand_id
1 'polypeptide(L)'
;MCVLSKVDPKEGSFCSFVHEVAKVQPSTPESRRRSRQSSNKHEYPTLRIFHNWIKGLHDKFSPIPPGTTAICFRLLFPEEDVHRKYEIQEASMASLLQDCFGIEKKKFDRRALEQSSGCLGQELRNVLEKTCPNSEGFISPISIAEIDLLLDELAANSKYTHQSIRDKHPNKRKRADVIRSLFRQLSPLDAAVLTQIILKDLRPLLYPMSEWHYSTALTKFNTASVKMLTKEHAINAWDPSKSMLKFYRVRCDINAAAVFVDLPAHQRHNVCPKIGSMIAIPKSEKGLSCEHALHFFNESGTLWAETKYDGERAQIHVEVIAGREPLITIFSKSKRDSTQDRHAIHEVIRVALGLDRKHRTGPKIKREIRKNIILDAEMVPFRGTRIEEFWRIRKLIERTAHGIRGRRTSSTFHKYVGAASHNVLRLCSLRGEVSDSDSDEDNSELRLGLVFFDVLYLDGESLIYKPYKYRRDILESVIHTEPGKIRLAKRFPIDMSSQAESQLRHVFCAAIAKHEEGLVLKAEYSLYNDFSSPWVKLKKDYIPDCGDSVDLLILGASWEKVRGRTLRVPPSTFTTFYIGVLDQERKASLPCFRVYFTVSYGLNRTELEQLNFEIKTAQSVRYHRISMRFKDLPYELSVYRGIREPEIVLKTPLVANLMGAGYTKASGSKDYELRFPRLARVYRASERHWKTAIDRQALNVLARTSVGRELSGKECREWLAMNFGLQASPTVNSTAKRKATADLFNKKLKCQRKTYAEVDSPTPDWSKYDEETSPMPLSINLNALNAATYSPLAMECSAVFGSPKPLKPQNRNSSESTTNRPLVNERKDEDCEWYTSFQKRCTKSRSEVRSFATLLSCCGWTGMRKEGMKRGVIVIHDCVDEGTEQMERISCARRGRHKRTFYAENGEPTKVLSVLTIPTPPSPPPNAVNIRFLLSPVNPADINVVEGVYPTKPSKADLLNVPGRETAMFVGGNEGLARVTALGDGVDKLLVGDWVIMTKQQSGTWTTDRTVSVHDVVQVPDADTLTEAQAATLTVNPPTAYNMLSDFVDLKEGDWVVQNGANSAVGQAVIQIAASRGLRTINLIRDRPDLQTLVNKLQKLGANHVLTYDQLSDKSVREKVKEWTEGKYASGGKETTAMARLLGSDAQLVSYGAMAKQPLSLPTSLFIFKNLTCHGFWQSRWYKQRSLAERETLIHNLVNLIKTKQGNTIAHAVPQLDTPEHEIITIEARESDEEASEKVRNVMKALAEGSYGKKVLLKLASSNGP
;
A
#
# COMPACT_ATOMS: atom_id res chain seq x y z
N MET A 1 32.88 28.05 15.17
CA MET A 1 33.06 27.19 13.98
C MET A 1 32.15 27.68 12.85
N CYS A 2 32.69 28.14 11.72
CA CYS A 2 31.86 28.50 10.56
C CYS A 2 31.45 27.21 9.80
N VAL A 3 30.38 26.56 10.26
CA VAL A 3 29.87 25.29 9.70
C VAL A 3 28.82 25.53 8.61
N LEU A 4 28.37 26.78 8.38
CA LEU A 4 27.53 27.10 7.23
C LEU A 4 28.30 27.07 5.90
N SER A 5 29.49 27.68 5.85
CA SER A 5 30.22 27.89 4.60
C SER A 5 31.73 27.77 4.75
N LYS A 6 32.35 26.92 3.94
CA LYS A 6 33.70 27.08 3.39
C LYS A 6 33.67 26.73 1.90
N VAL A 7 34.69 27.16 1.17
CA VAL A 7 34.60 27.47 -0.27
C VAL A 7 34.52 26.25 -1.20
N ASP A 8 34.97 25.06 -0.78
CA ASP A 8 34.90 23.86 -1.61
C ASP A 8 33.61 23.06 -1.33
N PRO A 9 32.75 22.74 -2.33
CA PRO A 9 31.59 21.86 -2.17
C PRO A 9 31.94 20.44 -1.66
N LYS A 10 33.21 20.02 -1.70
CA LYS A 10 33.70 18.77 -1.09
C LYS A 10 33.87 18.85 0.43
N GLU A 11 33.80 20.04 1.05
CA GLU A 11 34.20 20.27 2.44
C GLU A 11 33.06 20.55 3.44
N GLY A 12 32.48 19.48 4.02
CA GLY A 12 32.07 19.41 5.43
C GLY A 12 31.01 20.38 6.01
N SER A 13 30.53 21.38 5.27
CA SER A 13 29.53 22.35 5.77
C SER A 13 28.12 21.74 5.88
N PHE A 14 27.30 22.28 6.78
CA PHE A 14 25.89 21.91 6.93
C PHE A 14 25.08 22.24 5.67
N CYS A 15 25.30 23.41 5.07
CA CYS A 15 24.61 23.82 3.84
C CYS A 15 25.12 23.04 2.62
N SER A 16 26.42 22.71 2.56
CA SER A 16 26.97 21.77 1.57
C SER A 16 26.33 20.39 1.71
N PHE A 17 26.16 19.87 2.94
CA PHE A 17 25.42 18.62 3.17
C PHE A 17 23.96 18.69 2.66
N VAL A 18 23.22 19.77 2.95
CA VAL A 18 21.86 19.94 2.42
C VAL A 18 21.86 19.96 0.89
N HIS A 19 22.85 20.62 0.27
CA HIS A 19 22.99 20.72 -1.18
C HIS A 19 23.38 19.38 -1.83
N GLU A 20 24.28 18.59 -1.24
CA GLU A 20 24.63 17.25 -1.74
C GLU A 20 23.46 16.27 -1.61
N VAL A 21 22.67 16.35 -0.54
CA VAL A 21 21.44 15.57 -0.41
C VAL A 21 20.41 15.99 -1.47
N ALA A 22 20.33 17.27 -1.82
CA ALA A 22 19.47 17.78 -2.89
C ALA A 22 19.84 17.25 -4.29
N LYS A 23 21.12 16.90 -4.52
CA LYS A 23 21.63 16.30 -5.78
C LYS A 23 21.28 14.80 -5.93
N VAL A 24 20.71 14.15 -4.91
CA VAL A 24 20.37 12.71 -4.97
C VAL A 24 19.27 12.45 -6.00
N GLN A 25 19.66 11.91 -7.16
CA GLN A 25 18.76 11.65 -8.28
C GLN A 25 17.59 10.72 -7.89
N PRO A 26 16.35 11.03 -8.29
CA PRO A 26 15.19 10.23 -7.96
C PRO A 26 15.20 8.90 -8.72
N SER A 27 15.12 7.80 -8.00
CA SER A 27 14.99 6.48 -8.63
C SER A 27 13.56 6.25 -9.13
N THR A 28 13.44 5.94 -10.43
CA THR A 28 12.18 5.54 -11.09
C THR A 28 11.66 4.21 -10.53
N PRO A 29 10.36 3.87 -10.71
CA PRO A 29 9.82 2.56 -10.33
C PRO A 29 10.61 1.37 -10.91
N GLU A 30 11.28 1.57 -12.04
CA GLU A 30 11.99 0.54 -12.79
C GLU A 30 13.43 0.33 -12.30
N SER A 31 14.19 1.41 -12.07
CA SER A 31 15.56 1.27 -11.52
C SER A 31 15.55 0.68 -10.10
N ARG A 32 14.45 0.88 -9.35
CA ARG A 32 14.16 0.23 -8.07
C ARG A 32 13.96 -1.27 -8.14
N ARG A 33 13.41 -1.79 -9.25
CA ARG A 33 13.27 -3.23 -9.44
C ARG A 33 14.64 -3.88 -9.65
N ARG A 34 15.56 -3.19 -10.35
CA ARG A 34 16.96 -3.60 -10.52
C ARG A 34 17.73 -3.53 -9.17
N SER A 35 17.71 -2.40 -8.47
CA SER A 35 18.52 -2.21 -7.25
C SER A 35 18.10 -3.07 -6.03
N ARG A 36 16.87 -3.60 -6.03
CA ARG A 36 16.39 -4.57 -5.03
C ARG A 36 17.12 -5.92 -5.07
N GLN A 37 17.86 -6.23 -6.13
CA GLN A 37 18.57 -7.52 -6.28
C GLN A 37 20.03 -7.49 -5.80
N SER A 38 20.60 -6.31 -5.47
CA SER A 38 22.06 -6.17 -5.28
C SER A 38 22.50 -5.20 -4.17
N SER A 39 21.67 -4.91 -3.16
CA SER A 39 22.01 -3.93 -2.12
C SER A 39 21.81 -4.42 -0.68
N ASN A 40 22.81 -4.15 0.17
CA ASN A 40 22.75 -4.34 1.62
C ASN A 40 21.67 -3.40 2.19
N LYS A 41 20.61 -3.95 2.80
CA LYS A 41 19.33 -3.26 3.08
C LYS A 41 19.44 -1.95 3.88
N HIS A 42 20.53 -1.76 4.61
CA HIS A 42 20.70 -0.71 5.61
C HIS A 42 21.17 0.64 5.03
N GLU A 43 22.09 0.66 4.05
CA GLU A 43 22.62 1.91 3.50
C GLU A 43 21.89 2.38 2.23
N TYR A 44 21.90 3.70 1.98
CA TYR A 44 21.26 4.36 0.85
C TYR A 44 21.92 5.73 0.61
N PRO A 45 21.81 6.33 -0.60
CA PRO A 45 22.63 7.49 -0.99
C PRO A 45 22.62 8.65 0.01
N THR A 46 21.44 9.05 0.50
CA THR A 46 21.32 10.13 1.50
C THR A 46 21.97 9.79 2.85
N LEU A 47 21.90 8.53 3.29
CA LEU A 47 22.57 8.09 4.52
C LEU A 47 24.10 8.04 4.34
N ARG A 48 24.58 7.61 3.16
CA ARG A 48 26.01 7.63 2.84
C ARG A 48 26.57 9.06 2.77
N ILE A 49 25.81 10.01 2.21
CA ILE A 49 26.16 11.44 2.24
C ILE A 49 26.22 11.95 3.69
N PHE A 50 25.31 11.51 4.56
CA PHE A 50 25.32 11.85 5.98
C PHE A 50 26.51 11.22 6.73
N HIS A 51 26.88 9.97 6.46
CA HIS A 51 28.10 9.34 6.97
C HIS A 51 29.36 10.11 6.54
N ASN A 52 29.46 10.46 5.25
CA ASN A 52 30.59 11.24 4.72
C ASN A 52 30.67 12.63 5.36
N TRP A 53 29.53 13.28 5.61
CA TRP A 53 29.46 14.57 6.30
C TRP A 53 29.91 14.48 7.76
N ILE A 54 29.41 13.49 8.52
CA ILE A 54 29.86 13.21 9.89
C ILE A 54 31.37 12.97 9.91
N LYS A 55 31.89 12.16 8.99
CA LYS A 55 33.33 11.91 8.90
C LYS A 55 34.11 13.21 8.64
N GLY A 56 33.66 14.03 7.68
CA GLY A 56 34.27 15.33 7.38
C GLY A 56 34.20 16.36 8.53
N LEU A 57 33.27 16.21 9.47
CA LEU A 57 33.25 16.98 10.73
C LEU A 57 34.31 16.45 11.71
N HIS A 58 34.39 15.13 11.93
CA HIS A 58 35.39 14.53 12.82
C HIS A 58 36.83 14.73 12.31
N ASP A 59 37.08 14.49 11.01
CA ASP A 59 38.40 14.64 10.38
C ASP A 59 38.95 16.08 10.52
N LYS A 60 38.08 17.09 10.72
CA LYS A 60 38.44 18.51 10.88
C LYS A 60 38.41 19.03 12.31
N PHE A 61 37.61 18.40 13.18
CA PHE A 61 37.27 18.90 14.51
C PHE A 61 37.12 17.75 15.52
N SER A 62 38.13 16.90 15.66
CA SER A 62 38.15 15.88 16.72
C SER A 62 38.93 16.39 17.94
N PRO A 63 38.36 16.39 19.16
CA PRO A 63 36.96 16.09 19.50
C PRO A 63 36.01 17.24 19.10
N ILE A 64 34.77 16.88 18.73
CA ILE A 64 33.76 17.88 18.30
C ILE A 64 33.40 18.78 19.50
N PRO A 65 33.42 20.12 19.36
CA PRO A 65 33.11 21.03 20.46
C PRO A 65 31.73 20.78 21.08
N PRO A 66 31.60 20.75 22.43
CA PRO A 66 30.35 20.39 23.11
C PRO A 66 29.13 21.21 22.67
N GLY A 67 27.98 20.56 22.54
CA GLY A 67 26.73 21.17 22.09
C GLY A 67 26.56 21.23 20.57
N THR A 68 27.62 21.03 19.79
CA THR A 68 27.56 21.00 18.32
C THR A 68 26.58 19.93 17.82
N THR A 69 26.58 18.73 18.42
CA THR A 69 25.61 17.67 18.10
C THR A 69 24.17 18.18 18.27
N ALA A 70 23.87 18.84 19.39
CA ALA A 70 22.53 19.34 19.68
C ALA A 70 22.10 20.43 18.68
N ILE A 71 23.01 21.31 18.26
CA ILE A 71 22.77 22.31 17.22
C ILE A 71 22.50 21.63 15.87
N CYS A 72 23.38 20.72 15.43
CA CYS A 72 23.22 20.00 14.16
C CYS A 72 21.89 19.26 14.05
N PHE A 73 21.44 18.58 15.12
CA PHE A 73 20.12 17.92 15.13
C PHE A 73 18.94 18.91 15.17
N ARG A 74 19.06 20.09 15.80
CA ARG A 74 18.05 21.17 15.71
C ARG A 74 17.93 21.75 14.31
N LEU A 75 19.05 21.96 13.62
CA LEU A 75 19.06 22.52 12.26
C LEU A 75 18.58 21.49 11.23
N LEU A 76 18.89 20.20 11.42
CA LEU A 76 18.50 19.11 10.50
C LEU A 76 17.04 18.65 10.65
N PHE A 77 16.52 18.59 11.89
CA PHE A 77 15.14 18.19 12.20
C PHE A 77 14.40 19.30 12.96
N PRO A 78 14.25 20.51 12.38
CA PRO A 78 13.70 21.66 13.07
C PRO A 78 12.23 21.46 13.50
N GLU A 79 11.52 20.49 12.92
CA GLU A 79 10.18 20.06 13.33
C GLU A 79 10.15 19.25 14.65
N GLU A 80 11.24 18.57 15.02
CA GLU A 80 11.35 17.83 16.29
C GLU A 80 11.69 18.73 17.48
N ASP A 81 12.20 19.94 17.23
CA ASP A 81 12.44 20.93 18.28
C ASP A 81 11.10 21.50 18.82
N VAL A 82 10.72 20.94 19.97
CA VAL A 82 9.55 21.30 20.75
C VAL A 82 9.71 22.61 21.53
N HIS A 83 10.94 23.06 21.83
CA HIS A 83 11.17 24.18 22.74
C HIS A 83 11.08 25.54 22.05
N ARG A 84 11.64 25.71 20.84
CA ARG A 84 11.50 26.97 20.08
C ARG A 84 10.18 27.01 19.33
N LYS A 85 9.48 28.14 19.42
CA LYS A 85 8.33 28.48 18.57
C LYS A 85 8.55 29.90 18.05
N TYR A 86 8.53 30.08 16.74
CA TYR A 86 8.77 31.41 16.14
C TYR A 86 7.47 32.19 15.91
N GLU A 87 6.33 31.50 15.78
CA GLU A 87 5.05 32.07 15.34
C GLU A 87 5.17 32.89 14.03
N ILE A 88 6.04 32.42 13.12
CA ILE A 88 6.21 32.97 11.78
C ILE A 88 5.61 31.97 10.79
N GLN A 89 4.60 32.40 10.03
CA GLN A 89 4.09 31.65 8.88
C GLN A 89 4.82 32.07 7.60
N GLU A 90 4.71 31.28 6.54
CA GLU A 90 5.47 31.51 5.29
C GLU A 90 5.15 32.85 4.61
N ALA A 91 3.92 33.37 4.73
CA ALA A 91 3.58 34.72 4.28
C ALA A 91 4.23 35.82 5.15
N SER A 92 4.24 35.65 6.48
CA SER A 92 4.92 36.56 7.41
C SER A 92 6.43 36.55 7.21
N MET A 93 7.02 35.38 6.93
CA MET A 93 8.43 35.23 6.60
C MET A 93 8.78 35.93 5.29
N ALA A 94 7.92 35.82 4.27
CA ALA A 94 8.12 36.53 3.00
C ALA A 94 8.15 38.05 3.20
N SER A 95 7.25 38.62 4.03
CA SER A 95 7.29 40.04 4.38
C SER A 95 8.59 40.41 5.13
N LEU A 96 8.95 39.63 6.15
CA LEU A 96 10.18 39.89 6.92
C LEU A 96 11.45 39.81 6.06
N LEU A 97 11.47 38.96 5.01
CA LEU A 97 12.55 38.87 4.04
C LEU A 97 12.54 40.02 3.04
N GLN A 98 11.37 40.47 2.57
CA GLN A 98 11.21 41.69 1.76
C GLN A 98 11.77 42.91 2.52
N ASP A 99 11.38 43.08 3.79
CA ASP A 99 11.81 44.17 4.68
C ASP A 99 13.27 44.04 5.17
N CYS A 100 13.94 42.92 4.88
CA CYS A 100 15.34 42.64 5.23
C CYS A 100 16.29 42.83 4.03
N PHE A 101 15.84 42.50 2.82
CA PHE A 101 16.65 42.54 1.59
C PHE A 101 16.22 43.64 0.59
N GLY A 102 15.21 44.46 0.92
CA GLY A 102 14.69 45.50 0.04
C GLY A 102 13.93 44.96 -1.18
N ILE A 103 13.45 43.72 -1.12
CA ILE A 103 12.84 43.04 -2.28
C ILE A 103 11.39 43.50 -2.47
N GLU A 104 11.05 43.96 -3.67
CA GLU A 104 9.67 44.32 -4.05
C GLU A 104 8.66 43.21 -3.77
N LYS A 105 7.49 43.60 -3.23
CA LYS A 105 6.42 42.66 -2.84
C LYS A 105 5.95 41.74 -3.99
N LYS A 106 6.00 42.23 -5.23
CA LYS A 106 5.65 41.46 -6.44
C LYS A 106 6.58 40.27 -6.71
N LYS A 107 7.87 40.37 -6.36
CA LYS A 107 8.90 39.34 -6.66
C LYS A 107 8.73 38.05 -5.86
N PHE A 108 7.86 38.04 -4.85
CA PHE A 108 7.45 36.84 -4.09
C PHE A 108 5.97 36.47 -4.27
N ASP A 109 5.22 37.08 -5.20
CA ASP A 109 3.80 36.73 -5.37
C ASP A 109 3.62 35.35 -6.04
N ARG A 110 3.35 34.36 -5.18
CA ARG A 110 3.04 32.97 -5.51
C ARG A 110 1.85 32.79 -6.45
N ARG A 111 1.01 33.81 -6.66
CA ARG A 111 -0.17 33.75 -7.54
C ARG A 111 0.15 34.09 -9.00
N ALA A 112 1.31 34.68 -9.27
CA ALA A 112 1.72 35.15 -10.59
C ALA A 112 2.70 34.21 -11.32
N LEU A 113 3.24 33.20 -10.64
CA LEU A 113 4.33 32.35 -11.14
C LEU A 113 3.90 30.90 -11.31
N GLU A 114 3.59 30.51 -12.55
CA GLU A 114 3.35 29.11 -12.94
C GLU A 114 4.58 28.21 -12.70
N GLN A 115 5.75 28.83 -12.55
CA GLN A 115 7.04 28.21 -12.27
C GLN A 115 7.45 28.25 -10.77
N SER A 116 6.55 28.56 -9.83
CA SER A 116 6.93 28.60 -8.40
C SER A 116 7.35 27.22 -7.87
N SER A 117 8.42 27.20 -7.09
CA SER A 117 8.97 26.03 -6.40
C SER A 117 8.11 25.52 -5.23
N GLY A 118 7.14 26.29 -4.76
CA GLY A 118 6.42 26.01 -3.51
C GLY A 118 7.31 26.07 -2.25
N CYS A 119 8.51 26.65 -2.35
CA CYS A 119 9.58 26.61 -1.35
C CYS A 119 10.13 28.03 -1.11
N LEU A 120 9.72 28.73 -0.03
CA LEU A 120 10.14 30.14 0.17
C LEU A 120 11.67 30.32 0.18
N GLY A 121 12.41 29.37 0.76
CA GLY A 121 13.88 29.40 0.72
C GLY A 121 14.44 29.36 -0.70
N GLN A 122 13.86 28.55 -1.59
CA GLN A 122 14.29 28.49 -2.99
C GLN A 122 13.88 29.74 -3.76
N GLU A 123 12.69 30.32 -3.51
CA GLU A 123 12.34 31.62 -4.13
C GLU A 123 13.30 32.73 -3.68
N LEU A 124 13.67 32.76 -2.39
CA LEU A 124 14.65 33.71 -1.86
C LEU A 124 16.01 33.52 -2.55
N ARG A 125 16.50 32.28 -2.67
CA ARG A 125 17.73 31.95 -3.41
C ARG A 125 17.68 32.45 -4.85
N ASN A 126 16.62 32.11 -5.57
CA ASN A 126 16.40 32.49 -6.97
C ASN A 126 16.37 34.02 -7.19
N VAL A 127 15.98 34.80 -6.18
CA VAL A 127 16.03 36.27 -6.22
C VAL A 127 17.43 36.78 -5.87
N LEU A 128 18.05 36.28 -4.79
CA LEU A 128 19.36 36.73 -4.33
C LEU A 128 20.49 36.43 -5.33
N GLU A 129 20.47 35.26 -5.99
CA GLU A 129 21.42 34.91 -7.07
C GLU A 129 21.32 35.88 -8.27
N LYS A 130 20.13 36.44 -8.52
CA LYS A 130 19.92 37.42 -9.61
C LYS A 130 20.27 38.85 -9.22
N THR A 131 20.23 39.20 -7.93
CA THR A 131 20.60 40.55 -7.45
C THR A 131 22.07 40.65 -7.02
N CYS A 132 22.72 39.52 -6.74
CA CYS A 132 24.07 39.47 -6.18
C CYS A 132 24.93 38.38 -6.87
N PRO A 133 25.29 38.56 -8.16
CA PRO A 133 25.98 37.53 -8.93
C PRO A 133 27.38 37.17 -8.39
N ASN A 134 28.11 38.14 -7.82
CA ASN A 134 29.47 37.94 -7.28
C ASN A 134 29.45 37.26 -5.90
N SER A 135 28.77 36.12 -5.76
CA SER A 135 28.64 35.37 -4.50
C SER A 135 29.41 34.05 -4.46
N GLU A 136 30.09 33.66 -5.54
CA GLU A 136 31.02 32.52 -5.53
C GLU A 136 32.20 32.80 -4.58
N GLY A 137 32.56 31.81 -3.76
CA GLY A 137 33.63 31.93 -2.76
C GLY A 137 33.25 32.70 -1.47
N PHE A 138 32.03 33.23 -1.34
CA PHE A 138 31.65 33.98 -0.14
C PHE A 138 31.53 33.09 1.11
N ILE A 139 32.36 33.36 2.12
CA ILE A 139 32.24 32.75 3.46
C ILE A 139 31.34 33.61 4.33
N SER A 140 30.20 33.04 4.75
CA SER A 140 29.36 33.63 5.79
C SER A 140 30.15 33.72 7.12
N PRO A 141 30.23 34.92 7.74
CA PRO A 141 31.02 35.11 8.95
C PRO A 141 30.38 34.48 10.19
N ILE A 142 29.07 34.21 10.18
CA ILE A 142 28.33 33.75 11.35
C ILE A 142 28.43 32.23 11.55
N SER A 143 28.71 31.81 12.79
CA SER A 143 28.77 30.39 13.15
C SER A 143 27.38 29.79 13.42
N ILE A 144 27.30 28.45 13.38
CA ILE A 144 26.09 27.73 13.76
C ILE A 144 25.70 27.94 15.24
N ALA A 145 26.65 28.30 16.11
CA ALA A 145 26.39 28.61 17.51
C ALA A 145 25.75 29.99 17.69
N GLU A 146 26.24 31.01 16.97
CA GLU A 146 25.61 32.34 16.95
C GLU A 146 24.23 32.30 16.30
N ILE A 147 24.03 31.51 15.24
CA ILE A 147 22.70 31.24 14.69
C ILE A 147 21.80 30.57 15.72
N ASP A 148 22.28 29.58 16.47
CA ASP A 148 21.47 28.89 17.48
C ASP A 148 21.04 29.84 18.61
N LEU A 149 21.90 30.78 19.02
CA LEU A 149 21.59 31.85 19.98
C LEU A 149 20.60 32.88 19.42
N LEU A 150 20.77 33.34 18.18
CA LEU A 150 19.83 34.24 17.52
C LEU A 150 18.46 33.56 17.26
N LEU A 151 18.44 32.24 17.07
CA LEU A 151 17.20 31.46 17.00
C LEU A 151 16.54 31.29 18.38
N ASP A 152 17.29 31.19 19.49
CA ASP A 152 16.73 31.29 20.86
C ASP A 152 16.09 32.69 21.07
N GLU A 153 16.74 33.79 20.66
CA GLU A 153 16.19 35.15 20.77
C GLU A 153 14.94 35.36 19.88
N LEU A 154 14.96 34.86 18.64
CA LEU A 154 13.82 34.87 17.73
C LEU A 154 12.66 34.03 18.28
N ALA A 155 12.95 32.91 18.94
CA ALA A 155 11.95 32.09 19.61
C ALA A 155 11.38 32.75 20.87
N ALA A 156 12.20 33.50 21.63
CA ALA A 156 11.75 34.23 22.82
C ALA A 156 10.71 35.33 22.51
N ASN A 157 10.59 35.74 21.24
CA ASN A 157 9.49 36.57 20.73
C ASN A 157 8.13 35.83 20.61
N SER A 158 8.03 34.56 21.01
CA SER A 158 6.79 33.79 21.09
C SER A 158 6.36 33.51 22.53
N LYS A 159 5.04 33.61 22.79
CA LYS A 159 4.46 33.19 24.07
C LYS A 159 4.46 31.66 24.24
N TYR A 160 4.55 30.89 23.16
CA TYR A 160 4.55 29.41 23.18
C TYR A 160 5.95 28.79 23.21
N THR A 161 7.02 29.59 23.17
CA THR A 161 8.40 29.10 23.40
C THR A 161 8.58 28.72 24.86
N HIS A 162 9.39 27.67 25.08
CA HIS A 162 9.67 27.14 26.41
C HIS A 162 10.28 28.20 27.36
N GLN A 163 9.86 28.18 28.62
CA GLN A 163 10.19 29.21 29.63
C GLN A 163 11.70 29.49 29.70
N SER A 164 12.52 28.44 29.82
CA SER A 164 13.99 28.53 29.90
C SER A 164 14.72 29.09 28.67
N ILE A 165 14.04 29.34 27.55
CA ILE A 165 14.57 30.11 26.41
C ILE A 165 14.15 31.58 26.54
N ARG A 166 12.92 31.85 27.00
CA ARG A 166 12.43 33.23 27.22
C ARG A 166 13.20 33.94 28.33
N ASP A 167 13.59 33.20 29.37
CA ASP A 167 14.32 33.74 30.54
C ASP A 167 15.76 34.15 30.22
N LYS A 168 16.39 33.50 29.21
CA LYS A 168 17.70 33.93 28.68
C LYS A 168 17.63 35.24 27.90
N HIS A 169 16.45 35.59 27.37
CA HIS A 169 16.24 36.75 26.51
C HIS A 169 15.09 37.63 27.03
N PRO A 170 15.23 38.25 28.22
CA PRO A 170 14.27 39.21 28.74
C PRO A 170 14.19 40.41 27.78
N ASN A 171 15.34 41.02 27.50
CA ASN A 171 15.52 42.21 26.65
C ASN A 171 15.70 41.85 25.16
N LYS A 172 14.93 40.87 24.67
CA LYS A 172 14.91 40.43 23.27
C LYS A 172 14.56 41.58 22.30
N ARG A 173 15.23 41.63 21.16
CA ARG A 173 14.93 42.56 20.05
C ARG A 173 13.66 42.14 19.32
N LYS A 174 13.08 43.06 18.54
CA LYS A 174 11.91 42.80 17.70
C LYS A 174 12.27 41.76 16.63
N ARG A 175 11.29 40.92 16.23
CA ARG A 175 11.48 39.85 15.22
C ARG A 175 12.22 40.31 13.95
N ALA A 176 11.90 41.49 13.41
CA ALA A 176 12.56 42.04 12.21
C ALA A 176 14.06 42.28 12.39
N ASP A 177 14.49 42.73 13.57
CA ASP A 177 15.90 43.09 13.82
C ASP A 177 16.76 41.86 14.14
N VAL A 178 16.15 40.83 14.74
CA VAL A 178 16.76 39.50 14.87
C VAL A 178 16.87 38.83 13.50
N ILE A 179 15.85 38.93 12.62
CA ILE A 179 15.92 38.45 11.23
C ILE A 179 17.02 39.19 10.44
N ARG A 180 17.11 40.52 10.52
CA ARG A 180 18.21 41.31 9.92
C ARG A 180 19.59 40.93 10.44
N SER A 181 19.69 40.41 11.66
CA SER A 181 20.94 39.88 12.22
C SER A 181 21.26 38.49 11.68
N LEU A 182 20.25 37.60 11.66
CA LEU A 182 20.34 36.22 11.16
C LEU A 182 20.69 36.14 9.67
N PHE A 183 20.17 37.07 8.86
CA PHE A 183 20.33 37.08 7.39
C PHE A 183 21.42 38.05 6.89
N ARG A 184 22.13 38.72 7.80
CA ARG A 184 23.27 39.58 7.46
C ARG A 184 24.39 38.74 6.85
N GLN A 185 24.81 39.07 5.62
CA GLN A 185 25.96 38.42 4.97
C GLN A 185 25.86 36.89 4.94
N LEU A 186 24.68 36.38 4.56
CA LEU A 186 24.50 34.98 4.18
C LEU A 186 24.65 34.81 2.66
N SER A 187 25.17 33.66 2.21
CA SER A 187 25.06 33.28 0.80
C SER A 187 23.59 33.01 0.42
N PRO A 188 23.23 33.03 -0.88
CA PRO A 188 21.88 32.67 -1.32
C PRO A 188 21.44 31.26 -0.89
N LEU A 189 22.38 30.32 -0.74
CA LEU A 189 22.12 28.98 -0.23
C LEU A 189 21.86 28.98 1.29
N ASP A 190 22.70 29.66 2.07
CA ASP A 190 22.54 29.76 3.52
C ASP A 190 21.22 30.42 3.91
N ALA A 191 20.87 31.51 3.21
CA ALA A 191 19.60 32.22 3.39
C ALA A 191 18.39 31.31 3.09
N ALA A 192 18.48 30.46 2.06
CA ALA A 192 17.44 29.48 1.74
C ALA A 192 17.26 28.44 2.84
N VAL A 193 18.37 27.85 3.30
CA VAL A 193 18.39 26.82 4.35
C VAL A 193 17.85 27.38 5.67
N LEU A 194 18.36 28.53 6.12
CA LEU A 194 17.92 29.19 7.35
C LEU A 194 16.43 29.58 7.29
N THR A 195 15.93 30.02 6.13
CA THR A 195 14.50 30.30 5.92
C THR A 195 13.63 29.08 6.21
N GLN A 196 14.02 27.89 5.74
CA GLN A 196 13.23 26.67 5.97
C GLN A 196 13.41 26.08 7.38
N ILE A 197 14.54 26.35 8.05
CA ILE A 197 14.76 26.04 9.48
C ILE A 197 13.83 26.88 10.36
N ILE A 198 13.70 28.18 10.10
CA ILE A 198 12.75 29.08 10.79
C ILE A 198 11.30 28.66 10.49
N LEU A 199 11.00 28.21 9.28
CA LEU A 199 9.68 27.65 8.94
C LEU A 199 9.44 26.21 9.43
N LYS A 200 10.43 25.59 10.10
CA LYS A 200 10.43 24.22 10.62
C LYS A 200 10.00 23.16 9.57
N ASP A 201 10.50 23.29 8.34
CA ASP A 201 10.28 22.32 7.26
C ASP A 201 11.42 22.37 6.22
N LEU A 202 12.56 21.73 6.51
CA LEU A 202 13.75 21.68 5.65
C LEU A 202 13.64 20.69 4.46
N ARG A 203 12.62 19.81 4.47
CA ARG A 203 12.37 18.77 3.45
C ARG A 203 12.33 19.26 1.99
N PRO A 204 11.79 20.43 1.59
CA PRO A 204 11.77 20.85 0.19
C PRO A 204 13.14 21.31 -0.35
N LEU A 205 14.14 21.53 0.51
CA LEU A 205 15.52 21.79 0.10
C LEU A 205 16.36 20.51 0.09
N LEU A 206 16.17 19.62 1.07
CA LEU A 206 16.80 18.29 1.08
C LEU A 206 16.28 17.39 -0.05
N TYR A 207 14.97 17.45 -0.34
CA TYR A 207 14.31 16.54 -1.28
C TYR A 207 13.50 17.31 -2.33
N PRO A 208 14.16 18.19 -3.11
CA PRO A 208 13.50 19.10 -4.06
C PRO A 208 12.66 18.33 -5.09
N MET A 209 11.74 19.03 -5.74
CA MET A 209 10.92 18.43 -6.80
C MET A 209 11.79 18.17 -8.05
N SER A 210 11.51 17.08 -8.76
CA SER A 210 12.33 16.66 -9.92
C SER A 210 11.70 16.99 -11.27
N GLU A 211 10.46 17.45 -11.29
CA GLU A 211 9.66 17.76 -12.48
C GLU A 211 8.74 18.95 -12.17
N TRP A 212 8.57 19.87 -13.12
CA TRP A 212 7.74 21.07 -12.99
C TRP A 212 6.33 20.91 -13.56
N HIS A 213 6.12 19.89 -14.40
CA HIS A 213 4.80 19.56 -14.95
C HIS A 213 4.09 18.52 -14.08
N TYR A 214 2.81 18.76 -13.75
CA TYR A 214 2.07 17.97 -12.76
C TYR A 214 1.92 16.49 -13.17
N SER A 215 1.55 16.20 -14.42
CA SER A 215 1.41 14.83 -14.92
C SER A 215 2.73 14.07 -14.84
N THR A 216 3.83 14.73 -15.20
CA THR A 216 5.17 14.14 -15.24
C THR A 216 5.68 13.85 -13.82
N ALA A 217 5.47 14.78 -12.90
CA ALA A 217 5.77 14.62 -11.48
C ALA A 217 4.94 13.48 -10.85
N LEU A 218 3.65 13.35 -11.20
CA LEU A 218 2.78 12.30 -10.67
C LEU A 218 3.08 10.90 -11.22
N THR A 219 3.32 10.77 -12.54
CA THR A 219 3.47 9.47 -13.23
C THR A 219 4.87 8.88 -13.15
N LYS A 220 5.94 9.63 -13.49
CA LYS A 220 7.31 9.09 -13.54
C LYS A 220 7.90 8.79 -12.15
N PHE A 221 7.47 9.53 -11.13
CA PHE A 221 8.05 9.51 -9.79
C PHE A 221 7.01 9.20 -8.71
N ASN A 222 7.43 8.55 -7.62
CA ASN A 222 6.57 8.29 -6.47
C ASN A 222 7.17 8.84 -5.16
N THR A 223 6.37 8.83 -4.10
CA THR A 223 6.76 9.36 -2.77
C THR A 223 8.05 8.74 -2.24
N ALA A 224 8.32 7.48 -2.57
CA ALA A 224 9.51 6.77 -2.13
C ALA A 224 10.73 6.98 -3.05
N SER A 225 10.61 7.64 -4.22
CA SER A 225 11.66 7.76 -5.26
C SER A 225 13.01 8.27 -4.75
N VAL A 226 13.01 9.07 -3.69
CA VAL A 226 14.19 9.36 -2.86
C VAL A 226 13.93 8.79 -1.46
N LYS A 227 14.82 7.94 -0.95
CA LYS A 227 14.74 7.40 0.42
C LYS A 227 15.27 8.47 1.37
N MET A 228 14.36 9.22 1.99
CA MET A 228 14.69 10.32 2.91
C MET A 228 15.46 9.83 4.15
N LEU A 229 16.32 10.69 4.68
CA LEU A 229 16.99 10.45 5.97
C LEU A 229 15.95 10.53 7.09
N THR A 230 15.90 9.50 7.94
CA THR A 230 15.04 9.53 9.13
C THR A 230 15.88 9.93 10.34
N LYS A 231 15.25 10.56 11.34
CA LYS A 231 15.91 10.89 12.61
C LYS A 231 16.54 9.67 13.31
N GLU A 232 15.96 8.49 13.18
CA GLU A 232 16.50 7.25 13.77
C GLU A 232 17.74 6.75 13.01
N HIS A 233 17.76 6.85 11.67
CA HIS A 233 18.98 6.57 10.91
C HIS A 233 20.07 7.62 11.19
N ALA A 234 19.71 8.90 11.33
CA ALA A 234 20.65 9.96 11.66
C ALA A 234 21.25 9.80 13.07
N ILE A 235 20.42 9.48 14.08
CA ILE A 235 20.89 9.20 15.45
C ILE A 235 21.86 8.00 15.46
N ASN A 236 21.51 6.89 14.79
CA ASN A 236 22.38 5.70 14.74
C ASN A 236 23.67 5.91 13.94
N ALA A 237 23.66 6.80 12.94
CA ALA A 237 24.83 7.16 12.16
C ALA A 237 25.77 8.11 12.91
N TRP A 238 25.23 9.00 13.74
CA TRP A 238 26.00 9.92 14.58
C TRP A 238 26.55 9.23 15.83
N ASP A 239 25.79 8.31 16.43
CA ASP A 239 26.23 7.50 17.57
C ASP A 239 26.07 5.99 17.30
N PRO A 240 27.12 5.34 16.79
CA PRO A 240 27.15 3.89 16.58
C PRO A 240 26.94 3.06 17.86
N SER A 241 27.19 3.63 19.06
CA SER A 241 26.93 2.94 20.34
C SER A 241 25.43 2.84 20.66
N LYS A 242 24.58 3.57 19.94
CA LYS A 242 23.12 3.67 20.15
C LYS A 242 22.72 4.24 21.52
N SER A 243 23.67 4.81 22.27
CA SER A 243 23.44 5.51 23.55
C SER A 243 22.48 6.69 23.39
N MET A 244 22.63 7.49 22.32
CA MET A 244 21.73 8.57 21.96
C MET A 244 20.32 8.05 21.65
N LEU A 245 20.19 6.92 20.94
CA LEU A 245 18.89 6.32 20.66
C LEU A 245 18.23 5.74 21.93
N LYS A 246 19.02 5.08 22.81
CA LYS A 246 18.55 4.61 24.12
C LYS A 246 18.04 5.80 24.95
N PHE A 247 18.81 6.89 25.04
CA PHE A 247 18.37 8.09 25.75
C PHE A 247 17.09 8.69 25.16
N TYR A 248 17.04 8.87 23.83
CA TYR A 248 15.88 9.45 23.14
C TYR A 248 14.61 8.60 23.32
N ARG A 249 14.72 7.27 23.35
CA ARG A 249 13.57 6.39 23.66
C ARG A 249 13.05 6.59 25.09
N VAL A 250 13.94 6.84 26.05
CA VAL A 250 13.60 7.00 27.48
C VAL A 250 13.11 8.41 27.83
N ARG A 251 13.61 9.47 27.17
CA ARG A 251 13.35 10.88 27.53
C ARG A 251 12.82 11.79 26.39
N CYS A 252 12.58 11.24 25.19
CA CYS A 252 11.93 11.81 24.00
C CYS A 252 12.46 13.15 23.40
N ASP A 253 13.37 13.82 24.09
CA ASP A 253 14.09 15.00 23.64
C ASP A 253 15.40 14.61 22.93
N ILE A 254 15.57 15.13 21.72
CA ILE A 254 16.77 14.92 20.89
C ILE A 254 17.93 15.82 21.32
N ASN A 255 17.64 16.95 21.99
CA ASN A 255 18.66 17.89 22.48
C ASN A 255 19.38 17.30 23.70
N ALA A 256 18.63 16.85 24.71
CA ALA A 256 19.18 16.15 25.86
C ALA A 256 19.87 14.83 25.47
N ALA A 257 19.37 14.12 24.45
CA ALA A 257 20.04 12.93 23.92
C ALA A 257 21.39 13.27 23.26
N ALA A 258 21.47 14.38 22.52
CA ALA A 258 22.71 14.89 21.94
C ALA A 258 23.72 15.31 23.02
N VAL A 259 23.30 16.14 23.98
CA VAL A 259 24.14 16.57 25.10
C VAL A 259 24.65 15.37 25.92
N PHE A 260 23.84 14.33 26.08
CA PHE A 260 24.25 13.10 26.77
C PHE A 260 25.36 12.32 26.04
N VAL A 261 25.43 12.34 24.70
CA VAL A 261 26.54 11.72 23.97
C VAL A 261 27.74 12.65 23.73
N ASP A 262 27.56 13.96 23.87
CA ASP A 262 28.70 14.90 23.97
C ASP A 262 29.47 14.72 25.30
N LEU A 263 28.90 14.07 26.32
CA LEU A 263 29.59 13.72 27.57
C LEU A 263 30.67 12.64 27.38
N PRO A 264 31.77 12.65 28.17
CA PRO A 264 32.73 11.54 28.24
C PRO A 264 32.06 10.22 28.60
N ALA A 265 32.56 9.10 28.04
CA ALA A 265 31.93 7.79 28.18
C ALA A 265 31.69 7.36 29.65
N HIS A 266 32.62 7.66 30.56
CA HIS A 266 32.48 7.35 32.00
C HIS A 266 31.35 8.12 32.71
N GLN A 267 30.81 9.19 32.09
CA GLN A 267 29.69 9.99 32.63
C GLN A 267 28.33 9.57 32.05
N ARG A 268 28.32 8.70 31.03
CA ARG A 268 27.11 8.20 30.33
C ARG A 268 26.42 7.09 31.13
N HIS A 269 25.95 7.46 32.33
CA HIS A 269 25.18 6.61 33.23
C HIS A 269 23.94 5.99 32.57
N ASN A 270 23.44 4.88 33.13
CA ASN A 270 22.24 4.21 32.64
C ASN A 270 21.03 5.15 32.63
N VAL A 271 20.42 5.34 31.46
CA VAL A 271 19.32 6.30 31.29
C VAL A 271 18.01 5.74 31.83
N CYS A 272 17.55 6.29 32.95
CA CYS A 272 16.22 6.06 33.51
C CYS A 272 15.20 7.13 33.06
N PRO A 273 13.88 6.84 33.09
CA PRO A 273 12.84 7.88 33.01
C PRO A 273 13.04 8.97 34.06
N LYS A 274 12.54 10.18 33.78
CA LYS A 274 12.59 11.31 34.71
C LYS A 274 11.26 12.05 34.69
N ILE A 275 10.75 12.44 35.86
CA ILE A 275 9.60 13.34 35.97
C ILE A 275 9.88 14.63 35.19
N GLY A 276 8.88 15.08 34.42
CA GLY A 276 9.01 16.25 33.55
C GLY A 276 9.84 15.99 32.27
N SER A 277 10.17 14.75 31.93
CA SER A 277 10.82 14.37 30.66
C SER A 277 10.04 13.25 29.99
N MET A 278 9.24 13.58 28.98
CA MET A 278 8.33 12.63 28.31
C MET A 278 9.06 11.37 27.83
N ILE A 279 8.50 10.19 28.10
CA ILE A 279 8.98 8.91 27.57
C ILE A 279 8.45 8.76 26.14
N ALA A 280 9.28 8.30 25.19
CA ALA A 280 8.88 8.26 23.79
C ALA A 280 7.68 7.33 23.54
N ILE A 281 6.66 7.85 22.85
CA ILE A 281 5.47 7.09 22.48
C ILE A 281 5.86 5.95 21.51
N PRO A 282 5.48 4.69 21.80
CA PRO A 282 5.66 3.57 20.89
C PRO A 282 5.06 3.85 19.51
N LYS A 283 5.82 3.51 18.48
CA LYS A 283 5.23 3.31 17.15
C LYS A 283 4.23 2.16 17.21
N SER A 284 3.32 2.13 16.25
CA SER A 284 2.35 1.04 16.15
C SER A 284 2.02 0.78 14.71
N GLU A 285 2.02 -0.49 14.34
CA GLU A 285 1.66 -0.93 13.00
C GLU A 285 0.14 -1.01 12.82
N LYS A 286 -0.29 -1.24 11.59
CA LYS A 286 -1.71 -1.34 11.22
C LYS A 286 -2.09 -2.79 10.94
N GLY A 287 -3.14 -3.27 11.60
CA GLY A 287 -3.85 -4.47 11.17
C GLY A 287 -4.65 -4.16 9.91
N LEU A 288 -4.27 -4.75 8.78
CA LEU A 288 -5.01 -4.66 7.50
C LEU A 288 -6.09 -5.76 7.39
N SER A 289 -5.98 -6.79 8.22
CA SER A 289 -6.97 -7.83 8.53
C SER A 289 -6.69 -8.34 9.96
N CYS A 290 -7.52 -9.23 10.49
CA CYS A 290 -7.25 -9.87 11.80
C CYS A 290 -5.98 -10.73 11.72
N GLU A 291 -5.88 -11.60 10.71
CA GLU A 291 -4.69 -12.41 10.38
C GLU A 291 -3.40 -11.56 10.26
N HIS A 292 -3.43 -10.48 9.47
CA HIS A 292 -2.29 -9.57 9.32
C HIS A 292 -1.94 -8.87 10.64
N ALA A 293 -2.89 -8.69 11.55
CA ALA A 293 -2.62 -8.12 12.87
C ALA A 293 -1.94 -9.13 13.82
N LEU A 294 -2.28 -10.42 13.70
CA LEU A 294 -1.66 -11.52 14.46
C LEU A 294 -0.24 -11.83 13.97
N HIS A 295 0.05 -11.65 12.68
CA HIS A 295 1.36 -11.96 12.08
C HIS A 295 2.56 -11.22 12.73
N PHE A 296 2.32 -10.10 13.43
CA PHE A 296 3.34 -9.39 14.21
C PHE A 296 3.71 -10.08 15.55
N PHE A 297 3.04 -11.17 15.90
CA PHE A 297 3.09 -11.80 17.23
C PHE A 297 3.28 -13.32 17.19
N ASN A 298 3.71 -13.91 16.06
CA ASN A 298 3.85 -15.38 15.89
C ASN A 298 4.75 -16.05 16.95
N GLU A 299 5.67 -15.31 17.58
CA GLU A 299 6.59 -15.78 18.63
C GLU A 299 6.00 -15.64 20.05
N SER A 300 4.77 -15.14 20.19
CA SER A 300 4.10 -14.89 21.48
C SER A 300 3.02 -15.94 21.74
N GLY A 301 2.99 -16.54 22.94
CA GLY A 301 1.92 -17.48 23.31
C GLY A 301 0.58 -16.80 23.68
N THR A 302 0.60 -15.55 24.14
CA THR A 302 -0.62 -14.83 24.54
C THR A 302 -0.53 -13.36 24.11
N LEU A 303 -1.63 -12.89 23.52
CA LEU A 303 -1.78 -11.56 22.97
C LEU A 303 -2.95 -10.86 23.66
N TRP A 304 -2.78 -9.59 24.05
CA TRP A 304 -3.84 -8.81 24.68
C TRP A 304 -4.44 -7.81 23.70
N ALA A 305 -5.74 -7.91 23.47
CA ALA A 305 -6.53 -6.96 22.70
C ALA A 305 -7.16 -5.93 23.65
N GLU A 306 -6.66 -4.70 23.65
CA GLU A 306 -7.29 -3.57 24.35
C GLU A 306 -8.31 -2.86 23.46
N THR A 307 -9.46 -2.46 24.02
CA THR A 307 -10.37 -1.49 23.38
C THR A 307 -9.61 -0.23 23.02
N LYS A 308 -9.68 0.21 21.76
CA LYS A 308 -9.15 1.52 21.36
C LYS A 308 -10.19 2.62 21.59
N TYR A 309 -10.01 3.36 22.69
CA TYR A 309 -10.78 4.57 22.99
C TYR A 309 -10.44 5.73 22.05
N ASP A 310 -11.44 6.57 21.78
CA ASP A 310 -11.35 7.72 20.89
C ASP A 310 -11.19 9.04 21.67
N GLY A 311 -9.93 9.39 21.98
CA GLY A 311 -9.61 10.54 22.81
C GLY A 311 -8.30 11.23 22.43
N GLU A 312 -7.76 12.00 23.37
CA GLU A 312 -6.41 12.56 23.26
C GLU A 312 -5.47 11.91 24.29
N ARG A 313 -4.57 11.03 23.82
CA ARG A 313 -3.47 10.48 24.63
C ARG A 313 -2.73 11.56 25.44
N ALA A 314 -2.69 11.34 26.75
CA ALA A 314 -1.99 12.12 27.75
C ALA A 314 -1.03 11.21 28.50
N GLN A 315 0.27 11.51 28.42
CA GLN A 315 1.26 10.88 29.28
C GLN A 315 1.41 11.76 30.54
N ILE A 316 1.10 11.18 31.69
CA ILE A 316 0.90 11.88 32.96
C ILE A 316 2.07 11.53 33.88
N HIS A 317 2.79 12.55 34.32
CA HIS A 317 3.88 12.46 35.29
C HIS A 317 3.38 13.05 36.60
N VAL A 318 3.51 12.33 37.71
CA VAL A 318 3.11 12.81 39.05
C VAL A 318 4.26 12.65 40.03
N GLU A 319 4.56 13.70 40.77
CA GLU A 319 5.54 13.73 41.84
C GLU A 319 4.85 13.99 43.19
N VAL A 320 4.98 13.03 44.10
CA VAL A 320 4.37 13.01 45.43
C VAL A 320 5.39 13.56 46.42
N ILE A 321 5.15 14.78 46.89
CA ILE A 321 6.04 15.48 47.83
C ILE A 321 5.40 15.49 49.21
N ALA A 322 6.12 14.99 50.22
CA ALA A 322 5.67 14.99 51.60
C ALA A 322 5.22 16.39 52.05
N GLY A 323 4.06 16.48 52.71
CA GLY A 323 3.46 17.74 53.15
C GLY A 323 2.86 18.65 52.06
N ARG A 324 3.17 18.48 50.77
CA ARG A 324 2.69 19.37 49.67
C ARG A 324 1.65 18.69 48.76
N GLU A 325 0.93 19.46 47.94
CA GLU A 325 0.13 18.86 46.86
C GLU A 325 1.05 18.15 45.83
N PRO A 326 0.60 17.06 45.19
CA PRO A 326 1.40 16.39 44.16
C PRO A 326 1.55 17.27 42.92
N LEU A 327 2.78 17.37 42.39
CA LEU A 327 3.06 18.08 41.15
C LEU A 327 2.69 17.18 39.97
N ILE A 328 1.86 17.68 39.06
CA ILE A 328 1.35 16.96 37.90
C ILE A 328 1.87 17.65 36.63
N THR A 329 2.53 16.89 35.74
CA THR A 329 2.97 17.35 34.42
C THR A 329 2.37 16.45 33.33
N ILE A 330 1.75 17.04 32.31
CA ILE A 330 0.97 16.29 31.30
C ILE A 330 1.49 16.55 29.89
N PHE A 331 2.09 15.54 29.29
CA PHE A 331 2.60 15.59 27.92
C PHE A 331 1.57 15.09 26.91
N SER A 332 1.36 15.89 25.88
CA SER A 332 0.51 15.56 24.74
C SER A 332 1.23 14.69 23.71
N LYS A 333 0.48 13.99 22.85
CA LYS A 333 1.01 13.29 21.66
C LYS A 333 1.94 14.14 20.78
N SER A 334 1.81 15.47 20.79
CA SER A 334 2.71 16.38 20.06
C SER A 334 4.00 16.72 20.83
N LYS A 335 4.39 15.91 21.82
CA LYS A 335 5.54 16.11 22.73
C LYS A 335 5.57 17.41 23.52
N ARG A 336 4.51 18.20 23.49
CA ARG A 336 4.42 19.46 24.24
C ARG A 336 3.89 19.17 25.63
N ASP A 337 4.52 19.79 26.62
CA ASP A 337 3.87 20.07 27.89
C ASP A 337 2.52 20.76 27.59
N SER A 338 1.48 20.23 28.22
CA SER A 338 0.09 20.63 28.10
C SER A 338 -0.61 20.59 29.46
N THR A 339 0.17 20.69 30.54
CA THR A 339 -0.28 20.64 31.94
C THR A 339 -1.35 21.67 32.25
N GLN A 340 -1.18 22.89 31.73
CA GLN A 340 -2.11 24.00 31.90
C GLN A 340 -3.32 23.89 30.94
N ASP A 341 -3.10 23.47 29.69
CA ASP A 341 -4.18 23.15 28.74
C ASP A 341 -5.17 22.09 29.30
N ARG A 342 -4.64 21.13 30.06
CA ARG A 342 -5.38 19.99 30.63
C ARG A 342 -5.65 20.13 32.14
N HIS A 343 -5.73 21.34 32.68
CA HIS A 343 -5.84 21.52 34.14
C HIS A 343 -7.07 20.80 34.76
N ALA A 344 -8.20 20.75 34.06
CA ALA A 344 -9.42 20.06 34.51
C ALA A 344 -9.23 18.60 34.96
N ILE A 345 -8.28 17.86 34.38
CA ILE A 345 -8.03 16.46 34.77
C ILE A 345 -7.03 16.31 35.94
N HIS A 346 -6.51 17.40 36.53
CA HIS A 346 -5.62 17.31 37.69
C HIS A 346 -6.33 16.71 38.92
N GLU A 347 -7.59 17.08 39.15
CA GLU A 347 -8.42 16.49 40.21
C GLU A 347 -8.72 15.01 39.92
N VAL A 348 -9.06 14.68 38.66
CA VAL A 348 -9.28 13.29 38.19
C VAL A 348 -8.03 12.42 38.41
N ILE A 349 -6.83 12.95 38.18
CA ILE A 349 -5.55 12.25 38.42
C ILE A 349 -5.33 12.03 39.93
N ARG A 350 -5.63 13.00 40.79
CA ARG A 350 -5.47 12.85 42.25
C ARG A 350 -6.40 11.77 42.81
N VAL A 351 -7.67 11.78 42.40
CA VAL A 351 -8.67 10.79 42.82
C VAL A 351 -8.32 9.39 42.30
N ALA A 352 -7.89 9.27 41.04
CA ALA A 352 -7.46 8.00 40.46
C ALA A 352 -6.28 7.35 41.20
N LEU A 353 -5.41 8.15 41.81
CA LEU A 353 -4.19 7.70 42.50
C LEU A 353 -4.32 7.70 44.03
N GLY A 354 -5.51 7.96 44.59
CA GLY A 354 -5.71 8.05 46.04
C GLY A 354 -4.99 9.23 46.73
N LEU A 355 -4.55 10.23 45.97
CA LEU A 355 -3.70 11.35 46.44
C LEU A 355 -4.50 12.61 46.84
N ASP A 356 -5.83 12.56 46.87
CA ASP A 356 -6.64 13.68 47.32
C ASP A 356 -6.71 13.77 48.85
N ARG A 357 -6.35 14.94 49.40
CA ARG A 357 -6.36 15.22 50.84
C ARG A 357 -7.72 15.67 51.38
N LYS A 358 -8.68 16.03 50.51
CA LYS A 358 -10.02 16.45 50.96
C LYS A 358 -10.79 15.27 51.57
N HIS A 359 -10.63 14.08 51.00
CA HIS A 359 -11.16 12.83 51.56
C HIS A 359 -10.13 12.20 52.51
N ARG A 360 -10.27 12.44 53.83
CA ARG A 360 -9.46 11.76 54.87
C ARG A 360 -9.58 10.22 54.81
N THR A 361 -10.64 9.71 54.21
CA THR A 361 -10.84 8.31 53.82
C THR A 361 -10.91 8.21 52.30
N GLY A 362 -9.77 8.45 51.63
CA GLY A 362 -9.66 8.30 50.17
C GLY A 362 -9.95 6.86 49.71
N PRO A 363 -10.27 6.66 48.42
CA PRO A 363 -10.56 5.32 47.89
C PRO A 363 -9.35 4.40 48.06
N LYS A 364 -9.56 3.23 48.70
CA LYS A 364 -8.50 2.26 48.98
C LYS A 364 -7.96 1.63 47.69
N ILE A 365 -6.83 2.12 47.20
CA ILE A 365 -6.02 1.47 46.17
C ILE A 365 -5.23 0.30 46.77
N LYS A 366 -4.88 -0.70 45.95
CA LYS A 366 -4.17 -1.92 46.42
C LYS A 366 -2.68 -1.66 46.70
N ARG A 367 -2.10 -0.64 46.07
CA ARG A 367 -0.68 -0.25 46.21
C ARG A 367 -0.57 1.26 46.29
N GLU A 368 -0.06 1.76 47.40
CA GLU A 368 0.25 3.19 47.60
C GLU A 368 1.43 3.66 46.73
N ILE A 369 1.45 4.96 46.43
CA ILE A 369 2.50 5.63 45.66
C ILE A 369 3.27 6.56 46.61
N ARG A 370 4.57 6.32 46.78
CA ARG A 370 5.39 6.93 47.84
C ARG A 370 6.20 8.14 47.38
N LYS A 371 6.51 8.26 46.09
CA LYS A 371 7.42 9.30 45.54
C LYS A 371 6.99 9.83 44.18
N ASN A 372 6.79 8.96 43.19
CA ASN A 372 6.53 9.42 41.81
C ASN A 372 6.04 8.31 40.89
N ILE A 373 5.22 8.67 39.90
CA ILE A 373 4.64 7.73 38.93
C ILE A 373 4.56 8.35 37.53
N ILE A 374 4.76 7.56 36.48
CA ILE A 374 4.52 7.97 35.08
C ILE A 374 3.52 7.00 34.44
N LEU A 375 2.44 7.54 33.90
CA LEU A 375 1.27 6.83 33.38
C LEU A 375 1.01 7.23 31.93
N ASP A 376 0.37 6.34 31.18
CA ASP A 376 -0.22 6.66 29.88
C ASP A 376 -1.73 6.38 29.89
N ALA A 377 -2.50 7.39 29.48
CA ALA A 377 -3.96 7.37 29.47
C ALA A 377 -4.52 8.06 28.23
N GLU A 378 -5.73 7.69 27.81
CA GLU A 378 -6.49 8.41 26.80
C GLU A 378 -7.49 9.35 27.50
N MET A 379 -7.40 10.66 27.23
CA MET A 379 -8.34 11.64 27.77
C MET A 379 -9.59 11.71 26.90
N VAL A 380 -10.76 11.48 27.49
CA VAL A 380 -12.05 11.34 26.79
C VAL A 380 -13.12 12.23 27.42
N PRO A 381 -14.16 12.64 26.68
CA PRO A 381 -15.30 13.34 27.26
C PRO A 381 -16.32 12.31 27.80
N PHE A 382 -16.97 12.63 28.91
CA PHE A 382 -17.95 11.77 29.58
C PHE A 382 -19.27 12.50 29.78
N ARG A 383 -20.40 11.83 29.53
CA ARG A 383 -21.75 12.21 29.98
C ARG A 383 -22.32 11.00 30.72
N GLY A 384 -22.77 11.16 31.97
CA GLY A 384 -23.05 10.03 32.85
C GLY A 384 -21.85 9.07 32.90
N THR A 385 -22.09 7.78 32.67
CA THR A 385 -21.05 6.74 32.51
C THR A 385 -20.54 6.59 31.06
N ARG A 386 -21.25 7.19 30.09
CA ARG A 386 -21.00 7.05 28.64
C ARG A 386 -19.84 7.93 28.19
N ILE A 387 -18.98 7.38 27.32
CA ILE A 387 -17.97 8.16 26.60
C ILE A 387 -18.66 8.87 25.43
N GLU A 388 -18.40 10.17 25.29
CA GLU A 388 -18.96 11.03 24.26
C GLU A 388 -17.98 11.21 23.08
N GLU A 389 -18.45 11.80 21.97
CA GLU A 389 -17.65 11.95 20.74
C GLU A 389 -16.42 12.84 20.92
N PHE A 390 -15.28 12.41 20.34
CA PHE A 390 -13.97 13.08 20.38
C PHE A 390 -14.01 14.60 20.14
N TRP A 391 -14.85 15.09 19.22
CA TRP A 391 -14.92 16.52 18.89
C TRP A 391 -15.36 17.41 20.07
N ARG A 392 -16.02 16.85 21.09
CA ARG A 392 -16.40 17.58 22.31
C ARG A 392 -15.18 17.95 23.18
N ILE A 393 -14.10 17.15 23.16
CA ILE A 393 -12.87 17.37 23.97
C ILE A 393 -12.33 18.79 23.78
N ARG A 394 -12.24 19.25 22.54
CA ARG A 394 -11.64 20.54 22.21
C ARG A 394 -12.43 21.73 22.80
N LYS A 395 -13.77 21.66 22.79
CA LYS A 395 -14.63 22.70 23.40
C LYS A 395 -14.49 22.74 24.92
N LEU A 396 -14.22 21.59 25.56
CA LEU A 396 -13.94 21.51 26.99
C LEU A 396 -12.58 22.15 27.30
N ILE A 397 -11.50 21.73 26.61
CA ILE A 397 -10.16 22.33 26.74
C ILE A 397 -10.17 23.86 26.55
N GLU A 398 -10.82 24.37 25.48
CA GLU A 398 -10.88 25.82 25.21
C GLU A 398 -11.65 26.63 26.27
N ARG A 399 -12.37 25.98 27.19
CA ARG A 399 -13.04 26.57 28.35
C ARG A 399 -12.29 26.34 29.67
N THR A 400 -11.69 25.16 29.89
CA THR A 400 -11.05 24.77 31.15
C THR A 400 -9.53 24.91 31.18
N ALA A 401 -8.89 25.26 30.06
CA ALA A 401 -7.45 25.47 29.99
C ALA A 401 -7.01 26.68 30.81
N HIS A 402 -6.01 26.48 31.66
CA HIS A 402 -5.27 27.57 32.29
C HIS A 402 -4.20 28.12 31.33
N GLY A 403 -3.82 29.39 31.50
CA GLY A 403 -2.79 30.03 30.69
C GLY A 403 -3.23 30.42 29.27
N ILE A 404 -2.33 30.30 28.30
CA ILE A 404 -2.40 31.00 26.99
C ILE A 404 -3.61 30.60 26.14
N ARG A 405 -4.13 29.38 26.31
CA ARG A 405 -5.26 28.82 25.54
C ARG A 405 -6.64 29.04 26.17
N GLY A 406 -6.70 29.45 27.45
CA GLY A 406 -7.96 29.75 28.12
C GLY A 406 -8.57 31.06 27.61
N ARG A 407 -9.84 31.06 27.21
CA ARG A 407 -10.60 32.30 27.03
C ARG A 407 -10.79 32.97 28.39
N ARG A 408 -10.20 34.17 28.57
CA ARG A 408 -10.55 35.06 29.70
C ARG A 408 -12.00 35.52 29.56
N THR A 409 -12.94 34.82 30.21
CA THR A 409 -14.30 35.31 30.47
C THR A 409 -14.24 36.35 31.60
N SER A 410 -13.98 37.60 31.21
CA SER A 410 -13.56 38.69 32.11
C SER A 410 -14.64 39.27 33.05
N SER A 411 -15.79 38.60 33.19
CA SER A 411 -16.90 39.01 34.08
C SER A 411 -17.25 37.95 35.13
N THR A 412 -17.25 36.66 34.79
CA THR A 412 -17.70 35.60 35.70
C THR A 412 -16.67 35.24 36.77
N PHE A 413 -15.37 35.27 36.45
CA PHE A 413 -14.33 34.70 37.30
C PHE A 413 -14.16 35.45 38.64
N HIS A 414 -14.34 36.78 38.65
CA HIS A 414 -14.21 37.57 39.88
C HIS A 414 -15.37 37.37 40.88
N LYS A 415 -16.53 36.84 40.44
CA LYS A 415 -17.70 36.68 41.33
C LYS A 415 -17.69 35.38 42.16
N TYR A 416 -16.74 34.48 41.92
CA TYR A 416 -16.66 33.17 42.59
C TYR A 416 -15.34 32.90 43.36
N VAL A 417 -14.31 33.73 43.19
CA VAL A 417 -13.03 33.56 43.92
C VAL A 417 -13.15 33.90 45.42
N GLY A 418 -14.19 34.65 45.82
CA GLY A 418 -14.45 35.02 47.22
C GLY A 418 -15.12 33.95 48.10
N ALA A 419 -15.49 32.77 47.58
CA ALA A 419 -16.27 31.79 48.34
C ALA A 419 -15.85 30.32 48.07
N ALA A 420 -15.19 29.73 49.07
CA ALA A 420 -14.96 28.29 49.35
C ALA A 420 -14.63 27.32 48.18
N SER A 421 -13.56 26.53 48.35
CA SER A 421 -12.97 25.60 47.37
C SER A 421 -13.81 24.34 46.99
N HIS A 422 -15.14 24.42 47.10
CA HIS A 422 -16.10 23.40 46.68
C HIS A 422 -16.62 23.59 45.24
N ASN A 423 -16.48 24.77 44.64
CA ASN A 423 -17.08 25.07 43.32
C ASN A 423 -16.22 24.69 42.08
N VAL A 424 -15.07 24.03 42.23
CA VAL A 424 -14.18 23.73 41.08
C VAL A 424 -14.74 22.64 40.16
N LEU A 425 -15.42 21.63 40.70
CA LEU A 425 -16.19 20.68 39.89
C LEU A 425 -17.22 21.42 39.01
N ARG A 426 -17.78 22.52 39.53
CA ARG A 426 -18.73 23.42 38.84
C ARG A 426 -18.11 24.27 37.71
N LEU A 427 -16.79 24.21 37.51
CA LEU A 427 -16.06 24.84 36.40
C LEU A 427 -15.67 23.86 35.29
N CYS A 428 -15.68 22.55 35.58
CA CYS A 428 -15.60 21.51 34.54
C CYS A 428 -16.96 21.29 33.85
N SER A 429 -18.02 21.89 34.40
CA SER A 429 -19.42 21.83 33.99
C SER A 429 -19.74 22.52 32.67
N LEU A 430 -20.76 21.99 31.98
CA LEU A 430 -21.46 22.64 30.87
C LEU A 430 -22.92 22.94 31.22
N ARG A 431 -23.15 23.71 32.30
CA ARG A 431 -24.47 24.29 32.59
C ARG A 431 -24.75 25.48 31.66
N GLY A 432 -25.76 25.32 30.80
CA GLY A 432 -26.53 26.39 30.17
C GLY A 432 -25.76 27.44 29.36
N GLU A 433 -25.49 27.15 28.08
CA GLU A 433 -25.29 28.19 27.04
C GLU A 433 -25.20 27.64 25.60
N VAL A 434 -24.96 26.33 25.45
CA VAL A 434 -25.07 25.67 24.14
C VAL A 434 -26.48 25.09 24.03
N SER A 435 -27.38 25.82 23.37
CA SER A 435 -28.63 25.27 22.82
C SER A 435 -28.32 24.40 21.59
N ASP A 436 -27.65 23.27 21.83
CA ASP A 436 -27.75 22.12 20.93
C ASP A 436 -29.24 21.73 20.96
N SER A 437 -29.95 21.95 19.85
CA SER A 437 -31.40 21.67 19.70
C SER A 437 -31.72 20.19 19.56
N ASP A 438 -30.79 19.33 19.98
CA ASP A 438 -30.92 17.89 20.11
C ASP A 438 -31.15 17.63 21.61
N SER A 439 -32.42 17.62 22.03
CA SER A 439 -32.84 17.49 23.43
C SER A 439 -32.79 16.04 23.91
N ASP A 440 -31.58 15.49 24.07
CA ASP A 440 -31.36 14.25 24.85
C ASP A 440 -31.83 14.51 26.31
N GLU A 441 -32.75 13.68 26.84
CA GLU A 441 -33.33 13.86 28.19
C GLU A 441 -32.33 13.74 29.36
N ASP A 442 -31.11 13.23 29.09
CA ASP A 442 -30.06 13.08 30.09
C ASP A 442 -29.47 14.43 30.53
N ASN A 443 -30.04 14.95 31.61
CA ASN A 443 -29.61 16.15 32.34
C ASN A 443 -28.22 16.00 33.01
N SER A 444 -27.53 14.86 32.84
CA SER A 444 -26.19 14.64 33.38
C SER A 444 -25.10 15.44 32.64
N GLU A 445 -24.08 15.83 33.41
CA GLU A 445 -23.15 16.87 33.01
C GLU A 445 -21.93 16.34 32.23
N LEU A 446 -21.71 16.94 31.05
CA LEU A 446 -20.57 16.67 30.16
C LEU A 446 -19.25 17.19 30.77
N ARG A 447 -18.29 16.29 31.00
CA ARG A 447 -17.00 16.54 31.66
C ARG A 447 -15.83 15.87 30.92
N LEU A 448 -14.59 16.14 31.34
CA LEU A 448 -13.40 15.38 30.92
C LEU A 448 -13.11 14.25 31.93
N GLY A 449 -12.62 13.11 31.42
CA GLY A 449 -12.15 11.97 32.20
C GLY A 449 -10.98 11.24 31.54
N LEU A 450 -10.51 10.16 32.18
CA LEU A 450 -9.31 9.42 31.80
C LEU A 450 -9.56 7.92 31.68
N VAL A 451 -8.97 7.31 30.64
CA VAL A 451 -8.90 5.86 30.46
C VAL A 451 -7.43 5.42 30.48
N PHE A 452 -6.97 4.86 31.60
CA PHE A 452 -5.57 4.46 31.81
C PHE A 452 -5.26 3.12 31.12
N PHE A 453 -4.07 3.00 30.48
CA PHE A 453 -3.70 1.79 29.72
C PHE A 453 -2.23 1.33 29.83
N ASP A 454 -1.31 2.11 30.40
CA ASP A 454 0.06 1.64 30.71
C ASP A 454 0.68 2.45 31.87
N VAL A 455 1.70 1.89 32.53
CA VAL A 455 2.48 2.54 33.61
C VAL A 455 3.96 2.28 33.38
N LEU A 456 4.76 3.35 33.42
CA LEU A 456 6.10 3.39 32.83
C LEU A 456 7.21 3.61 33.87
N TYR A 457 6.84 4.12 35.05
CA TYR A 457 7.74 4.42 36.16
C TYR A 457 6.96 4.43 37.47
N LEU A 458 7.53 3.92 38.56
CA LEU A 458 6.93 3.96 39.90
C LEU A 458 7.99 3.99 41.01
N ASP A 459 7.94 5.00 41.88
CA ASP A 459 8.70 5.19 43.13
C ASP A 459 10.23 5.05 43.05
N GLY A 460 10.78 5.24 41.85
CA GLY A 460 12.21 5.06 41.53
C GLY A 460 12.44 4.05 40.42
N GLU A 461 11.57 3.05 40.27
CA GLU A 461 11.73 1.93 39.34
C GLU A 461 11.28 2.27 37.91
N SER A 462 12.13 1.93 36.93
CA SER A 462 11.86 2.06 35.51
C SER A 462 11.11 0.86 34.95
N LEU A 463 9.79 0.99 34.76
CA LEU A 463 8.93 -0.12 34.33
C LEU A 463 8.95 -0.38 32.81
N ILE A 464 9.46 0.55 31.99
CA ILE A 464 9.51 0.39 30.52
C ILE A 464 10.24 -0.87 30.03
N TYR A 465 11.17 -1.40 30.83
CA TYR A 465 11.94 -2.62 30.54
C TYR A 465 11.30 -3.89 31.14
N LYS A 466 10.07 -3.81 31.63
CA LYS A 466 9.28 -4.94 32.16
C LYS A 466 8.23 -5.39 31.14
N PRO A 467 7.86 -6.69 31.10
CA PRO A 467 6.73 -7.24 30.36
C PRO A 467 5.45 -6.41 30.49
N TYR A 468 4.67 -6.30 29.40
CA TYR A 468 3.39 -5.57 29.40
C TYR A 468 2.44 -6.04 30.51
N LYS A 469 2.33 -7.35 30.76
CA LYS A 469 1.57 -7.91 31.89
C LYS A 469 2.00 -7.34 33.24
N TYR A 470 3.29 -7.39 33.57
CA TYR A 470 3.82 -6.82 34.83
C TYR A 470 3.52 -5.33 34.98
N ARG A 471 3.64 -4.54 33.90
CA ARG A 471 3.25 -3.11 33.93
C ARG A 471 1.74 -2.97 34.16
N ARG A 472 0.93 -3.72 33.42
CA ARG A 472 -0.53 -3.65 33.46
C ARG A 472 -1.10 -4.09 34.81
N ASP A 473 -0.51 -5.11 35.44
CA ASP A 473 -0.92 -5.59 36.76
C ASP A 473 -0.53 -4.58 37.86
N ILE A 474 0.60 -3.87 37.72
CA ILE A 474 0.91 -2.69 38.56
C ILE A 474 -0.12 -1.58 38.34
N LEU A 475 -0.49 -1.25 37.10
CA LEU A 475 -1.50 -0.23 36.80
C LEU A 475 -2.84 -0.55 37.48
N GLU A 476 -3.28 -1.81 37.42
CA GLU A 476 -4.50 -2.30 38.07
C GLU A 476 -4.40 -2.38 39.62
N SER A 477 -3.22 -2.17 40.20
CA SER A 477 -3.01 -2.05 41.66
C SER A 477 -3.01 -0.60 42.18
N VAL A 478 -2.67 0.38 41.34
CA VAL A 478 -2.50 1.80 41.73
C VAL A 478 -3.62 2.72 41.26
N ILE A 479 -4.48 2.29 40.32
CA ILE A 479 -5.60 3.08 39.80
C ILE A 479 -6.92 2.68 40.47
N HIS A 480 -7.53 3.62 41.20
CA HIS A 480 -8.95 3.57 41.54
C HIS A 480 -9.81 3.93 40.32
N THR A 481 -10.89 3.17 40.06
CA THR A 481 -11.85 3.46 38.97
C THR A 481 -13.14 4.06 39.50
N GLU A 482 -13.62 5.11 38.82
CA GLU A 482 -14.85 5.84 39.15
C GLU A 482 -15.74 5.95 37.90
N PRO A 483 -16.95 5.37 37.90
CA PRO A 483 -17.88 5.47 36.78
C PRO A 483 -18.12 6.92 36.35
N GLY A 484 -17.98 7.21 35.05
CA GLY A 484 -18.15 8.56 34.52
C GLY A 484 -16.96 9.51 34.65
N LYS A 485 -15.83 9.09 35.26
CA LYS A 485 -14.59 9.89 35.30
C LYS A 485 -13.31 9.10 35.01
N ILE A 486 -13.13 7.95 35.66
CA ILE A 486 -11.85 7.21 35.70
C ILE A 486 -12.08 5.76 35.33
N ARG A 487 -11.44 5.30 34.25
CA ARG A 487 -11.55 3.93 33.73
C ARG A 487 -10.17 3.33 33.50
N LEU A 488 -10.07 2.01 33.57
CA LEU A 488 -8.98 1.24 32.99
C LEU A 488 -9.41 0.80 31.57
N ALA A 489 -8.49 0.76 30.61
CA ALA A 489 -8.81 0.25 29.28
C ALA A 489 -9.19 -1.24 29.36
N LYS A 490 -10.35 -1.64 28.79
CA LYS A 490 -10.78 -3.04 28.77
C LYS A 490 -9.80 -3.87 27.93
N ARG A 491 -9.31 -4.99 28.47
CA ARG A 491 -8.36 -5.92 27.83
C ARG A 491 -8.98 -7.31 27.72
N PHE A 492 -8.84 -7.94 26.55
CA PHE A 492 -9.29 -9.31 26.28
C PHE A 492 -8.06 -10.16 25.93
N PRO A 493 -7.89 -11.37 26.51
CA PRO A 493 -6.85 -12.29 26.10
C PRO A 493 -7.22 -12.94 24.77
N ILE A 494 -6.23 -13.09 23.89
CA ILE A 494 -6.26 -13.89 22.68
C ILE A 494 -5.17 -14.95 22.84
N ASP A 495 -5.58 -16.20 22.81
CA ASP A 495 -4.66 -17.34 22.72
C ASP A 495 -4.12 -17.41 21.29
N MET A 496 -2.79 -17.51 21.14
CA MET A 496 -2.11 -17.56 19.85
C MET A 496 -2.06 -18.97 19.25
N SER A 497 -2.76 -19.93 19.85
CA SER A 497 -3.03 -21.26 19.29
C SER A 497 -3.97 -21.21 18.06
N SER A 498 -4.42 -22.39 17.61
CA SER A 498 -5.17 -22.62 16.36
C SER A 498 -6.44 -21.80 16.13
N GLN A 499 -6.97 -21.10 17.14
CA GLN A 499 -8.20 -20.29 17.02
C GLN A 499 -7.99 -18.76 17.09
N ALA A 500 -6.74 -18.28 17.17
CA ALA A 500 -6.40 -16.86 17.38
C ALA A 500 -7.14 -15.87 16.45
N GLU A 501 -7.26 -16.18 15.15
CA GLU A 501 -7.95 -15.31 14.17
C GLU A 501 -9.44 -15.18 14.47
N SER A 502 -10.10 -16.28 14.85
CA SER A 502 -11.54 -16.28 15.15
C SER A 502 -11.83 -15.57 16.48
N GLN A 503 -10.98 -15.76 17.50
CA GLN A 503 -11.06 -15.03 18.78
C GLN A 503 -10.91 -13.51 18.55
N LEU A 504 -9.85 -13.08 17.86
CA LEU A 504 -9.61 -11.66 17.57
C LEU A 504 -10.73 -11.06 16.73
N ARG A 505 -11.22 -11.78 15.71
CA ARG A 505 -12.34 -11.39 14.86
C ARG A 505 -13.62 -11.19 15.67
N HIS A 506 -13.93 -12.07 16.61
CA HIS A 506 -15.10 -11.93 17.49
C HIS A 506 -15.02 -10.68 18.37
N VAL A 507 -13.91 -10.49 19.11
CA VAL A 507 -13.68 -9.32 19.97
C VAL A 507 -13.73 -8.01 19.15
N PHE A 508 -13.16 -8.02 17.94
CA PHE A 508 -13.16 -6.86 17.05
C PHE A 508 -14.57 -6.52 16.52
N CYS A 509 -15.37 -7.53 16.12
CA CYS A 509 -16.76 -7.30 15.71
C CYS A 509 -17.61 -6.75 16.86
N ALA A 510 -17.42 -7.26 18.09
CA ALA A 510 -18.10 -6.77 19.28
C ALA A 510 -17.74 -5.31 19.62
N ALA A 511 -16.47 -4.92 19.48
CA ALA A 511 -16.01 -3.53 19.67
C ALA A 511 -16.65 -2.59 18.64
N ILE A 512 -16.65 -2.95 17.35
CA ILE A 512 -17.29 -2.14 16.29
C ILE A 512 -18.81 -2.03 16.50
N ALA A 513 -19.49 -3.09 16.95
CA ALA A 513 -20.91 -3.06 17.30
C ALA A 513 -21.23 -2.23 18.55
N LYS A 514 -20.23 -1.94 19.40
CA LYS A 514 -20.33 -1.00 20.54
C LYS A 514 -19.90 0.43 20.15
N HIS A 515 -19.71 0.70 18.85
CA HIS A 515 -19.23 1.96 18.27
C HIS A 515 -17.83 2.38 18.78
N GLU A 516 -16.99 1.43 19.21
CA GLU A 516 -15.60 1.69 19.59
C GLU A 516 -14.71 1.90 18.33
N GLU A 517 -13.57 2.59 18.47
CA GLU A 517 -12.72 2.95 17.31
C GLU A 517 -11.95 1.74 16.73
N GLY A 518 -11.93 0.61 17.44
CA GLY A 518 -11.21 -0.62 17.11
C GLY A 518 -10.42 -1.16 18.30
N LEU A 519 -9.29 -1.82 18.04
CA LEU A 519 -8.46 -2.47 19.05
C LEU A 519 -6.98 -2.04 18.99
N VAL A 520 -6.27 -2.18 20.10
CA VAL A 520 -4.80 -2.13 20.19
C VAL A 520 -4.30 -3.47 20.73
N LEU A 521 -3.48 -4.16 19.95
CA LEU A 521 -2.91 -5.46 20.30
C LEU A 521 -1.51 -5.29 20.90
N LYS A 522 -1.25 -5.95 22.03
CA LYS A 522 0.03 -5.95 22.76
C LYS A 522 0.38 -7.38 23.21
N ALA A 523 1.53 -7.93 22.83
CA ALA A 523 1.94 -9.24 23.33
C ALA A 523 2.20 -9.21 24.85
N GLU A 524 1.89 -10.30 25.55
CA GLU A 524 1.98 -10.39 27.02
C GLU A 524 3.35 -9.97 27.57
N TYR A 525 4.42 -10.43 26.90
CA TYR A 525 5.80 -10.17 27.29
C TYR A 525 6.46 -8.97 26.59
N SER A 526 5.71 -8.20 25.78
CA SER A 526 6.25 -7.04 25.04
C SER A 526 6.76 -5.94 25.97
N LEU A 527 7.97 -5.44 25.69
CA LEU A 527 8.53 -4.30 26.40
C LEU A 527 7.87 -2.99 25.94
N TYR A 528 8.01 -1.92 26.71
CA TYR A 528 7.47 -0.64 26.29
C TYR A 528 8.36 -0.01 25.21
N ASN A 529 7.77 0.34 24.07
CA ASN A 529 8.48 0.81 22.86
C ASN A 529 9.45 -0.25 22.29
N ASP A 530 9.01 -1.52 22.32
CA ASP A 530 9.64 -2.62 21.60
C ASP A 530 9.43 -2.51 20.07
N PHE A 531 10.34 -3.09 19.31
CA PHE A 531 10.40 -3.07 17.85
C PHE A 531 10.37 -4.47 17.22
N SER A 532 10.66 -5.55 17.96
CA SER A 532 10.35 -6.92 17.51
C SER A 532 8.88 -7.26 17.74
N SER A 533 8.31 -6.81 18.87
CA SER A 533 6.88 -6.93 19.20
C SER A 533 6.17 -5.56 19.23
N PRO A 534 5.97 -4.90 18.07
CA PRO A 534 5.32 -3.59 18.00
C PRO A 534 3.83 -3.69 18.34
N TRP A 535 3.27 -2.67 18.98
CA TRP A 535 1.81 -2.61 19.19
C TRP A 535 1.08 -2.53 17.84
N VAL A 536 -0.02 -3.26 17.64
CA VAL A 536 -0.78 -3.24 16.38
C VAL A 536 -2.14 -2.58 16.59
N LYS A 537 -2.54 -1.68 15.70
CA LYS A 537 -3.85 -1.02 15.71
C LYS A 537 -4.75 -1.63 14.64
N LEU A 538 -5.82 -2.29 15.07
CA LEU A 538 -6.84 -2.90 14.19
C LEU A 538 -8.07 -1.98 14.17
N LYS A 539 -8.52 -1.60 12.97
CA LYS A 539 -9.62 -0.64 12.79
C LYS A 539 -10.47 -0.93 11.56
N LYS A 540 -11.74 -0.54 11.65
CA LYS A 540 -12.72 -0.58 10.55
C LYS A 540 -12.22 0.12 9.28
N ASP A 541 -11.49 1.24 9.40
CA ASP A 541 -10.96 2.02 8.25
C ASP A 541 -9.59 1.57 7.73
N TYR A 542 -8.99 0.52 8.30
CA TYR A 542 -7.73 -0.07 7.84
C TYR A 542 -7.94 -1.35 7.03
N ILE A 543 -9.07 -2.04 7.26
CA ILE A 543 -9.49 -3.20 6.46
C ILE A 543 -10.16 -2.68 5.17
N PRO A 544 -9.82 -3.21 3.97
CA PRO A 544 -10.46 -2.82 2.72
C PRO A 544 -11.98 -2.87 2.77
N ASP A 545 -12.62 -1.91 2.13
CA ASP A 545 -14.09 -1.75 1.99
C ASP A 545 -14.90 -1.71 3.29
N CYS A 546 -14.27 -1.75 4.47
CA CYS A 546 -14.94 -1.83 5.77
C CYS A 546 -15.23 -0.48 6.42
N GLY A 547 -14.52 0.58 6.03
CA GLY A 547 -14.74 1.96 6.49
C GLY A 547 -16.13 2.51 6.17
N ASP A 548 -16.53 3.59 6.85
CA ASP A 548 -17.76 4.31 6.51
C ASP A 548 -17.59 5.01 5.17
N SER A 549 -18.48 4.76 4.21
CA SER A 549 -18.42 5.34 2.88
C SER A 549 -19.68 6.12 2.51
N VAL A 550 -19.52 7.16 1.68
CA VAL A 550 -20.58 8.09 1.30
C VAL A 550 -20.25 8.83 0.00
N ASP A 551 -21.26 9.07 -0.84
CA ASP A 551 -21.12 9.78 -2.12
C ASP A 551 -21.41 11.28 -1.97
N LEU A 552 -20.37 12.12 -2.14
CA LEU A 552 -20.39 13.57 -1.91
C LEU A 552 -19.86 14.33 -3.15
N LEU A 553 -19.91 15.66 -3.12
CA LEU A 553 -19.52 16.50 -4.26
C LEU A 553 -18.13 17.13 -4.10
N ILE A 554 -17.28 17.00 -5.11
CA ILE A 554 -16.10 17.84 -5.32
C ILE A 554 -16.58 19.12 -6.02
N LEU A 555 -16.38 20.26 -5.34
CA LEU A 555 -16.81 21.59 -5.80
C LEU A 555 -15.63 22.48 -6.24
N GLY A 556 -14.41 22.16 -5.82
CA GLY A 556 -13.22 22.94 -6.14
C GLY A 556 -11.93 22.26 -5.72
N ALA A 557 -10.80 22.91 -5.99
CA ALA A 557 -9.46 22.36 -5.78
C ALA A 557 -8.41 23.43 -5.36
N SER A 558 -7.29 22.97 -4.79
CA SER A 558 -6.07 23.74 -4.51
C SER A 558 -4.82 22.84 -4.48
N TRP A 559 -3.64 23.44 -4.60
CA TRP A 559 -2.41 22.85 -4.04
C TRP A 559 -2.32 23.12 -2.52
N GLU A 560 -2.12 22.07 -1.73
CA GLU A 560 -1.79 22.17 -0.29
C GLU A 560 -0.29 21.88 -0.10
N LYS A 561 0.37 22.72 0.70
CA LYS A 561 1.82 22.75 0.91
C LYS A 561 2.38 21.44 1.47
N VAL A 562 1.81 20.93 2.56
CA VAL A 562 2.33 19.73 3.24
C VAL A 562 2.13 18.51 2.35
N ARG A 563 0.97 18.40 1.68
CA ARG A 563 0.66 17.32 0.75
C ARG A 563 1.52 17.38 -0.52
N GLY A 564 1.67 18.56 -1.12
CA GLY A 564 2.52 18.81 -2.28
C GLY A 564 3.99 18.43 -2.02
N ARG A 565 4.56 18.90 -0.90
CA ARG A 565 5.91 18.53 -0.44
C ARG A 565 6.03 17.02 -0.17
N THR A 566 5.03 16.40 0.45
CA THR A 566 5.00 14.93 0.70
C THR A 566 4.93 14.12 -0.60
N LEU A 567 4.20 14.60 -1.61
CA LEU A 567 4.10 13.97 -2.92
C LEU A 567 5.29 14.32 -3.84
N ARG A 568 6.10 15.33 -3.50
CA ARG A 568 7.12 15.97 -4.35
C ARG A 568 6.54 16.41 -5.71
N VAL A 569 5.44 17.18 -5.66
CA VAL A 569 4.71 17.69 -6.85
C VAL A 569 4.54 19.21 -6.83
N PRO A 570 4.66 19.88 -7.99
CA PRO A 570 4.68 21.34 -8.12
C PRO A 570 3.36 22.01 -7.70
N PRO A 571 3.36 23.31 -7.36
CA PRO A 571 2.17 24.11 -7.08
C PRO A 571 1.08 24.05 -8.15
N SER A 572 1.45 23.79 -9.41
CA SER A 572 0.52 23.53 -10.51
C SER A 572 -0.34 22.25 -10.34
N THR A 573 -0.06 21.42 -9.33
CA THR A 573 -0.77 20.17 -9.04
C THR A 573 -1.87 20.37 -8.00
N PHE A 574 -3.12 20.12 -8.35
CA PHE A 574 -4.20 20.03 -7.37
C PHE A 574 -4.00 18.80 -6.49
N THR A 575 -3.84 19.02 -5.19
CA THR A 575 -3.52 17.98 -4.20
C THR A 575 -4.52 17.93 -3.05
N THR A 576 -5.49 18.86 -3.02
CA THR A 576 -6.57 18.92 -2.04
C THR A 576 -7.86 19.40 -2.71
N PHE A 577 -8.95 18.71 -2.44
CA PHE A 577 -10.26 18.88 -3.07
C PHE A 577 -11.31 19.30 -2.04
N TYR A 578 -12.23 20.16 -2.44
CA TYR A 578 -13.20 20.79 -1.54
C TYR A 578 -14.54 20.06 -1.62
N ILE A 579 -14.97 19.50 -0.48
CA ILE A 579 -16.09 18.58 -0.41
C ILE A 579 -17.32 19.25 0.17
N GLY A 580 -18.44 19.08 -0.51
CA GLY A 580 -19.73 19.61 -0.09
C GLY A 580 -20.92 18.73 -0.42
N VAL A 581 -22.09 19.21 0.00
CA VAL A 581 -23.41 18.63 -0.28
C VAL A 581 -24.39 19.71 -0.70
N LEU A 582 -25.48 19.27 -1.33
CA LEU A 582 -26.65 20.08 -1.63
C LEU A 582 -27.42 20.43 -0.33
N ASP A 583 -27.80 21.70 -0.19
CA ASP A 583 -28.55 22.24 0.94
C ASP A 583 -29.95 22.68 0.48
N GLN A 584 -30.91 21.75 0.56
CA GLN A 584 -32.27 21.93 0.01
C GLN A 584 -33.19 22.82 0.88
N GLU A 585 -32.77 23.18 2.10
CA GLU A 585 -33.60 23.98 3.02
C GLU A 585 -33.73 25.45 2.61
N ARG A 586 -32.82 25.95 1.76
CA ARG A 586 -33.02 27.23 1.08
C ARG A 586 -33.96 27.06 -0.11
N LYS A 587 -35.14 27.69 -0.04
CA LYS A 587 -35.97 28.01 -1.22
C LYS A 587 -35.27 29.08 -2.08
N ALA A 588 -34.20 28.69 -2.76
CA ALA A 588 -33.44 29.52 -3.70
C ALA A 588 -33.77 29.12 -5.15
N SER A 589 -33.62 30.06 -6.09
CA SER A 589 -33.81 29.82 -7.53
C SER A 589 -32.65 29.04 -8.18
N LEU A 590 -31.50 28.95 -7.49
CA LEU A 590 -30.33 28.16 -7.89
C LEU A 590 -30.02 27.10 -6.83
N PRO A 591 -29.39 25.96 -7.20
CA PRO A 591 -28.90 24.99 -6.22
C PRO A 591 -27.93 25.64 -5.24
N CYS A 592 -28.08 25.38 -3.94
CA CYS A 592 -27.16 25.85 -2.91
C CYS A 592 -26.23 24.73 -2.45
N PHE A 593 -24.93 24.88 -2.67
CA PHE A 593 -23.92 23.94 -2.20
C PHE A 593 -23.13 24.51 -1.03
N ARG A 594 -22.96 23.70 0.02
CA ARG A 594 -22.15 24.03 1.19
C ARG A 594 -20.89 23.15 1.22
N VAL A 595 -19.72 23.75 1.39
CA VAL A 595 -18.42 23.07 1.56
C VAL A 595 -18.09 23.00 3.05
N TYR A 596 -17.84 21.80 3.57
CA TYR A 596 -17.65 21.53 5.00
C TYR A 596 -16.21 21.14 5.36
N PHE A 597 -15.56 20.36 4.49
CA PHE A 597 -14.21 19.86 4.70
C PHE A 597 -13.46 19.70 3.38
N THR A 598 -12.19 19.30 3.46
CA THR A 598 -11.33 19.03 2.30
C THR A 598 -10.71 17.65 2.37
N VAL A 599 -10.33 17.10 1.21
CA VAL A 599 -9.72 15.78 1.09
C VAL A 599 -8.46 15.85 0.24
N SER A 600 -7.39 15.25 0.76
CA SER A 600 -6.07 15.22 0.11
C SER A 600 -5.56 13.79 -0.13
N TYR A 601 -6.29 12.76 0.32
CA TYR A 601 -5.86 11.37 0.41
C TYR A 601 -6.88 10.41 -0.21
N GLY A 602 -6.51 9.13 -0.32
CA GLY A 602 -7.31 8.09 -0.98
C GLY A 602 -6.68 7.68 -2.30
N LEU A 603 -6.82 8.53 -3.32
CA LEU A 603 -6.30 8.28 -4.68
C LEU A 603 -4.81 7.94 -4.71
N ASN A 604 -4.47 6.99 -5.59
CA ASN A 604 -3.12 6.72 -6.04
C ASN A 604 -2.63 7.84 -7.00
N ARG A 605 -1.36 7.80 -7.44
CA ARG A 605 -0.79 8.92 -8.23
C ARG A 605 -1.36 9.03 -9.65
N THR A 606 -1.74 7.92 -10.28
CA THR A 606 -2.37 7.90 -11.60
C THR A 606 -3.82 8.38 -11.52
N GLU A 607 -4.57 7.96 -10.50
CA GLU A 607 -5.93 8.48 -10.23
C GLU A 607 -5.91 9.98 -9.89
N LEU A 608 -4.92 10.44 -9.12
CA LEU A 608 -4.73 11.85 -8.80
C LEU A 608 -4.33 12.67 -10.03
N GLU A 609 -3.63 12.07 -10.99
CA GLU A 609 -3.27 12.68 -12.27
C GLU A 609 -4.48 12.80 -13.19
N GLN A 610 -5.25 11.71 -13.36
CA GLN A 610 -6.52 11.71 -14.08
C GLN A 610 -7.50 12.75 -13.51
N LEU A 611 -7.60 12.87 -12.17
CA LEU A 611 -8.44 13.89 -11.53
C LEU A 611 -7.90 15.32 -11.76
N ASN A 612 -6.57 15.50 -11.81
CA ASN A 612 -5.99 16.79 -12.18
C ASN A 612 -6.32 17.15 -13.63
N PHE A 613 -6.19 16.20 -14.56
CA PHE A 613 -6.54 16.39 -15.97
C PHE A 613 -8.03 16.74 -16.13
N GLU A 614 -8.93 15.98 -15.50
CA GLU A 614 -10.38 16.24 -15.53
C GLU A 614 -10.73 17.61 -14.94
N ILE A 615 -10.12 18.01 -13.82
CA ILE A 615 -10.38 19.31 -13.19
C ILE A 615 -9.78 20.48 -14.00
N LYS A 616 -8.67 20.27 -14.72
CA LYS A 616 -8.02 21.30 -15.57
C LYS A 616 -8.68 21.45 -16.94
N THR A 617 -9.33 20.40 -17.44
CA THR A 617 -10.11 20.43 -18.70
C THR A 617 -11.58 20.81 -18.48
N ALA A 618 -12.11 20.60 -17.27
CA ALA A 618 -13.44 21.09 -16.90
C ALA A 618 -13.52 22.61 -16.82
N GLN A 619 -14.69 23.16 -17.17
CA GLN A 619 -14.97 24.58 -16.95
C GLN A 619 -14.88 24.91 -15.46
N SER A 620 -13.92 25.75 -15.10
CA SER A 620 -13.67 26.19 -13.73
C SER A 620 -13.40 27.70 -13.68
N VAL A 621 -13.60 28.30 -12.51
CA VAL A 621 -13.34 29.71 -12.24
C VAL A 621 -12.34 29.84 -11.11
N ARG A 622 -11.39 30.79 -11.20
CA ARG A 622 -10.51 31.14 -10.07
C ARG A 622 -11.36 31.72 -8.95
N TYR A 623 -11.25 31.17 -7.75
CA TYR A 623 -12.07 31.62 -6.63
C TYR A 623 -11.53 32.96 -6.09
N HIS A 624 -12.35 34.01 -6.20
CA HIS A 624 -12.04 35.28 -5.57
C HIS A 624 -13.29 35.90 -4.95
N ARG A 625 -13.27 35.99 -3.61
CA ARG A 625 -14.41 36.34 -2.75
C ARG A 625 -15.00 37.73 -2.96
N ILE A 626 -14.28 38.63 -3.63
CA ILE A 626 -14.73 40.00 -3.91
C ILE A 626 -15.31 40.13 -5.34
N SER A 627 -14.94 39.26 -6.29
CA SER A 627 -15.35 39.39 -7.70
C SER A 627 -16.48 38.47 -8.14
N MET A 628 -16.83 37.40 -7.40
CA MET A 628 -17.95 36.51 -7.74
C MET A 628 -19.32 37.18 -7.51
N ARG A 629 -19.68 38.14 -8.38
CA ARG A 629 -21.01 38.76 -8.47
C ARG A 629 -22.03 37.81 -9.12
N PHE A 630 -22.28 36.65 -8.52
CA PHE A 630 -23.44 35.76 -8.78
C PHE A 630 -23.74 35.32 -10.25
N LYS A 631 -22.89 35.63 -11.24
CA LYS A 631 -23.15 35.35 -12.67
C LYS A 631 -22.30 34.23 -13.29
N ASP A 632 -21.15 33.91 -12.70
CA ASP A 632 -20.16 33.01 -13.34
C ASP A 632 -20.37 31.52 -13.04
N LEU A 633 -21.15 31.21 -11.99
CA LEU A 633 -21.47 29.85 -11.51
C LEU A 633 -22.98 29.59 -11.64
N PRO A 634 -23.41 28.38 -12.05
CA PRO A 634 -24.83 28.01 -12.15
C PRO A 634 -25.44 27.59 -10.78
N TYR A 635 -24.83 28.00 -9.66
CA TYR A 635 -25.22 27.60 -8.30
C TYR A 635 -24.71 28.60 -7.25
N GLU A 636 -25.36 28.65 -6.08
CA GLU A 636 -24.82 29.31 -4.89
C GLU A 636 -23.75 28.44 -4.21
N LEU A 637 -22.64 29.04 -3.78
CA LEU A 637 -21.57 28.36 -3.05
C LEU A 637 -21.30 29.02 -1.71
N SER A 638 -21.40 28.25 -0.63
CA SER A 638 -21.01 28.67 0.73
C SER A 638 -19.87 27.80 1.26
N VAL A 639 -18.75 28.43 1.65
CA VAL A 639 -17.59 27.75 2.25
C VAL A 639 -17.60 27.97 3.76
N TYR A 640 -17.55 26.89 4.55
CA TYR A 640 -17.65 26.97 6.01
C TYR A 640 -16.50 27.79 6.65
N ARG A 641 -16.82 28.56 7.69
CA ARG A 641 -15.88 29.47 8.38
C ARG A 641 -14.78 28.69 9.10
N GLY A 642 -13.62 28.56 8.47
CA GLY A 642 -12.44 27.88 9.01
C GLY A 642 -11.70 27.05 7.97
N ILE A 643 -12.35 26.71 6.86
CA ILE A 643 -11.67 26.17 5.68
C ILE A 643 -10.90 27.32 5.00
N ARG A 644 -9.72 27.03 4.45
CA ARG A 644 -9.04 27.95 3.53
C ARG A 644 -9.89 28.13 2.26
N GLU A 645 -9.83 29.30 1.63
CA GLU A 645 -10.51 29.53 0.36
C GLU A 645 -9.88 28.68 -0.77
N PRO A 646 -10.70 28.06 -1.66
CA PRO A 646 -10.20 27.27 -2.78
C PRO A 646 -9.40 28.12 -3.77
N GLU A 647 -8.72 27.45 -4.69
CA GLU A 647 -7.94 28.10 -5.75
C GLU A 647 -8.80 28.23 -7.01
N ILE A 648 -9.50 27.15 -7.35
CA ILE A 648 -10.53 27.09 -8.39
C ILE A 648 -11.82 26.41 -7.87
N VAL A 649 -12.93 26.77 -8.49
CA VAL A 649 -14.26 26.15 -8.30
C VAL A 649 -14.78 25.66 -9.65
N LEU A 650 -15.39 24.48 -9.67
CA LEU A 650 -15.90 23.83 -10.88
C LEU A 650 -17.29 24.36 -11.24
N LYS A 651 -17.55 24.73 -12.51
CA LYS A 651 -18.91 25.10 -12.94
C LYS A 651 -19.89 23.92 -12.86
N THR A 652 -19.38 22.69 -13.03
CA THR A 652 -20.12 21.44 -12.86
C THR A 652 -19.49 20.63 -11.73
N PRO A 653 -20.18 20.39 -10.60
CA PRO A 653 -19.65 19.57 -9.51
C PRO A 653 -19.45 18.11 -9.94
N LEU A 654 -18.38 17.47 -9.46
CA LEU A 654 -18.12 16.04 -9.69
C LEU A 654 -18.58 15.21 -8.48
N VAL A 655 -19.19 14.06 -8.71
CA VAL A 655 -19.53 13.11 -7.64
C VAL A 655 -18.29 12.29 -7.29
N ALA A 656 -18.05 12.07 -6.00
CA ALA A 656 -16.99 11.19 -5.52
C ALA A 656 -17.50 10.29 -4.38
N ASN A 657 -17.07 9.02 -4.39
CA ASN A 657 -17.19 8.15 -3.23
C ASN A 657 -16.05 8.44 -2.28
N LEU A 658 -16.37 8.77 -1.03
CA LEU A 658 -15.41 8.97 0.04
C LEU A 658 -15.50 7.82 1.04
N MET A 659 -14.38 7.51 1.69
CA MET A 659 -14.28 6.58 2.81
C MET A 659 -13.61 7.25 4.02
N GLY A 660 -14.09 6.96 5.23
CA GLY A 660 -13.59 7.49 6.49
C GLY A 660 -13.64 6.49 7.65
N ALA A 661 -13.25 6.97 8.83
CA ALA A 661 -13.20 6.22 10.08
C ALA A 661 -14.33 6.64 11.02
N GLY A 662 -15.58 6.58 10.54
CA GLY A 662 -16.74 7.22 11.17
C GLY A 662 -16.84 8.71 10.87
N TYR A 663 -17.59 9.42 11.70
CA TYR A 663 -17.96 10.83 11.51
C TYR A 663 -17.51 11.71 12.69
N THR A 664 -17.46 13.03 12.48
CA THR A 664 -17.08 14.03 13.48
C THR A 664 -17.78 15.36 13.17
N LYS A 665 -17.70 16.36 14.06
CA LYS A 665 -18.13 17.74 13.75
C LYS A 665 -16.96 18.70 13.81
N ALA A 666 -16.85 19.59 12.82
CA ALA A 666 -15.91 20.71 12.86
C ALA A 666 -16.25 21.69 13.99
N SER A 667 -15.28 22.45 14.50
CA SER A 667 -15.55 23.39 15.59
C SER A 667 -16.54 24.49 15.15
N GLY A 668 -17.60 24.66 15.91
CA GLY A 668 -18.73 25.55 15.59
C GLY A 668 -19.78 24.95 14.64
N SER A 669 -19.52 23.81 13.99
CA SER A 669 -20.47 23.18 13.07
C SER A 669 -21.60 22.49 13.82
N LYS A 670 -22.82 22.58 13.29
CA LYS A 670 -23.94 21.69 13.65
C LYS A 670 -23.93 20.40 12.81
N ASP A 671 -23.42 20.48 11.59
CA ASP A 671 -23.33 19.38 10.62
C ASP A 671 -22.15 18.43 10.90
N TYR A 672 -22.38 17.14 10.62
CA TYR A 672 -21.35 16.10 10.58
C TYR A 672 -20.51 16.15 9.30
N GLU A 673 -19.20 15.90 9.46
CA GLU A 673 -18.22 15.65 8.41
C GLU A 673 -17.65 14.22 8.52
N LEU A 674 -17.17 13.67 7.40
CA LEU A 674 -16.55 12.35 7.37
C LEU A 674 -15.14 12.40 7.98
N ARG A 675 -14.82 11.52 8.92
CA ARG A 675 -13.59 11.59 9.71
C ARG A 675 -12.41 10.89 9.03
N PHE A 676 -11.25 11.54 9.02
CA PHE A 676 -10.05 11.13 8.26
C PHE A 676 -10.33 10.75 6.79
N PRO A 677 -11.03 11.63 6.04
CA PRO A 677 -11.68 11.27 4.77
C PRO A 677 -10.67 11.02 3.65
N ARG A 678 -11.03 10.10 2.76
CA ARG A 678 -10.26 9.63 1.60
C ARG A 678 -11.16 9.53 0.39
N LEU A 679 -10.72 9.97 -0.78
CA LEU A 679 -11.38 9.66 -2.04
C LEU A 679 -11.16 8.19 -2.38
N ALA A 680 -12.22 7.39 -2.40
CA ALA A 680 -12.17 5.99 -2.84
C ALA A 680 -12.38 5.86 -4.35
N ARG A 681 -13.26 6.69 -4.92
CA ARG A 681 -13.46 6.85 -6.37
C ARG A 681 -13.96 8.26 -6.68
N VAL A 682 -13.59 8.81 -7.84
CA VAL A 682 -14.31 9.94 -8.44
C VAL A 682 -15.07 9.43 -9.67
N TYR A 683 -16.27 9.94 -9.89
CA TYR A 683 -17.12 9.62 -11.02
C TYR A 683 -17.11 10.77 -12.02
N ARG A 684 -17.01 10.43 -13.31
CA ARG A 684 -17.19 11.43 -14.39
C ARG A 684 -18.63 11.91 -14.40
N ALA A 685 -18.87 13.13 -14.86
CA ALA A 685 -20.22 13.71 -14.95
C ALA A 685 -21.19 12.88 -15.82
N SER A 686 -20.66 12.07 -16.75
CA SER A 686 -21.41 11.09 -17.55
C SER A 686 -21.66 9.74 -16.88
N GLU A 687 -20.89 9.38 -15.84
CA GLU A 687 -21.17 8.20 -14.99
C GLU A 687 -22.19 8.54 -13.90
N ARG A 688 -22.02 9.70 -13.23
CA ARG A 688 -22.92 10.18 -12.19
C ARG A 688 -23.04 11.69 -12.21
N HIS A 689 -24.27 12.17 -12.34
CA HIS A 689 -24.62 13.59 -12.25
C HIS A 689 -24.71 14.04 -10.78
N TRP A 690 -24.35 15.29 -10.47
CA TRP A 690 -24.26 15.81 -9.09
C TRP A 690 -25.55 15.66 -8.26
N LYS A 691 -26.71 15.54 -8.92
CA LYS A 691 -28.01 15.27 -8.28
C LYS A 691 -28.11 13.88 -7.60
N THR A 692 -27.16 12.96 -7.82
CA THR A 692 -27.15 11.63 -7.16
C THR A 692 -26.26 11.57 -5.91
N ALA A 693 -25.62 12.66 -5.51
CA ALA A 693 -24.91 12.73 -4.23
C ALA A 693 -25.89 12.96 -3.07
N ILE A 694 -25.51 12.53 -1.86
CA ILE A 694 -26.35 12.69 -0.67
C ILE A 694 -26.50 14.17 -0.27
N ASP A 695 -27.68 14.55 0.22
CA ASP A 695 -27.94 15.90 0.73
C ASP A 695 -27.50 16.07 2.21
N ARG A 696 -27.60 17.31 2.71
CA ARG A 696 -27.25 17.67 4.09
C ARG A 696 -28.02 16.90 5.17
N GLN A 697 -29.32 16.65 4.99
CA GLN A 697 -30.13 15.99 6.00
C GLN A 697 -29.81 14.49 6.06
N ALA A 698 -29.80 13.82 4.90
CA ALA A 698 -29.48 12.41 4.80
C ALA A 698 -28.03 12.09 5.24
N LEU A 699 -27.07 12.97 4.98
CA LEU A 699 -25.70 12.86 5.53
C LEU A 699 -25.68 12.88 7.07
N ASN A 700 -26.43 13.79 7.71
CA ASN A 700 -26.49 13.87 9.16
C ASN A 700 -27.23 12.66 9.80
N VAL A 701 -28.23 12.09 9.11
CA VAL A 701 -28.91 10.84 9.52
C VAL A 701 -27.95 9.65 9.48
N LEU A 702 -27.21 9.49 8.37
CA LEU A 702 -26.19 8.46 8.21
C LEU A 702 -25.08 8.59 9.27
N ALA A 703 -24.61 9.81 9.51
CA ALA A 703 -23.58 10.10 10.50
C ALA A 703 -24.02 9.75 11.93
N ARG A 704 -25.20 10.23 12.38
CA ARG A 704 -25.74 9.90 13.72
C ARG A 704 -25.82 8.38 13.94
N THR A 705 -26.35 7.66 12.95
CA THR A 705 -26.47 6.19 13.00
C THR A 705 -25.10 5.50 13.15
N SER A 706 -24.10 5.95 12.38
CA SER A 706 -22.73 5.42 12.43
C SER A 706 -22.05 5.65 13.80
N VAL A 707 -22.29 6.79 14.46
CA VAL A 707 -21.75 7.11 15.80
C VAL A 707 -22.67 6.70 16.97
N GLY A 708 -23.66 5.84 16.73
CA GLY A 708 -24.48 5.25 17.80
C GLY A 708 -25.50 6.21 18.44
N ARG A 709 -25.88 7.27 17.72
CA ARG A 709 -26.89 8.26 18.16
C ARG A 709 -28.25 7.96 17.54
N GLU A 710 -29.30 8.24 18.30
CA GLU A 710 -30.68 8.19 17.82
C GLU A 710 -31.02 9.40 16.93
N LEU A 711 -32.19 9.34 16.31
CA LEU A 711 -32.75 10.43 15.51
C LEU A 711 -33.71 11.27 16.37
N SER A 712 -33.63 12.60 16.25
CA SER A 712 -34.57 13.52 16.89
C SER A 712 -36.02 13.18 16.55
N GLY A 713 -36.92 13.28 17.53
CA GLY A 713 -38.33 12.90 17.37
C GLY A 713 -38.54 11.41 17.10
N LYS A 714 -37.59 10.54 17.49
CA LYS A 714 -37.81 9.10 17.52
C LYS A 714 -38.75 8.73 18.68
N GLU A 715 -38.59 9.30 19.88
CA GLU A 715 -39.54 9.06 20.98
C GLU A 715 -40.97 9.43 20.58
N CYS A 716 -41.18 10.60 19.95
CA CYS A 716 -42.51 10.99 19.46
C CYS A 716 -43.09 9.99 18.44
N ARG A 717 -42.26 9.40 17.57
CA ARG A 717 -42.69 8.39 16.60
C ARG A 717 -42.93 7.02 17.25
N GLU A 718 -42.24 6.69 18.33
CA GLU A 718 -42.44 5.45 19.10
C GLU A 718 -43.67 5.55 20.00
N TRP A 719 -43.92 6.72 20.59
CA TRP A 719 -45.16 7.05 21.29
C TRP A 719 -46.36 7.01 20.35
N LEU A 720 -46.25 7.58 19.14
CA LEU A 720 -47.27 7.43 18.09
C LEU A 720 -47.44 5.96 17.68
N ALA A 721 -46.35 5.22 17.46
CA ALA A 721 -46.41 3.79 17.09
C ALA A 721 -47.13 2.96 18.16
N MET A 722 -46.79 3.13 19.44
CA MET A 722 -47.46 2.48 20.57
C MET A 722 -48.95 2.83 20.62
N ASN A 723 -49.32 4.10 20.48
CA ASN A 723 -50.72 4.54 20.46
C ASN A 723 -51.51 4.04 19.24
N PHE A 724 -50.83 3.64 18.16
CA PHE A 724 -51.43 3.00 16.98
C PHE A 724 -51.19 1.48 16.90
N GLY A 725 -50.74 0.84 17.99
CA GLY A 725 -50.56 -0.63 18.06
C GLY A 725 -49.41 -1.19 17.20
N LEU A 726 -48.52 -0.35 16.69
CA LEU A 726 -47.37 -0.73 15.86
C LEU A 726 -46.14 -1.04 16.73
N GLN A 727 -45.38 -2.07 16.37
CA GLN A 727 -44.14 -2.40 17.09
C GLN A 727 -43.09 -1.28 16.97
N ALA A 728 -42.59 -0.79 18.10
CA ALA A 728 -41.52 0.20 18.15
C ALA A 728 -40.20 -0.36 17.58
N SER A 729 -39.45 0.46 16.84
CA SER A 729 -38.20 0.03 16.21
C SER A 729 -37.05 0.00 17.23
N PRO A 730 -36.34 -1.12 17.43
CA PRO A 730 -35.31 -1.23 18.47
C PRO A 730 -34.31 -0.08 18.45
N THR A 731 -33.89 0.41 19.61
CA THR A 731 -32.89 1.49 19.70
C THR A 731 -31.59 1.12 18.99
N VAL A 732 -30.87 2.10 18.44
CA VAL A 732 -29.55 1.92 17.79
C VAL A 732 -28.58 1.17 18.71
N ASN A 733 -28.69 1.39 20.02
CA ASN A 733 -27.87 0.75 21.05
C ASN A 733 -28.45 -0.58 21.61
N SER A 734 -29.59 -1.06 21.11
CA SER A 734 -30.20 -2.33 21.56
C SER A 734 -29.29 -3.53 21.31
N THR A 735 -29.33 -4.52 22.23
CA THR A 735 -28.56 -5.77 22.13
C THR A 735 -28.81 -6.49 20.80
N ALA A 736 -30.06 -6.51 20.33
CA ALA A 736 -30.44 -7.07 19.03
C ALA A 736 -29.76 -6.36 17.84
N LYS A 737 -29.80 -5.02 17.75
CA LYS A 737 -29.12 -4.29 16.67
C LYS A 737 -27.59 -4.38 16.78
N ARG A 738 -27.03 -4.41 17.99
CA ARG A 738 -25.59 -4.66 18.19
C ARG A 738 -25.17 -6.05 17.71
N LYS A 739 -25.90 -7.11 18.07
CA LYS A 739 -25.64 -8.47 17.58
C LYS A 739 -25.73 -8.54 16.04
N ALA A 740 -26.83 -8.05 15.46
CA ALA A 740 -26.99 -8.02 13.99
C ALA A 740 -25.87 -7.23 13.29
N THR A 741 -25.38 -6.15 13.89
CA THR A 741 -24.24 -5.37 13.37
C THR A 741 -22.93 -6.16 13.45
N ALA A 742 -22.67 -6.84 14.57
CA ALA A 742 -21.50 -7.71 14.74
C ALA A 742 -21.52 -8.89 13.76
N ASP A 743 -22.67 -9.54 13.58
CA ASP A 743 -22.85 -10.68 12.68
C ASP A 743 -22.71 -10.27 11.20
N LEU A 744 -23.28 -9.12 10.80
CA LEU A 744 -23.10 -8.55 9.46
C LEU A 744 -21.63 -8.19 9.18
N PHE A 745 -20.93 -7.62 10.16
CA PHE A 745 -19.51 -7.27 10.02
C PHE A 745 -18.62 -8.52 10.01
N ASN A 746 -18.91 -9.53 10.84
CA ASN A 746 -18.26 -10.84 10.84
C ASN A 746 -18.44 -11.55 9.49
N LYS A 747 -19.66 -11.53 8.92
CA LYS A 747 -19.93 -12.02 7.56
C LYS A 747 -19.11 -11.25 6.51
N LYS A 748 -19.03 -9.93 6.61
CA LYS A 748 -18.20 -9.09 5.70
C LYS A 748 -16.71 -9.45 5.77
N LEU A 749 -16.18 -9.73 6.97
CA LEU A 749 -14.80 -10.20 7.14
C LEU A 749 -14.61 -11.63 6.60
N LYS A 750 -15.53 -12.58 6.90
CA LYS A 750 -15.50 -13.94 6.31
C LYS A 750 -15.55 -13.89 4.78
N CYS A 751 -16.38 -13.05 4.16
CA CYS A 751 -16.51 -12.95 2.70
C CYS A 751 -15.28 -12.34 1.98
N GLN A 752 -14.32 -11.74 2.69
CA GLN A 752 -13.02 -11.35 2.11
C GLN A 752 -12.05 -12.55 2.00
N ARG A 753 -12.32 -13.65 2.72
CA ARG A 753 -11.55 -14.90 2.70
C ARG A 753 -12.08 -15.79 1.56
N LYS A 754 -11.29 -15.98 0.50
CA LYS A 754 -11.61 -16.84 -0.67
C LYS A 754 -10.89 -18.19 -0.66
N THR A 755 -10.62 -18.74 0.52
CA THR A 755 -9.99 -20.05 0.73
C THR A 755 -10.47 -20.70 2.03
N TYR A 756 -10.65 -22.02 1.98
CA TYR A 756 -11.05 -22.95 3.04
C TYR A 756 -12.49 -22.84 3.59
N ALA A 757 -13.10 -24.01 3.78
CA ALA A 757 -14.25 -24.19 4.66
C ALA A 757 -13.73 -24.52 6.07
N GLU A 758 -14.21 -23.79 7.07
CA GLU A 758 -14.01 -24.09 8.49
C GLU A 758 -15.29 -24.76 9.01
N VAL A 759 -15.17 -25.88 9.73
CA VAL A 759 -16.30 -26.50 10.43
C VAL A 759 -16.68 -25.62 11.61
N ASP A 760 -17.97 -25.30 11.76
CA ASP A 760 -18.47 -24.55 12.92
C ASP A 760 -18.27 -25.38 14.19
N SER A 761 -17.32 -24.94 15.02
CA SER A 761 -17.04 -25.46 16.35
C SER A 761 -17.73 -24.59 17.41
N PRO A 762 -18.13 -25.15 18.56
CA PRO A 762 -18.93 -24.44 19.54
C PRO A 762 -18.21 -23.18 20.05
N THR A 763 -18.89 -22.04 19.95
CA THR A 763 -18.38 -20.75 20.45
C THR A 763 -18.23 -20.81 21.98
N PRO A 764 -17.08 -20.38 22.55
CA PRO A 764 -16.97 -20.15 23.98
C PRO A 764 -18.04 -19.19 24.48
N ASP A 765 -18.51 -19.39 25.72
CA ASP A 765 -19.48 -18.51 26.36
C ASP A 765 -18.83 -17.19 26.80
N TRP A 766 -18.88 -16.20 25.91
CA TRP A 766 -18.35 -14.86 26.15
C TRP A 766 -19.26 -13.96 27.02
N SER A 767 -20.45 -14.41 27.43
CA SER A 767 -21.38 -13.61 28.24
C SER A 767 -20.75 -13.13 29.56
N LYS A 768 -19.92 -13.99 30.15
CA LYS A 768 -19.12 -13.77 31.38
C LYS A 768 -18.13 -12.61 31.31
N TYR A 769 -17.97 -11.98 30.14
CA TYR A 769 -17.12 -10.80 29.95
C TYR A 769 -17.90 -9.52 29.64
N ASP A 770 -19.24 -9.54 29.61
CA ASP A 770 -20.07 -8.38 29.25
C ASP A 770 -20.90 -7.78 30.40
N GLU A 771 -20.82 -8.35 31.61
CA GLU A 771 -21.34 -7.71 32.84
C GLU A 771 -20.42 -6.57 33.33
N GLU A 772 -20.98 -5.49 33.87
CA GLU A 772 -20.23 -4.30 34.32
C GLU A 772 -19.66 -4.40 35.76
N THR A 773 -19.60 -5.61 36.33
CA THR A 773 -19.37 -5.83 37.77
C THR A 773 -18.00 -6.45 38.12
N SER A 774 -17.10 -5.59 38.63
CA SER A 774 -15.94 -5.90 39.50
C SER A 774 -14.79 -6.77 38.92
N PRO A 775 -13.50 -6.45 39.21
CA PRO A 775 -12.38 -7.31 38.81
C PRO A 775 -12.33 -8.60 39.65
N MET A 776 -12.00 -9.73 39.00
CA MET A 776 -11.89 -11.03 39.68
C MET A 776 -10.91 -11.00 40.88
N PRO A 777 -11.26 -11.64 42.01
CA PRO A 777 -10.36 -11.80 43.15
C PRO A 777 -9.37 -12.96 42.91
N LEU A 778 -8.32 -12.71 42.11
CA LEU A 778 -7.16 -13.60 42.08
C LEU A 778 -6.37 -13.47 43.39
N SER A 779 -6.55 -14.42 44.30
CA SER A 779 -5.81 -14.57 45.54
C SER A 779 -4.37 -15.06 45.27
N ILE A 780 -3.49 -14.14 44.88
CA ILE A 780 -2.06 -14.44 44.68
C ILE A 780 -1.42 -14.70 46.05
N ASN A 781 -1.03 -15.94 46.32
CA ASN A 781 -0.20 -16.29 47.47
C ASN A 781 1.24 -15.81 47.22
N LEU A 782 1.55 -14.61 47.73
CA LEU A 782 2.83 -13.92 47.52
C LEU A 782 4.07 -14.67 48.06
N ASN A 783 3.88 -15.71 48.88
CA ASN A 783 4.99 -16.47 49.45
C ASN A 783 5.59 -17.52 48.47
N ALA A 784 4.90 -17.83 47.37
CA ALA A 784 5.31 -18.91 46.44
C ALA A 784 6.42 -18.53 45.43
N LEU A 785 6.96 -17.30 45.49
CA LEU A 785 7.93 -16.78 44.50
C LEU A 785 9.33 -16.47 45.05
N ASN A 786 9.59 -16.76 46.34
CA ASN A 786 10.89 -16.54 47.00
C ASN A 786 11.80 -17.79 47.08
N ALA A 787 11.52 -18.84 46.29
CA ALA A 787 12.20 -20.14 46.37
C ALA A 787 12.74 -20.61 45.00
N ALA A 788 13.45 -19.74 44.28
CA ALA A 788 14.18 -20.09 43.05
C ALA A 788 15.54 -19.37 43.00
N THR A 789 16.55 -19.97 43.63
CA THR A 789 17.91 -19.43 43.68
C THR A 789 18.64 -19.58 42.33
N TYR A 790 18.84 -18.47 41.62
CA TYR A 790 19.85 -18.37 40.56
C TYR A 790 20.79 -17.19 40.83
N SER A 791 22.08 -17.50 40.96
CA SER A 791 23.14 -16.52 41.20
C SER A 791 23.48 -15.74 39.93
N PRO A 792 23.76 -14.41 40.00
CA PRO A 792 24.08 -13.63 38.82
C PRO A 792 25.53 -13.84 38.36
N LEU A 793 25.70 -14.53 37.23
CA LEU A 793 26.95 -14.49 36.47
C LEU A 793 26.85 -13.45 35.35
N ALA A 794 27.86 -12.59 35.26
CA ALA A 794 28.01 -11.65 34.17
C ALA A 794 28.46 -12.37 32.88
N MET A 795 28.00 -11.88 31.73
CA MET A 795 28.64 -12.15 30.44
C MET A 795 29.01 -10.82 29.79
N GLU A 796 30.30 -10.66 29.55
CA GLU A 796 30.90 -9.45 28.98
C GLU A 796 30.77 -9.43 27.45
N CYS A 797 30.65 -8.23 26.87
CA CYS A 797 30.74 -8.04 25.43
C CYS A 797 32.19 -7.76 25.02
N SER A 798 32.94 -8.79 24.66
CA SER A 798 34.32 -8.65 24.15
C SER A 798 34.34 -8.61 22.62
N ALA A 799 34.70 -7.45 22.06
CA ALA A 799 35.03 -7.29 20.65
C ALA A 799 36.51 -7.68 20.40
N VAL A 800 36.82 -8.17 19.19
CA VAL A 800 38.19 -8.57 18.82
C VAL A 800 38.62 -7.93 17.51
N PHE A 801 39.66 -7.10 17.58
CA PHE A 801 40.54 -6.70 16.48
C PHE A 801 41.93 -6.42 17.08
N GLY A 802 43.00 -6.92 16.45
CA GLY A 802 44.39 -6.56 16.80
C GLY A 802 45.26 -7.74 17.23
N SER A 803 46.07 -8.24 16.30
CA SER A 803 47.28 -9.04 16.59
C SER A 803 48.40 -8.10 17.10
N PRO A 804 49.44 -8.58 17.82
CA PRO A 804 50.52 -9.32 17.15
C PRO A 804 51.18 -10.47 17.96
N LYS A 805 52.19 -11.07 17.30
CA LYS A 805 53.20 -12.06 17.76
C LYS A 805 54.07 -11.50 18.94
N PRO A 806 54.91 -12.28 19.68
CA PRO A 806 55.59 -13.51 19.20
C PRO A 806 55.95 -14.68 20.18
N LEU A 807 56.48 -15.74 19.58
CA LEU A 807 57.47 -16.73 20.09
C LEU A 807 57.10 -17.85 21.11
N LYS A 808 57.64 -19.04 20.80
CA LYS A 808 57.83 -20.29 21.60
C LYS A 808 59.13 -20.17 22.45
N PRO A 809 59.57 -21.11 23.34
CA PRO A 809 59.26 -22.56 23.52
C PRO A 809 58.96 -22.94 25.00
N GLN A 810 59.04 -24.16 25.57
CA GLN A 810 59.48 -25.55 25.26
C GLN A 810 58.33 -26.57 25.54
N ASN A 811 58.30 -27.88 25.20
CA ASN A 811 59.19 -29.05 25.39
C ASN A 811 59.39 -29.45 26.88
N ARG A 812 59.49 -30.73 27.30
CA ARG A 812 59.24 -32.06 26.67
C ARG A 812 59.35 -33.16 27.76
N ASN A 813 58.80 -34.34 27.49
CA ASN A 813 59.41 -35.68 27.72
C ASN A 813 58.39 -36.78 27.27
N SER A 814 58.77 -37.92 26.70
CA SER A 814 60.10 -38.43 26.30
C SER A 814 59.98 -39.21 24.96
N SER A 815 60.93 -39.09 24.03
CA SER A 815 61.97 -40.08 23.67
C SER A 815 61.53 -41.23 22.73
N GLU A 816 62.23 -41.61 21.64
CA GLU A 816 63.26 -40.92 20.84
C GLU A 816 63.50 -41.68 19.50
N SER A 817 64.51 -41.27 18.71
CA SER A 817 65.02 -41.90 17.46
C SER A 817 64.16 -41.77 16.18
N THR A 818 64.73 -42.04 14.98
CA THR A 818 65.50 -41.06 14.17
C THR A 818 65.67 -41.50 12.71
N THR A 819 65.41 -40.59 11.75
CA THR A 819 65.89 -40.64 10.32
C THR A 819 65.42 -41.84 9.45
N ASN A 820 65.38 -41.80 8.11
CA ASN A 820 65.56 -40.73 7.11
C ASN A 820 64.67 -40.99 5.86
N ARG A 821 64.76 -40.12 4.84
CA ARG A 821 64.21 -40.30 3.45
C ARG A 821 64.86 -41.51 2.72
N PRO A 822 64.37 -42.01 1.53
CA PRO A 822 63.42 -41.39 0.58
C PRO A 822 62.39 -42.33 -0.16
N LEU A 823 61.52 -41.69 -0.97
CA LEU A 823 61.01 -42.10 -2.31
C LEU A 823 60.18 -43.39 -2.57
N VAL A 824 59.35 -43.29 -3.63
CA VAL A 824 58.71 -44.36 -4.47
C VAL A 824 57.50 -45.12 -3.88
N ASN A 825 56.57 -45.46 -4.80
CA ASN A 825 55.46 -46.44 -4.90
C ASN A 825 54.96 -47.25 -3.65
N GLU A 826 53.75 -47.82 -3.62
CA GLU A 826 52.92 -48.37 -4.72
C GLU A 826 51.39 -48.36 -4.43
N ARG A 827 50.61 -49.06 -5.26
CA ARG A 827 49.15 -49.30 -5.07
C ARG A 827 48.90 -50.71 -4.53
N LYS A 828 47.69 -50.93 -3.96
CA LYS A 828 46.66 -51.94 -4.32
C LYS A 828 45.67 -52.08 -3.14
N ASP A 829 44.35 -51.96 -3.37
CA ASP A 829 43.35 -53.01 -3.66
C ASP A 829 43.01 -53.85 -2.38
N GLU A 830 41.77 -54.21 -2.04
CA GLU A 830 40.44 -54.00 -2.65
C GLU A 830 39.33 -54.17 -1.58
N ASP A 831 38.24 -53.38 -1.69
CA ASP A 831 36.79 -53.68 -1.53
C ASP A 831 36.22 -54.63 -0.44
N CYS A 832 34.96 -54.50 0.02
CA CYS A 832 33.81 -53.64 -0.36
C CYS A 832 32.91 -53.39 0.91
N GLU A 833 31.66 -52.89 0.96
CA GLU A 833 30.59 -52.45 0.03
C GLU A 833 29.60 -51.50 0.78
N TRP A 834 28.49 -51.04 0.16
CA TRP A 834 27.29 -50.32 0.67
C TRP A 834 27.47 -48.98 1.46
N TYR A 835 26.76 -47.87 1.17
CA TYR A 835 25.95 -47.43 0.01
C TYR A 835 25.68 -45.90 0.20
N THR A 836 26.44 -44.97 -0.41
CA THR A 836 26.20 -44.25 -1.70
C THR A 836 24.94 -43.35 -1.82
N SER A 837 24.92 -42.26 -2.60
CA SER A 837 25.91 -41.16 -2.85
C SER A 837 25.32 -40.07 -3.80
N PHE A 838 26.01 -38.90 -3.87
CA PHE A 838 26.59 -38.28 -5.11
C PHE A 838 26.40 -36.75 -5.29
N GLN A 839 27.51 -36.02 -5.48
CA GLN A 839 27.55 -34.61 -5.95
C GLN A 839 28.99 -34.20 -6.32
N LYS A 840 29.17 -33.21 -7.24
CA LYS A 840 30.44 -32.50 -7.61
C LYS A 840 31.37 -33.29 -8.56
N ARG A 841 32.28 -32.69 -9.38
CA ARG A 841 32.49 -31.30 -9.90
C ARG A 841 33.39 -31.33 -11.16
N CYS A 842 33.60 -30.18 -11.80
CA CYS A 842 34.53 -29.93 -12.94
C CYS A 842 36.03 -30.14 -12.58
N THR A 843 37.04 -30.17 -13.47
CA THR A 843 37.20 -29.65 -14.86
C THR A 843 38.48 -30.19 -15.56
N LYS A 844 38.50 -30.31 -16.91
CA LYS A 844 39.70 -30.39 -17.84
C LYS A 844 40.65 -31.63 -17.71
N SER A 845 41.31 -32.16 -18.75
CA SER A 845 41.30 -31.94 -20.22
C SER A 845 41.98 -33.10 -21.03
N ARG A 846 41.66 -33.18 -22.35
CA ARG A 846 42.29 -33.89 -23.51
C ARG A 846 43.75 -34.37 -23.41
N SER A 847 44.26 -35.38 -24.16
CA SER A 847 43.77 -36.31 -25.24
C SER A 847 44.79 -37.49 -25.38
N GLU A 848 44.88 -38.43 -26.36
CA GLU A 848 44.37 -38.70 -27.74
C GLU A 848 44.29 -40.26 -27.94
N VAL A 849 43.42 -40.87 -28.79
CA VAL A 849 43.65 -41.38 -30.19
C VAL A 849 44.71 -42.52 -30.30
N ARG A 850 44.51 -43.67 -30.99
CA ARG A 850 43.66 -44.02 -32.16
C ARG A 850 43.31 -45.54 -32.28
N SER A 851 42.19 -45.83 -32.98
CA SER A 851 41.84 -47.03 -33.82
C SER A 851 42.03 -48.47 -33.29
N PHE A 852 41.07 -49.42 -33.37
CA PHE A 852 40.03 -49.75 -34.39
C PHE A 852 40.55 -50.54 -35.61
N ALA A 853 40.67 -51.87 -35.47
CA ALA A 853 40.55 -52.87 -36.57
C ALA A 853 40.61 -54.31 -36.00
N THR A 854 39.47 -54.98 -35.78
CA THR A 854 39.44 -56.44 -35.56
C THR A 854 38.13 -57.05 -36.08
N LEU A 855 38.26 -57.88 -37.11
CA LEU A 855 37.32 -58.89 -37.62
C LEU A 855 35.87 -58.47 -37.95
N LEU A 856 35.65 -58.17 -39.24
CA LEU A 856 34.42 -58.44 -39.98
C LEU A 856 34.60 -59.73 -40.81
N SER A 857 33.81 -60.77 -40.55
CA SER A 857 33.46 -61.88 -41.48
C SER A 857 32.49 -62.85 -40.78
N CYS A 858 31.60 -63.62 -41.40
CA CYS A 858 31.08 -63.72 -42.78
C CYS A 858 29.53 -63.66 -42.72
N CYS A 859 28.72 -63.41 -43.76
CA CYS A 859 28.86 -63.21 -45.21
C CYS A 859 28.02 -61.97 -45.64
N GLY A 860 28.18 -61.31 -46.79
CA GLY A 860 29.05 -61.53 -47.97
C GLY A 860 29.19 -60.24 -48.81
N TRP A 861 29.69 -60.35 -50.05
CA TRP A 861 30.06 -59.24 -50.97
C TRP A 861 28.84 -58.48 -51.60
N THR A 862 28.93 -57.34 -52.31
CA THR A 862 30.02 -56.66 -53.08
C THR A 862 29.95 -55.09 -53.06
N GLY A 863 31.08 -54.41 -53.36
CA GLY A 863 31.08 -53.27 -54.33
C GLY A 863 31.33 -51.78 -53.92
N MET A 864 32.60 -51.34 -53.86
CA MET A 864 33.16 -50.01 -54.33
C MET A 864 32.61 -48.65 -53.76
N ARG A 865 33.35 -47.53 -53.58
CA ARG A 865 34.78 -47.12 -53.78
C ARG A 865 35.13 -45.84 -52.93
N LYS A 866 36.41 -45.73 -52.47
CA LYS A 866 37.38 -44.58 -52.30
C LYS A 866 36.92 -43.09 -52.47
N GLU A 867 37.54 -42.00 -51.95
CA GLU A 867 38.68 -41.59 -51.03
C GLU A 867 38.56 -40.05 -50.76
N GLY A 868 39.38 -39.20 -50.10
CA GLY A 868 40.68 -39.17 -49.36
C GLY A 868 40.91 -37.71 -48.79
N MET A 869 41.58 -37.41 -47.65
CA MET A 869 43.03 -37.20 -47.34
C MET A 869 43.82 -36.15 -48.21
N LYS A 870 44.77 -35.31 -47.74
CA LYS A 870 45.21 -34.77 -46.39
C LYS A 870 46.40 -33.74 -46.52
N ARG A 871 46.84 -33.07 -45.42
CA ARG A 871 48.06 -32.21 -45.18
C ARG A 871 47.95 -30.70 -45.56
N GLY A 872 48.69 -29.74 -44.97
CA GLY A 872 49.62 -29.73 -43.81
C GLY A 872 50.50 -28.44 -43.65
N VAL A 873 51.50 -28.44 -42.75
CA VAL A 873 52.69 -27.51 -42.64
C VAL A 873 52.51 -26.21 -41.77
N ILE A 874 53.62 -25.48 -41.50
CA ILE A 874 53.94 -24.53 -40.38
C ILE A 874 54.77 -23.33 -40.92
N VAL A 875 54.76 -22.15 -40.26
CA VAL A 875 55.89 -21.18 -39.97
C VAL A 875 55.37 -19.74 -39.73
N ILE A 876 56.14 -18.89 -39.02
CA ILE A 876 55.91 -17.44 -38.79
C ILE A 876 57.17 -16.65 -39.21
N HIS A 877 57.00 -15.50 -39.88
CA HIS A 877 57.91 -14.34 -39.78
C HIS A 877 57.13 -13.03 -40.08
N ASP A 878 57.76 -11.87 -39.83
CA ASP A 878 57.10 -10.58 -39.58
C ASP A 878 57.38 -9.48 -40.63
N CYS A 879 56.45 -8.50 -40.74
CA CYS A 879 56.49 -7.23 -41.52
C CYS A 879 56.61 -7.35 -43.08
N VAL A 880 56.02 -6.51 -43.94
CA VAL A 880 55.20 -5.26 -43.86
C VAL A 880 54.64 -4.98 -45.30
N ASP A 881 53.51 -4.33 -45.61
CA ASP A 881 52.32 -3.83 -44.88
C ASP A 881 51.12 -3.63 -45.88
N GLU A 882 50.02 -3.02 -45.44
CA GLU A 882 48.87 -2.41 -46.14
C GLU A 882 48.07 -3.23 -47.20
N GLY A 883 46.78 -3.47 -46.89
CA GLY A 883 45.79 -2.70 -47.66
C GLY A 883 44.60 -3.38 -48.37
N THR A 884 44.06 -4.54 -47.96
CA THR A 884 42.65 -4.89 -48.35
C THR A 884 42.02 -6.01 -47.50
N GLU A 885 40.88 -5.74 -46.85
CA GLU A 885 40.03 -6.80 -46.29
C GLU A 885 39.05 -7.33 -47.35
N GLN A 886 39.16 -8.62 -47.70
CA GLN A 886 38.10 -9.37 -48.42
C GLN A 886 37.61 -10.56 -47.60
N MET A 887 36.37 -10.97 -47.88
CA MET A 887 35.65 -11.99 -47.12
C MET A 887 36.27 -13.38 -47.23
N GLU A 888 36.31 -14.11 -46.11
CA GLU A 888 36.20 -15.58 -46.14
C GLU A 888 34.83 -16.05 -45.63
N ARG A 889 34.26 -17.03 -46.32
CA ARG A 889 32.92 -17.58 -46.05
C ARG A 889 33.02 -18.81 -45.15
N ILE A 890 32.55 -18.72 -43.91
CA ILE A 890 32.42 -19.91 -43.04
C ILE A 890 31.40 -20.88 -43.66
N SER A 891 31.77 -22.17 -43.74
CA SER A 891 31.02 -23.18 -44.48
C SER A 891 29.73 -23.64 -43.79
N CYS A 892 28.71 -23.95 -44.61
CA CYS A 892 27.35 -24.22 -44.15
C CYS A 892 27.14 -25.68 -43.70
N ALA A 893 27.55 -26.01 -42.47
CA ALA A 893 26.96 -27.16 -41.76
C ALA A 893 25.48 -26.88 -41.46
N ARG A 894 24.59 -27.85 -41.71
CA ARG A 894 23.12 -27.71 -41.57
C ARG A 894 22.67 -27.49 -40.11
N ARG A 895 22.83 -26.26 -39.59
CA ARG A 895 22.19 -25.81 -38.36
C ARG A 895 20.69 -25.67 -38.61
N GLY A 896 19.88 -26.20 -37.69
CA GLY A 896 18.42 -26.07 -37.77
C GLY A 896 18.02 -24.59 -37.79
N ARG A 897 17.27 -24.17 -38.81
CA ARG A 897 16.62 -22.86 -38.83
C ARG A 897 15.31 -23.00 -38.06
N HIS A 898 15.27 -22.45 -36.85
CA HIS A 898 14.08 -22.35 -36.02
C HIS A 898 13.65 -20.89 -36.00
N LYS A 899 12.35 -20.60 -36.13
CA LYS A 899 11.81 -19.24 -36.19
C LYS A 899 11.11 -18.89 -34.89
N ARG A 900 11.12 -17.61 -34.49
CA ARG A 900 10.44 -17.12 -33.28
C ARG A 900 9.99 -15.67 -33.46
N THR A 901 8.73 -15.40 -33.13
CA THR A 901 8.13 -14.07 -33.23
C THR A 901 8.33 -13.29 -31.93
N PHE A 902 8.99 -12.15 -32.01
CA PHE A 902 9.35 -11.29 -30.89
C PHE A 902 8.84 -9.84 -31.05
N TYR A 903 8.72 -9.15 -29.91
CA TYR A 903 8.67 -7.68 -29.83
C TYR A 903 9.60 -7.19 -28.70
N ALA A 904 10.21 -6.02 -28.87
CA ALA A 904 11.11 -5.43 -27.85
C ALA A 904 10.36 -4.53 -26.85
N GLU A 905 9.31 -3.85 -27.31
CA GLU A 905 8.47 -2.96 -26.52
C GLU A 905 6.98 -3.13 -26.87
N ASN A 906 6.09 -2.68 -25.99
CA ASN A 906 4.65 -2.76 -26.22
C ASN A 906 4.20 -1.68 -27.22
N GLY A 907 3.37 -2.06 -28.19
CA GLY A 907 2.88 -1.15 -29.22
C GLY A 907 2.01 -1.84 -30.27
N GLU A 908 1.80 -1.18 -31.40
CA GLU A 908 0.96 -1.68 -32.49
C GLU A 908 1.57 -2.96 -33.10
N PRO A 909 0.87 -4.12 -33.12
CA PRO A 909 1.45 -5.39 -33.55
C PRO A 909 1.97 -5.41 -34.99
N THR A 910 1.36 -4.59 -35.85
CA THR A 910 1.77 -4.30 -37.24
C THR A 910 3.15 -3.65 -37.37
N LYS A 911 3.72 -3.13 -36.27
CA LYS A 911 4.98 -2.38 -36.23
C LYS A 911 6.01 -3.00 -35.28
N VAL A 912 5.59 -3.47 -34.10
CA VAL A 912 6.53 -3.96 -33.06
C VAL A 912 6.92 -5.43 -33.18
N LEU A 913 6.20 -6.23 -33.99
CA LEU A 913 6.49 -7.65 -34.17
C LEU A 913 7.55 -7.88 -35.26
N SER A 914 8.47 -8.78 -34.96
CA SER A 914 9.53 -9.27 -35.85
C SER A 914 9.67 -10.79 -35.68
N VAL A 915 10.09 -11.50 -36.73
CA VAL A 915 10.46 -12.91 -36.67
C VAL A 915 11.97 -13.02 -36.79
N LEU A 916 12.60 -13.73 -35.86
CA LEU A 916 14.05 -13.99 -35.89
C LEU A 916 14.33 -15.49 -36.03
N THR A 917 15.41 -15.81 -36.73
CA THR A 917 15.99 -17.15 -36.75
C THR A 917 16.82 -17.34 -35.47
N ILE A 918 16.54 -18.41 -34.73
CA ILE A 918 17.20 -18.77 -33.47
C ILE A 918 17.89 -20.14 -33.60
N PRO A 919 18.95 -20.41 -32.81
CA PRO A 919 19.54 -21.74 -32.74
C PRO A 919 18.57 -22.76 -32.14
N THR A 920 18.77 -24.04 -32.49
CA THR A 920 18.14 -25.20 -31.84
C THR A 920 18.37 -25.14 -30.32
N PRO A 921 17.35 -25.40 -29.47
CA PRO A 921 17.57 -25.54 -28.04
C PRO A 921 18.51 -26.74 -27.75
N PRO A 922 19.40 -26.64 -26.75
CA PRO A 922 20.19 -27.78 -26.29
C PRO A 922 19.29 -28.83 -25.61
N SER A 923 19.83 -30.00 -25.26
CA SER A 923 19.14 -31.00 -24.43
C SER A 923 18.56 -30.34 -23.16
N PRO A 924 17.32 -30.68 -22.78
CA PRO A 924 16.67 -30.04 -21.64
C PRO A 924 17.34 -30.42 -20.31
N PRO A 925 17.38 -29.51 -19.32
CA PRO A 925 17.85 -29.82 -17.98
C PRO A 925 16.85 -30.71 -17.22
N PRO A 926 17.22 -31.26 -16.05
CA PRO A 926 16.31 -32.04 -15.21
C PRO A 926 14.99 -31.32 -14.89
N ASN A 927 13.88 -32.06 -14.84
CA ASN A 927 12.49 -31.56 -14.67
C ASN A 927 12.01 -30.58 -15.78
N ALA A 928 12.64 -30.62 -16.96
CA ALA A 928 12.25 -29.85 -18.13
C ALA A 928 12.13 -30.74 -19.38
N VAL A 929 11.42 -30.23 -20.37
CA VAL A 929 11.21 -30.86 -21.68
C VAL A 929 11.51 -29.87 -22.80
N ASN A 930 12.05 -30.37 -23.91
CA ASN A 930 12.04 -29.64 -25.16
C ASN A 930 10.74 -29.97 -25.90
N ILE A 931 10.07 -28.93 -26.39
CA ILE A 931 8.83 -29.02 -27.15
C ILE A 931 8.95 -28.25 -28.46
N ARG A 932 8.27 -28.73 -29.50
CA ARG A 932 8.13 -28.08 -30.81
C ARG A 932 6.67 -27.74 -31.06
N PHE A 933 6.33 -26.46 -31.24
CA PHE A 933 4.96 -26.08 -31.56
C PHE A 933 4.60 -26.54 -32.98
N LEU A 934 3.44 -27.19 -33.10
CA LEU A 934 2.88 -27.64 -34.38
C LEU A 934 1.98 -26.56 -34.97
N LEU A 935 1.10 -25.98 -34.13
CA LEU A 935 0.24 -24.84 -34.44
C LEU A 935 0.09 -23.95 -33.20
N SER A 936 0.13 -22.63 -33.38
CA SER A 936 -0.18 -21.66 -32.32
C SER A 936 -1.19 -20.63 -32.83
N PRO A 937 -2.43 -20.61 -32.32
CA PRO A 937 -3.44 -19.64 -32.73
C PRO A 937 -3.10 -18.21 -32.30
N VAL A 938 -3.71 -17.24 -32.99
CA VAL A 938 -3.75 -15.84 -32.58
C VAL A 938 -5.10 -15.55 -31.93
N ASN A 939 -5.10 -14.94 -30.74
CA ASN A 939 -6.30 -14.45 -30.07
C ASN A 939 -6.28 -12.92 -29.94
N PRO A 940 -7.45 -12.28 -29.78
CA PRO A 940 -7.51 -10.89 -29.34
C PRO A 940 -6.77 -10.66 -28.01
N ALA A 941 -6.70 -11.66 -27.12
CA ALA A 941 -5.91 -11.58 -25.90
C ALA A 941 -4.40 -11.42 -26.19
N ASP A 942 -3.85 -12.15 -27.14
CA ASP A 942 -2.44 -12.06 -27.54
C ASP A 942 -2.12 -10.68 -28.17
N ILE A 943 -3.03 -10.15 -28.98
CA ILE A 943 -2.95 -8.79 -29.53
C ILE A 943 -2.92 -7.74 -28.41
N ASN A 944 -3.83 -7.82 -27.43
CA ASN A 944 -3.86 -6.89 -26.28
C ASN A 944 -2.61 -7.03 -25.38
N VAL A 945 -1.90 -8.17 -25.40
CA VAL A 945 -0.62 -8.35 -24.71
C VAL A 945 0.50 -7.60 -25.43
N VAL A 946 0.58 -7.69 -26.76
CA VAL A 946 1.55 -6.95 -27.59
C VAL A 946 1.31 -5.45 -27.47
N GLU A 947 0.05 -4.99 -27.54
CA GLU A 947 -0.35 -3.60 -27.25
C GLU A 947 0.00 -3.14 -25.81
N GLY A 948 0.26 -4.07 -24.88
CA GLY A 948 0.59 -3.77 -23.48
C GLY A 948 -0.60 -3.44 -22.57
N VAL A 949 -1.83 -3.55 -23.08
CA VAL A 949 -3.08 -3.24 -22.35
C VAL A 949 -3.67 -4.44 -21.61
N TYR A 950 -3.20 -5.67 -21.87
CA TYR A 950 -3.68 -6.87 -21.16
C TYR A 950 -3.13 -6.99 -19.72
N PRO A 951 -3.93 -7.43 -18.73
CA PRO A 951 -3.51 -7.38 -17.31
C PRO A 951 -2.40 -8.35 -16.89
N THR A 952 -2.18 -9.46 -17.61
CA THR A 952 -1.00 -10.33 -17.38
C THR A 952 0.07 -9.95 -18.39
N LYS A 953 1.22 -9.46 -17.91
CA LYS A 953 2.42 -9.27 -18.74
C LYS A 953 3.14 -10.61 -18.94
N PRO A 954 3.76 -10.86 -20.10
CA PRO A 954 4.57 -12.05 -20.30
C PRO A 954 5.81 -12.02 -19.40
N SER A 955 6.31 -13.20 -19.05
CA SER A 955 7.68 -13.33 -18.56
C SER A 955 8.62 -12.80 -19.63
N LYS A 956 9.65 -12.05 -19.24
CA LYS A 956 10.77 -11.79 -20.16
C LYS A 956 11.32 -13.15 -20.59
N ALA A 957 11.41 -13.37 -21.89
CA ALA A 957 11.85 -14.65 -22.40
C ALA A 957 13.30 -14.91 -21.97
N ASP A 958 13.60 -16.19 -21.76
CA ASP A 958 14.88 -16.69 -21.31
C ASP A 958 16.02 -16.14 -22.19
N LEU A 959 17.16 -15.78 -21.57
CA LEU A 959 18.23 -14.97 -22.17
C LEU A 959 18.87 -15.61 -23.42
N LEU A 960 18.20 -15.45 -24.56
CA LEU A 960 18.86 -15.43 -25.85
C LEU A 960 19.71 -14.16 -25.92
N ASN A 961 20.99 -14.33 -25.59
CA ASN A 961 22.03 -13.42 -26.06
C ASN A 961 22.14 -13.55 -27.58
N VAL A 962 21.20 -12.95 -28.32
CA VAL A 962 21.30 -12.78 -29.77
C VAL A 962 22.49 -11.86 -30.01
N PRO A 963 23.58 -12.31 -30.66
CA PRO A 963 24.78 -11.49 -30.82
C PRO A 963 24.43 -10.17 -31.51
N GLY A 964 24.80 -9.05 -30.88
CA GLY A 964 24.54 -7.70 -31.40
C GLY A 964 23.19 -7.06 -31.02
N ARG A 965 22.39 -7.63 -30.10
CA ARG A 965 21.18 -6.95 -29.56
C ARG A 965 21.11 -6.99 -28.03
N GLU A 966 21.26 -5.84 -27.38
CA GLU A 966 21.23 -5.69 -25.91
C GLU A 966 19.81 -5.56 -25.31
N THR A 967 18.78 -5.44 -26.15
CA THR A 967 17.40 -5.20 -25.69
C THR A 967 16.67 -6.50 -25.34
N ALA A 968 16.04 -6.53 -24.16
CA ALA A 968 15.30 -7.69 -23.69
C ALA A 968 13.96 -7.85 -24.41
N MET A 969 13.85 -8.87 -25.27
CA MET A 969 12.67 -9.14 -26.10
C MET A 969 11.64 -10.06 -25.41
N PHE A 970 10.39 -9.97 -25.85
CA PHE A 970 9.27 -10.82 -25.46
C PHE A 970 8.82 -11.69 -26.64
N VAL A 971 8.41 -12.93 -26.38
CA VAL A 971 7.84 -13.84 -27.40
C VAL A 971 6.32 -13.74 -27.35
N GLY A 972 5.67 -13.68 -28.52
CA GLY A 972 4.20 -13.64 -28.62
C GLY A 972 3.52 -14.99 -28.39
N GLY A 973 2.20 -14.97 -28.17
CA GLY A 973 1.34 -16.16 -28.07
C GLY A 973 1.19 -16.77 -26.67
N ASN A 974 -0.06 -17.09 -26.30
CA ASN A 974 -0.44 -17.69 -25.03
C ASN A 974 -0.76 -19.19 -25.10
N GLU A 975 -1.40 -19.65 -26.18
CA GLU A 975 -1.81 -21.05 -26.39
C GLU A 975 -1.18 -21.61 -27.68
N GLY A 976 -1.24 -22.93 -27.83
CA GLY A 976 -0.72 -23.67 -28.99
C GLY A 976 -0.48 -25.13 -28.65
N LEU A 977 -0.56 -25.98 -29.67
CA LEU A 977 -0.19 -27.39 -29.61
C LEU A 977 1.32 -27.51 -29.81
N ALA A 978 1.99 -28.30 -28.98
CA ALA A 978 3.37 -28.69 -29.18
C ALA A 978 3.56 -30.20 -29.06
N ARG A 979 4.66 -30.70 -29.63
CA ARG A 979 5.11 -32.08 -29.51
C ARG A 979 6.41 -32.15 -28.71
N VAL A 980 6.53 -33.07 -27.77
CA VAL A 980 7.76 -33.32 -27.01
C VAL A 980 8.85 -33.84 -27.96
N THR A 981 10.02 -33.20 -27.95
CA THR A 981 11.18 -33.55 -28.80
C THR A 981 12.38 -34.07 -28.01
N ALA A 982 12.48 -33.76 -26.71
CA ALA A 982 13.41 -34.40 -25.78
C ALA A 982 12.93 -34.24 -24.33
N LEU A 983 13.32 -35.20 -23.47
CA LEU A 983 13.08 -35.21 -22.03
C LEU A 983 14.38 -34.90 -21.28
N GLY A 984 14.27 -34.28 -20.11
CA GLY A 984 15.37 -34.13 -19.14
C GLY A 984 15.17 -35.06 -17.93
N ASP A 985 16.23 -35.28 -17.15
CA ASP A 985 16.22 -36.22 -16.04
C ASP A 985 15.06 -35.95 -15.05
N GLY A 986 14.37 -37.01 -14.59
CA GLY A 986 13.22 -36.92 -13.69
C GLY A 986 11.89 -36.50 -14.35
N VAL A 987 11.76 -36.64 -15.68
CA VAL A 987 10.48 -36.48 -16.39
C VAL A 987 9.92 -37.85 -16.75
N ASP A 988 9.21 -38.46 -15.80
CA ASP A 988 8.76 -39.86 -15.89
C ASP A 988 7.34 -40.02 -16.48
N LYS A 989 6.63 -38.90 -16.72
CA LYS A 989 5.21 -38.86 -17.12
C LYS A 989 4.93 -38.44 -18.56
N LEU A 990 5.96 -38.16 -19.36
CA LEU A 990 5.85 -37.77 -20.76
C LEU A 990 6.88 -38.55 -21.57
N LEU A 991 6.54 -38.86 -22.82
CA LEU A 991 7.37 -39.55 -23.79
C LEU A 991 7.76 -38.61 -24.95
N VAL A 992 8.89 -38.90 -25.60
CA VAL A 992 9.25 -38.19 -26.84
C VAL A 992 8.24 -38.56 -27.93
N GLY A 993 7.61 -37.55 -28.53
CA GLY A 993 6.49 -37.72 -29.46
C GLY A 993 5.13 -37.29 -28.89
N ASP A 994 4.98 -37.16 -27.57
CA ASP A 994 3.72 -36.74 -26.94
C ASP A 994 3.23 -35.37 -27.42
N TRP A 995 1.93 -35.25 -27.61
CA TRP A 995 1.26 -33.96 -27.79
C TRP A 995 1.01 -33.31 -26.42
N VAL A 996 1.40 -32.05 -26.28
CA VAL A 996 1.32 -31.26 -25.05
C VAL A 996 0.83 -29.84 -25.32
N ILE A 997 0.14 -29.25 -24.34
CA ILE A 997 -0.41 -27.89 -24.40
C ILE A 997 0.03 -27.08 -23.18
N MET A 998 0.27 -25.78 -23.40
CA MET A 998 0.74 -24.87 -22.34
C MET A 998 -0.39 -24.54 -21.35
N THR A 999 -0.24 -24.92 -20.08
CA THR A 999 -1.14 -24.44 -19.01
C THR A 999 -0.67 -23.10 -18.42
N LYS A 1000 0.64 -22.87 -18.44
CA LYS A 1000 1.26 -21.61 -18.01
C LYS A 1000 0.98 -20.47 -18.99
N GLN A 1001 0.18 -19.53 -18.51
CA GLN A 1001 -0.26 -18.35 -19.24
C GLN A 1001 0.93 -17.45 -19.62
N GLN A 1002 0.90 -16.88 -20.82
CA GLN A 1002 1.89 -15.95 -21.36
C GLN A 1002 3.32 -16.53 -21.44
N SER A 1003 3.41 -17.82 -21.81
CA SER A 1003 4.68 -18.52 -22.00
C SER A 1003 5.40 -18.13 -23.30
N GLY A 1004 4.71 -17.61 -24.32
CA GLY A 1004 5.30 -17.26 -25.62
C GLY A 1004 5.38 -18.47 -26.55
N THR A 1005 4.27 -18.76 -27.24
CA THR A 1005 4.06 -19.93 -28.10
C THR A 1005 4.39 -19.71 -29.58
N TRP A 1006 4.54 -18.46 -30.03
CA TRP A 1006 4.92 -18.14 -31.43
C TRP A 1006 6.43 -18.39 -31.67
N THR A 1007 6.83 -19.66 -31.61
CA THR A 1007 8.20 -20.18 -31.72
C THR A 1007 8.19 -21.59 -32.28
N THR A 1008 9.14 -21.97 -33.13
CA THR A 1008 9.27 -23.36 -33.61
C THR A 1008 9.55 -24.32 -32.43
N ASP A 1009 10.64 -24.11 -31.68
CA ASP A 1009 11.00 -24.98 -30.54
C ASP A 1009 11.24 -24.15 -29.26
N ARG A 1010 11.07 -24.78 -28.09
CA ARG A 1010 11.33 -24.20 -26.76
C ARG A 1010 11.61 -25.27 -25.69
N THR A 1011 12.46 -24.94 -24.71
CA THR A 1011 12.59 -25.68 -23.44
C THR A 1011 11.63 -25.10 -22.39
N VAL A 1012 10.84 -25.94 -21.72
CA VAL A 1012 9.88 -25.55 -20.66
C VAL A 1012 9.94 -26.52 -19.48
N SER A 1013 9.49 -26.12 -18.30
CA SER A 1013 9.37 -27.07 -17.18
C SER A 1013 8.24 -28.06 -17.45
N VAL A 1014 8.39 -29.31 -16.99
CA VAL A 1014 7.31 -30.32 -17.06
C VAL A 1014 6.01 -29.84 -16.41
N HIS A 1015 6.08 -28.99 -15.38
CA HIS A 1015 4.90 -28.43 -14.70
C HIS A 1015 4.21 -27.27 -15.44
N ASP A 1016 4.78 -26.78 -16.54
CA ASP A 1016 4.21 -25.68 -17.34
C ASP A 1016 3.25 -26.20 -18.44
N VAL A 1017 3.27 -27.52 -18.70
CA VAL A 1017 2.53 -28.23 -19.76
C VAL A 1017 1.58 -29.29 -19.18
N VAL A 1018 0.64 -29.77 -20.01
CA VAL A 1018 -0.19 -30.96 -19.78
C VAL A 1018 -0.24 -31.77 -21.08
N GLN A 1019 -0.23 -33.10 -20.99
CA GLN A 1019 -0.41 -34.00 -22.14
C GLN A 1019 -1.81 -33.83 -22.72
N VAL A 1020 -1.94 -33.84 -24.05
CA VAL A 1020 -3.24 -33.88 -24.71
C VAL A 1020 -3.74 -35.33 -24.61
N PRO A 1021 -4.82 -35.62 -23.87
CA PRO A 1021 -5.35 -36.97 -23.81
C PRO A 1021 -5.93 -37.34 -25.17
N ASP A 1022 -5.77 -38.61 -25.56
CA ASP A 1022 -6.35 -39.17 -26.79
C ASP A 1022 -6.01 -38.37 -28.07
N ALA A 1023 -4.76 -37.91 -28.16
CA ALA A 1023 -4.29 -37.02 -29.22
C ALA A 1023 -4.48 -37.58 -30.65
N ASP A 1024 -4.54 -38.90 -30.81
CA ASP A 1024 -4.86 -39.63 -32.03
C ASP A 1024 -6.29 -39.37 -32.54
N THR A 1025 -7.21 -38.99 -31.64
CA THR A 1025 -8.61 -38.66 -31.97
C THR A 1025 -8.84 -37.18 -32.32
N LEU A 1026 -7.77 -36.37 -32.36
CA LEU A 1026 -7.84 -34.91 -32.50
C LEU A 1026 -7.00 -34.40 -33.69
N THR A 1027 -7.51 -33.39 -34.39
CA THR A 1027 -6.71 -32.63 -35.35
C THR A 1027 -5.74 -31.68 -34.65
N GLU A 1028 -4.63 -31.30 -35.32
CA GLU A 1028 -3.68 -30.30 -34.80
C GLU A 1028 -4.41 -29.00 -34.40
N ALA A 1029 -5.43 -28.58 -35.17
CA ALA A 1029 -6.17 -27.34 -34.96
C ALA A 1029 -7.12 -27.39 -33.74
N GLN A 1030 -7.82 -28.52 -33.53
CA GLN A 1030 -8.62 -28.74 -32.31
C GLN A 1030 -7.73 -28.66 -31.08
N ALA A 1031 -6.67 -29.49 -31.02
CA ALA A 1031 -5.77 -29.56 -29.87
C ALA A 1031 -5.04 -28.22 -29.60
N ALA A 1032 -4.70 -27.44 -30.63
CA ALA A 1032 -4.01 -26.15 -30.49
C ALA A 1032 -4.86 -25.03 -29.85
N THR A 1033 -6.18 -25.21 -29.71
CA THR A 1033 -7.08 -24.20 -29.11
C THR A 1033 -7.59 -24.57 -27.71
N LEU A 1034 -7.16 -25.71 -27.16
CA LEU A 1034 -7.67 -26.29 -25.91
C LEU A 1034 -7.37 -25.49 -24.62
N THR A 1035 -6.61 -24.37 -24.65
CA THR A 1035 -6.26 -23.61 -23.43
C THR A 1035 -6.74 -22.16 -23.35
N VAL A 1036 -7.49 -21.66 -24.35
CA VAL A 1036 -8.22 -20.37 -24.24
C VAL A 1036 -9.70 -20.50 -24.57
N ASN A 1037 -10.06 -20.84 -25.82
CA ASN A 1037 -11.42 -20.53 -26.30
C ASN A 1037 -12.50 -21.52 -25.79
N PRO A 1038 -12.38 -22.85 -25.97
CA PRO A 1038 -13.30 -23.81 -25.37
C PRO A 1038 -13.30 -23.81 -23.83
N PRO A 1039 -12.16 -23.71 -23.11
CA PRO A 1039 -12.14 -23.49 -21.66
C PRO A 1039 -12.97 -22.29 -21.21
N THR A 1040 -12.88 -21.16 -21.93
CA THR A 1040 -13.64 -19.96 -21.58
C THR A 1040 -15.14 -20.21 -21.71
N ALA A 1041 -15.59 -20.86 -22.78
CA ALA A 1041 -17.00 -21.23 -22.96
C ALA A 1041 -17.48 -22.21 -21.88
N TYR A 1042 -16.75 -23.31 -21.67
CA TYR A 1042 -17.10 -24.36 -20.70
C TYR A 1042 -17.21 -23.82 -19.27
N ASN A 1043 -16.21 -23.06 -18.82
CA ASN A 1043 -16.17 -22.54 -17.45
C ASN A 1043 -17.25 -21.46 -17.22
N MET A 1044 -17.57 -20.63 -18.22
CA MET A 1044 -18.70 -19.69 -18.11
C MET A 1044 -20.06 -20.39 -17.97
N LEU A 1045 -20.23 -21.54 -18.61
CA LEU A 1045 -21.44 -22.37 -18.53
C LEU A 1045 -21.47 -23.30 -17.31
N SER A 1046 -20.48 -23.25 -16.41
CA SER A 1046 -20.34 -24.23 -15.30
C SER A 1046 -19.99 -23.62 -13.93
N ASP A 1047 -19.11 -22.61 -13.87
CA ASP A 1047 -18.57 -22.07 -12.60
C ASP A 1047 -19.50 -21.02 -11.92
N PHE A 1048 -20.62 -20.63 -12.54
CA PHE A 1048 -21.43 -19.47 -12.12
C PHE A 1048 -22.89 -19.76 -11.78
N VAL A 1049 -23.51 -20.74 -12.43
CA VAL A 1049 -24.90 -21.17 -12.20
C VAL A 1049 -25.08 -22.59 -12.71
N ASP A 1050 -25.87 -23.37 -11.98
CA ASP A 1050 -26.14 -24.79 -12.25
C ASP A 1050 -27.26 -24.94 -13.29
N LEU A 1051 -26.91 -24.67 -14.56
CA LEU A 1051 -27.84 -24.71 -15.70
C LEU A 1051 -28.39 -26.13 -15.92
N LYS A 1052 -29.71 -26.26 -16.05
CA LYS A 1052 -30.41 -27.52 -16.32
C LYS A 1052 -30.85 -27.61 -17.78
N GLU A 1053 -31.04 -28.82 -18.29
CA GLU A 1053 -31.59 -29.03 -19.63
C GLU A 1053 -32.89 -28.23 -19.83
N GLY A 1054 -33.00 -27.53 -20.97
CA GLY A 1054 -34.07 -26.59 -21.25
C GLY A 1054 -33.86 -25.15 -20.74
N ASP A 1055 -32.94 -24.90 -19.79
CA ASP A 1055 -32.53 -23.54 -19.43
C ASP A 1055 -31.86 -22.83 -20.63
N TRP A 1056 -31.83 -21.50 -20.56
CA TRP A 1056 -31.39 -20.67 -21.67
C TRP A 1056 -30.19 -19.77 -21.38
N VAL A 1057 -29.45 -19.48 -22.45
CA VAL A 1057 -28.29 -18.59 -22.51
C VAL A 1057 -28.53 -17.52 -23.59
N VAL A 1058 -28.34 -16.23 -23.29
CA VAL A 1058 -28.07 -15.22 -24.34
C VAL A 1058 -26.56 -15.11 -24.47
N GLN A 1059 -26.09 -14.72 -25.65
CA GLN A 1059 -24.74 -14.20 -25.81
C GLN A 1059 -24.68 -13.11 -26.88
N ASN A 1060 -23.66 -12.26 -26.78
CA ASN A 1060 -23.34 -11.25 -27.76
C ASN A 1060 -22.00 -11.57 -28.44
N GLY A 1061 -21.86 -11.22 -29.72
CA GLY A 1061 -20.67 -11.60 -30.51
C GLY A 1061 -20.58 -13.11 -30.71
N ALA A 1062 -21.73 -13.78 -30.91
CA ALA A 1062 -21.84 -15.23 -31.04
C ALA A 1062 -21.02 -15.83 -32.19
N ASN A 1063 -20.65 -15.01 -33.18
CA ASN A 1063 -19.75 -15.37 -34.28
C ASN A 1063 -18.26 -15.45 -33.87
N SER A 1064 -17.89 -15.07 -32.65
CA SER A 1064 -16.52 -15.23 -32.12
C SER A 1064 -16.18 -16.69 -31.82
N ALA A 1065 -14.89 -17.03 -31.71
CA ALA A 1065 -14.45 -18.39 -31.40
C ALA A 1065 -14.99 -18.92 -30.05
N VAL A 1066 -15.05 -18.05 -29.03
CA VAL A 1066 -15.70 -18.40 -27.75
C VAL A 1066 -17.21 -18.54 -27.92
N GLY A 1067 -17.85 -17.66 -28.69
CA GLY A 1067 -19.30 -17.73 -28.89
C GLY A 1067 -19.78 -18.97 -29.65
N GLN A 1068 -19.02 -19.40 -30.67
CA GLN A 1068 -19.25 -20.66 -31.37
C GLN A 1068 -19.04 -21.88 -30.46
N ALA A 1069 -18.09 -21.83 -29.51
CA ALA A 1069 -17.95 -22.86 -28.48
C ALA A 1069 -19.10 -22.82 -27.45
N VAL A 1070 -19.62 -21.64 -27.08
CA VAL A 1070 -20.80 -21.51 -26.21
C VAL A 1070 -22.03 -22.15 -26.86
N ILE A 1071 -22.26 -21.97 -28.16
CA ILE A 1071 -23.39 -22.61 -28.87
C ILE A 1071 -23.30 -24.14 -28.75
N GLN A 1072 -22.16 -24.72 -29.10
CA GLN A 1072 -21.98 -26.17 -29.16
C GLN A 1072 -22.00 -26.82 -27.76
N ILE A 1073 -21.38 -26.18 -26.75
CA ILE A 1073 -21.39 -26.66 -25.36
C ILE A 1073 -22.76 -26.46 -24.69
N ALA A 1074 -23.54 -25.44 -25.10
CA ALA A 1074 -24.92 -25.30 -24.67
C ALA A 1074 -25.82 -26.40 -25.28
N ALA A 1075 -25.77 -26.59 -26.60
CA ALA A 1075 -26.59 -27.58 -27.28
C ALA A 1075 -26.28 -29.03 -26.85
N SER A 1076 -25.02 -29.36 -26.57
CA SER A 1076 -24.62 -30.67 -26.02
C SER A 1076 -25.02 -30.90 -24.55
N ARG A 1077 -25.52 -29.87 -23.86
CA ARG A 1077 -26.13 -29.94 -22.52
C ARG A 1077 -27.65 -29.77 -22.54
N GLY A 1078 -28.28 -29.79 -23.73
CA GLY A 1078 -29.71 -29.52 -23.90
C GLY A 1078 -30.13 -28.09 -23.57
N LEU A 1079 -29.18 -27.15 -23.50
CA LEU A 1079 -29.42 -25.73 -23.21
C LEU A 1079 -29.79 -24.98 -24.49
N ARG A 1080 -30.71 -24.02 -24.36
CA ARG A 1080 -31.22 -23.22 -25.48
C ARG A 1080 -30.49 -21.88 -25.59
N THR A 1081 -30.27 -21.37 -26.80
CA THR A 1081 -29.41 -20.21 -27.05
C THR A 1081 -30.06 -19.11 -27.91
N ILE A 1082 -29.87 -17.85 -27.48
CA ILE A 1082 -30.19 -16.65 -28.23
C ILE A 1082 -28.89 -15.90 -28.54
N ASN A 1083 -28.59 -15.72 -29.82
CA ASN A 1083 -27.23 -15.44 -30.29
C ASN A 1083 -27.20 -14.10 -31.05
N LEU A 1084 -26.62 -13.06 -30.43
CA LEU A 1084 -26.59 -11.73 -31.01
C LEU A 1084 -25.33 -11.51 -31.86
N ILE A 1085 -25.55 -11.02 -33.08
CA ILE A 1085 -24.50 -10.71 -34.07
C ILE A 1085 -24.69 -9.28 -34.62
N ARG A 1086 -23.65 -8.76 -35.27
CA ARG A 1086 -23.75 -7.50 -36.04
C ARG A 1086 -24.37 -7.78 -37.40
N ASP A 1087 -25.11 -6.81 -37.93
CA ASP A 1087 -25.52 -6.81 -39.32
C ASP A 1087 -24.31 -6.74 -40.27
N ARG A 1088 -24.43 -7.34 -41.46
CA ARG A 1088 -23.35 -7.58 -42.44
C ARG A 1088 -23.90 -8.13 -43.77
N PRO A 1089 -23.24 -7.91 -44.92
CA PRO A 1089 -23.75 -8.36 -46.23
C PRO A 1089 -24.02 -9.87 -46.35
N ASP A 1090 -23.28 -10.69 -45.61
CA ASP A 1090 -23.38 -12.16 -45.57
C ASP A 1090 -24.23 -12.68 -44.39
N LEU A 1091 -25.11 -11.85 -43.81
CA LEU A 1091 -25.88 -12.14 -42.60
C LEU A 1091 -26.56 -13.52 -42.62
N GLN A 1092 -27.30 -13.85 -43.68
CA GLN A 1092 -28.04 -15.12 -43.74
C GLN A 1092 -27.10 -16.34 -43.78
N THR A 1093 -25.95 -16.23 -44.44
CA THR A 1093 -24.93 -17.29 -44.46
C THR A 1093 -24.36 -17.52 -43.06
N LEU A 1094 -24.12 -16.44 -42.29
CA LEU A 1094 -23.69 -16.54 -40.90
C LEU A 1094 -24.79 -17.10 -39.98
N VAL A 1095 -26.05 -16.69 -40.14
CA VAL A 1095 -27.20 -17.24 -39.40
C VAL A 1095 -27.29 -18.75 -39.62
N ASN A 1096 -27.31 -19.18 -40.89
CA ASN A 1096 -27.36 -20.60 -41.25
C ASN A 1096 -26.15 -21.39 -40.69
N LYS A 1097 -24.96 -20.78 -40.65
CA LYS A 1097 -23.74 -21.38 -40.08
C LYS A 1097 -23.84 -21.55 -38.55
N LEU A 1098 -24.32 -20.53 -37.83
CA LEU A 1098 -24.50 -20.61 -36.37
C LEU A 1098 -25.62 -21.59 -35.99
N GLN A 1099 -26.71 -21.66 -36.75
CA GLN A 1099 -27.78 -22.65 -36.56
C GLN A 1099 -27.27 -24.09 -36.72
N LYS A 1100 -26.41 -24.35 -37.72
CA LYS A 1100 -25.74 -25.67 -37.88
C LYS A 1100 -24.85 -26.08 -36.69
N LEU A 1101 -24.36 -25.12 -35.90
CA LEU A 1101 -23.60 -25.40 -34.67
C LEU A 1101 -24.51 -25.64 -33.44
N GLY A 1102 -25.84 -25.48 -33.58
CA GLY A 1102 -26.81 -25.65 -32.50
C GLY A 1102 -27.51 -24.36 -32.02
N ALA A 1103 -27.38 -23.23 -32.72
CA ALA A 1103 -28.02 -21.99 -32.31
C ALA A 1103 -29.55 -22.02 -32.55
N ASN A 1104 -30.35 -21.90 -31.48
CA ASN A 1104 -31.82 -21.93 -31.60
C ASN A 1104 -32.35 -20.63 -32.24
N HIS A 1105 -31.91 -19.48 -31.73
CA HIS A 1105 -32.21 -18.18 -32.30
C HIS A 1105 -30.94 -17.37 -32.54
N VAL A 1106 -30.87 -16.70 -33.70
CA VAL A 1106 -29.81 -15.77 -34.07
C VAL A 1106 -30.48 -14.46 -34.48
N LEU A 1107 -30.02 -13.33 -33.93
CA LEU A 1107 -30.63 -12.01 -34.13
C LEU A 1107 -29.54 -10.94 -34.33
N THR A 1108 -29.84 -9.89 -35.08
CA THR A 1108 -29.02 -8.67 -35.06
C THR A 1108 -29.35 -7.78 -33.86
N TYR A 1109 -28.41 -6.91 -33.47
CA TYR A 1109 -28.67 -5.92 -32.41
C TYR A 1109 -29.81 -4.94 -32.75
N ASP A 1110 -30.02 -4.67 -34.04
CA ASP A 1110 -31.08 -3.81 -34.54
C ASP A 1110 -32.45 -4.51 -34.52
N GLN A 1111 -32.50 -5.81 -34.87
CA GLN A 1111 -33.69 -6.65 -34.65
C GLN A 1111 -34.06 -6.70 -33.16
N LEU A 1112 -33.09 -6.79 -32.25
CA LEU A 1112 -33.32 -6.72 -30.81
C LEU A 1112 -33.84 -5.34 -30.33
N SER A 1113 -33.81 -4.34 -31.19
CA SER A 1113 -34.37 -3.01 -30.90
C SER A 1113 -35.88 -2.91 -31.17
N ASP A 1114 -36.43 -3.79 -31.99
CA ASP A 1114 -37.87 -3.89 -32.29
C ASP A 1114 -38.68 -4.39 -31.07
N LYS A 1115 -39.85 -3.79 -30.82
CA LYS A 1115 -40.77 -4.16 -29.73
C LYS A 1115 -41.32 -5.59 -29.92
N SER A 1116 -41.70 -5.96 -31.15
CA SER A 1116 -42.27 -7.26 -31.49
C SER A 1116 -41.24 -8.39 -31.32
N VAL A 1117 -39.98 -8.15 -31.68
CA VAL A 1117 -38.88 -9.10 -31.45
C VAL A 1117 -38.60 -9.25 -29.96
N ARG A 1118 -38.63 -8.18 -29.16
CA ARG A 1118 -38.52 -8.28 -27.69
C ARG A 1118 -39.70 -9.00 -27.04
N GLU A 1119 -40.88 -8.94 -27.64
CA GLU A 1119 -42.07 -9.65 -27.16
C GLU A 1119 -41.99 -11.14 -27.50
N LYS A 1120 -41.61 -11.51 -28.73
CA LYS A 1120 -41.26 -12.91 -29.07
C LYS A 1120 -40.10 -13.45 -28.25
N VAL A 1121 -39.07 -12.64 -27.98
CA VAL A 1121 -38.00 -13.03 -27.07
C VAL A 1121 -38.56 -13.28 -25.67
N LYS A 1122 -39.51 -12.52 -25.12
CA LYS A 1122 -40.15 -12.88 -23.82
C LYS A 1122 -41.03 -14.14 -23.89
N GLU A 1123 -41.64 -14.39 -25.05
CA GLU A 1123 -42.55 -15.52 -25.28
C GLU A 1123 -41.79 -16.86 -25.31
N TRP A 1124 -40.69 -16.95 -26.06
CA TRP A 1124 -39.88 -18.18 -26.18
C TRP A 1124 -39.26 -18.64 -24.84
N THR A 1125 -39.34 -17.83 -23.79
CA THR A 1125 -38.31 -17.79 -22.75
C THR A 1125 -38.77 -17.82 -21.31
N GLU A 1126 -39.98 -17.36 -20.99
CA GLU A 1126 -40.47 -17.20 -19.62
C GLU A 1126 -39.60 -16.30 -18.70
N GLY A 1127 -38.52 -15.70 -19.24
CA GLY A 1127 -37.61 -14.80 -18.54
C GLY A 1127 -36.54 -15.45 -17.65
N LYS A 1128 -35.57 -16.22 -18.19
CA LYS A 1128 -34.32 -16.68 -17.53
C LYS A 1128 -33.09 -16.67 -18.49
N TYR A 1129 -32.12 -15.74 -18.36
CA TYR A 1129 -30.97 -15.59 -19.31
C TYR A 1129 -29.68 -15.02 -18.68
N ALA A 1130 -28.56 -15.06 -19.43
CA ALA A 1130 -27.22 -14.53 -19.10
C ALA A 1130 -26.51 -13.84 -20.31
N SER A 1131 -25.42 -13.08 -20.08
CA SER A 1131 -24.34 -12.54 -20.98
C SER A 1131 -24.65 -11.85 -22.35
N GLY A 1132 -23.95 -10.82 -22.88
CA GLY A 1132 -22.77 -10.02 -22.47
C GLY A 1132 -22.59 -8.68 -23.26
N GLY A 1133 -21.38 -8.08 -23.28
CA GLY A 1133 -20.81 -6.99 -24.15
C GLY A 1133 -21.63 -5.77 -24.69
N LYS A 1134 -21.10 -4.52 -24.52
CA LYS A 1134 -21.62 -3.13 -24.78
C LYS A 1134 -23.12 -2.92 -25.04
N GLU A 1135 -23.67 -3.57 -26.05
CA GLU A 1135 -25.11 -3.71 -26.33
C GLU A 1135 -25.87 -4.40 -25.15
N THR A 1136 -25.13 -4.95 -24.18
CA THR A 1136 -25.57 -5.49 -22.89
C THR A 1136 -26.64 -4.65 -22.21
N THR A 1137 -26.61 -3.31 -22.30
CA THR A 1137 -27.60 -2.46 -21.61
C THR A 1137 -29.04 -2.73 -22.09
N ALA A 1138 -29.23 -3.07 -23.36
CA ALA A 1138 -30.52 -3.43 -23.93
C ALA A 1138 -30.86 -4.89 -23.63
N MET A 1139 -29.92 -5.79 -23.90
CA MET A 1139 -30.04 -7.23 -23.71
C MET A 1139 -30.21 -7.63 -22.22
N ALA A 1140 -29.58 -6.92 -21.28
CA ALA A 1140 -29.68 -7.15 -19.84
C ALA A 1140 -31.10 -6.90 -19.30
N ARG A 1141 -31.92 -6.11 -20.01
CA ARG A 1141 -33.34 -5.90 -19.67
C ARG A 1141 -34.20 -7.12 -20.00
N LEU A 1142 -33.76 -7.97 -20.94
CA LEU A 1142 -34.42 -9.21 -21.36
C LEU A 1142 -34.17 -10.37 -20.39
N LEU A 1143 -33.13 -10.28 -19.55
CA LEU A 1143 -32.80 -11.32 -18.57
C LEU A 1143 -33.87 -11.46 -17.49
N GLY A 1144 -33.90 -12.62 -16.85
CA GLY A 1144 -34.83 -12.95 -15.77
C GLY A 1144 -34.60 -12.21 -14.47
N SER A 1145 -35.45 -12.54 -13.49
CA SER A 1145 -35.07 -12.41 -12.08
C SER A 1145 -33.95 -13.41 -11.76
N ASP A 1146 -33.10 -13.06 -10.80
CA ASP A 1146 -32.00 -13.87 -10.24
C ASP A 1146 -30.91 -14.28 -11.26
N ALA A 1147 -30.98 -13.68 -12.44
CA ALA A 1147 -30.09 -13.90 -13.58
C ALA A 1147 -28.62 -13.62 -13.26
N GLN A 1148 -27.73 -14.39 -13.90
CA GLN A 1148 -26.28 -14.32 -13.70
C GLN A 1148 -25.60 -13.80 -14.98
N LEU A 1149 -25.19 -12.53 -14.99
CA LEU A 1149 -24.49 -11.92 -16.12
C LEU A 1149 -22.98 -12.15 -16.01
N VAL A 1150 -22.45 -13.09 -16.79
CA VAL A 1150 -20.99 -13.33 -16.89
C VAL A 1150 -20.38 -12.47 -18.02
N SER A 1151 -19.23 -11.84 -17.74
CA SER A 1151 -18.47 -11.03 -18.71
C SER A 1151 -17.00 -11.45 -18.72
N TYR A 1152 -16.49 -11.86 -19.89
CA TYR A 1152 -15.13 -12.41 -20.06
C TYR A 1152 -14.18 -11.57 -20.93
N GLY A 1153 -14.70 -10.54 -21.62
CA GLY A 1153 -13.92 -9.80 -22.62
C GLY A 1153 -14.31 -8.32 -22.70
N ALA A 1154 -13.31 -7.46 -22.90
CA ALA A 1154 -13.46 -6.00 -22.96
C ALA A 1154 -13.12 -5.43 -24.36
N MET A 1155 -13.33 -6.20 -25.43
CA MET A 1155 -12.84 -5.88 -26.78
C MET A 1155 -13.39 -4.57 -27.36
N ALA A 1156 -14.54 -4.08 -26.88
CA ALA A 1156 -15.06 -2.76 -27.22
C ALA A 1156 -14.22 -1.59 -26.66
N LYS A 1157 -13.24 -1.85 -25.77
CA LYS A 1157 -12.43 -0.86 -25.04
C LYS A 1157 -13.29 0.24 -24.35
N GLN A 1158 -14.45 -0.17 -23.81
CA GLN A 1158 -15.50 0.69 -23.24
C GLN A 1158 -16.06 0.07 -21.94
N PRO A 1159 -16.53 0.87 -20.96
CA PRO A 1159 -17.14 0.35 -19.74
C PRO A 1159 -18.45 -0.43 -19.99
N LEU A 1160 -18.65 -1.50 -19.23
CA LEU A 1160 -19.97 -2.14 -19.09
C LEU A 1160 -20.86 -1.26 -18.22
N SER A 1161 -22.00 -0.81 -18.76
CA SER A 1161 -23.00 0.00 -18.04
C SER A 1161 -24.30 -0.79 -17.91
N LEU A 1162 -24.88 -0.83 -16.71
CA LEU A 1162 -26.08 -1.59 -16.38
C LEU A 1162 -27.00 -0.75 -15.48
N PRO A 1163 -28.32 -0.69 -15.74
CA PRO A 1163 -29.24 0.06 -14.89
C PRO A 1163 -29.34 -0.55 -13.49
N THR A 1164 -29.25 0.29 -12.45
CA THR A 1164 -29.40 -0.13 -11.04
C THR A 1164 -30.73 -0.84 -10.76
N SER A 1165 -31.78 -0.52 -11.53
CA SER A 1165 -33.08 -1.19 -11.46
C SER A 1165 -33.04 -2.70 -11.75
N LEU A 1166 -32.06 -3.21 -12.51
CA LEU A 1166 -31.92 -4.65 -12.73
C LEU A 1166 -31.41 -5.37 -11.46
N PHE A 1167 -30.55 -4.70 -10.69
CA PHE A 1167 -30.05 -5.24 -9.42
C PHE A 1167 -31.15 -5.19 -8.34
N ILE A 1168 -31.95 -4.12 -8.31
CA ILE A 1168 -33.00 -3.93 -7.28
C ILE A 1168 -34.25 -4.80 -7.58
N PHE A 1169 -34.75 -4.79 -8.81
CA PHE A 1169 -36.06 -5.39 -9.15
C PHE A 1169 -35.98 -6.72 -9.90
N LYS A 1170 -34.77 -7.17 -10.28
CA LYS A 1170 -34.52 -8.49 -10.88
C LYS A 1170 -33.40 -9.26 -10.17
N ASN A 1171 -32.88 -8.78 -9.04
CA ASN A 1171 -31.75 -9.41 -8.31
C ASN A 1171 -30.54 -9.78 -9.22
N LEU A 1172 -30.32 -9.01 -10.29
CA LEU A 1172 -29.31 -9.33 -11.31
C LEU A 1172 -27.92 -9.40 -10.68
N THR A 1173 -27.28 -10.57 -10.73
CA THR A 1173 -25.91 -10.75 -10.26
C THR A 1173 -24.95 -10.68 -11.45
N CYS A 1174 -23.79 -10.05 -11.26
CA CYS A 1174 -22.82 -9.79 -12.34
C CYS A 1174 -21.42 -10.29 -11.98
N HIS A 1175 -20.81 -11.05 -12.89
CA HIS A 1175 -19.51 -11.70 -12.69
C HIS A 1175 -18.50 -11.32 -13.76
N GLY A 1176 -17.24 -11.16 -13.36
CA GLY A 1176 -16.10 -11.07 -14.27
C GLY A 1176 -15.37 -12.41 -14.36
N PHE A 1177 -15.40 -13.06 -15.53
CA PHE A 1177 -14.61 -14.26 -15.80
C PHE A 1177 -13.25 -13.91 -16.42
N TRP A 1178 -12.21 -14.70 -16.12
CA TRP A 1178 -10.91 -14.55 -16.76
C TRP A 1178 -10.17 -15.90 -16.78
N GLN A 1179 -10.01 -16.51 -17.95
CA GLN A 1179 -9.39 -17.84 -18.07
C GLN A 1179 -7.96 -17.87 -17.50
N SER A 1180 -7.17 -16.81 -17.68
CA SER A 1180 -5.83 -16.70 -17.11
C SER A 1180 -5.80 -16.53 -15.58
N ARG A 1181 -6.94 -16.22 -14.95
CA ARG A 1181 -7.13 -16.29 -13.49
C ARG A 1181 -7.55 -17.70 -13.07
N TRP A 1182 -8.48 -18.32 -13.80
CA TRP A 1182 -8.94 -19.68 -13.54
C TRP A 1182 -7.75 -20.66 -13.48
N TYR A 1183 -6.88 -20.66 -14.50
CA TYR A 1183 -5.65 -21.48 -14.50
C TYR A 1183 -4.70 -21.18 -13.33
N LYS A 1184 -4.61 -19.93 -12.85
CA LYS A 1184 -3.75 -19.55 -11.72
C LYS A 1184 -4.33 -19.95 -10.36
N GLN A 1185 -5.62 -20.24 -10.25
CA GLN A 1185 -6.30 -20.59 -9.00
C GLN A 1185 -6.64 -22.08 -8.87
N ARG A 1186 -6.61 -22.83 -9.98
CA ARG A 1186 -6.88 -24.28 -10.03
C ARG A 1186 -5.58 -25.10 -9.99
N SER A 1187 -5.64 -26.24 -9.33
CA SER A 1187 -4.59 -27.28 -9.28
C SER A 1187 -4.27 -27.85 -10.68
N LEU A 1188 -3.23 -28.69 -10.80
CA LEU A 1188 -2.93 -29.35 -12.08
C LEU A 1188 -4.06 -30.32 -12.48
N ALA A 1189 -4.51 -31.16 -11.54
CA ALA A 1189 -5.59 -32.11 -11.73
C ALA A 1189 -6.91 -31.46 -12.22
N GLU A 1190 -7.33 -30.34 -11.62
CA GLU A 1190 -8.53 -29.61 -12.09
C GLU A 1190 -8.38 -29.09 -13.53
N ARG A 1191 -7.17 -28.77 -13.98
CA ARG A 1191 -6.91 -28.38 -15.37
C ARG A 1191 -6.95 -29.60 -16.28
N GLU A 1192 -6.32 -30.70 -15.89
CA GLU A 1192 -6.33 -31.98 -16.61
C GLU A 1192 -7.77 -32.47 -16.80
N THR A 1193 -8.61 -32.44 -15.75
CA THR A 1193 -10.05 -32.73 -15.83
C THR A 1193 -10.78 -31.82 -16.83
N LEU A 1194 -10.49 -30.52 -16.87
CA LEU A 1194 -11.08 -29.62 -17.87
C LEU A 1194 -10.66 -29.98 -19.30
N ILE A 1195 -9.39 -30.35 -19.52
CA ILE A 1195 -8.91 -30.79 -20.84
C ILE A 1195 -9.58 -32.11 -21.24
N HIS A 1196 -9.64 -33.11 -20.37
CA HIS A 1196 -10.37 -34.37 -20.62
C HIS A 1196 -11.86 -34.12 -20.96
N ASN A 1197 -12.54 -33.26 -20.21
CA ASN A 1197 -13.95 -32.94 -20.46
C ASN A 1197 -14.16 -32.25 -21.82
N LEU A 1198 -13.22 -31.40 -22.24
CA LEU A 1198 -13.25 -30.77 -23.57
C LEU A 1198 -12.94 -31.76 -24.70
N VAL A 1199 -11.96 -32.65 -24.52
CA VAL A 1199 -11.64 -33.71 -25.49
C VAL A 1199 -12.81 -34.69 -25.64
N ASN A 1200 -13.48 -35.05 -24.55
CA ASN A 1200 -14.69 -35.88 -24.60
C ASN A 1200 -15.82 -35.22 -25.41
N LEU A 1201 -16.02 -33.91 -25.30
CA LEU A 1201 -16.99 -33.14 -26.12
C LEU A 1201 -16.59 -33.02 -27.59
N ILE A 1202 -15.29 -33.15 -27.91
CA ILE A 1202 -14.78 -33.23 -29.30
C ILE A 1202 -14.92 -34.66 -29.85
N LYS A 1203 -14.81 -35.70 -29.00
CA LYS A 1203 -14.84 -37.12 -29.38
C LYS A 1203 -16.22 -37.70 -29.69
N THR A 1204 -17.29 -37.20 -29.10
CA THR A 1204 -18.56 -37.94 -28.97
C THR A 1204 -19.34 -38.16 -30.27
N LYS A 1205 -18.95 -39.17 -31.07
CA LYS A 1205 -19.75 -39.70 -32.20
C LYS A 1205 -19.42 -41.15 -32.59
N GLN A 1206 -19.63 -42.13 -31.70
CA GLN A 1206 -19.67 -43.55 -32.06
C GLN A 1206 -20.59 -44.33 -31.08
N GLY A 1207 -21.82 -44.65 -31.53
CA GLY A 1207 -22.75 -45.51 -30.78
C GLY A 1207 -24.22 -45.07 -30.82
N ASN A 1208 -25.06 -45.91 -31.45
CA ASN A 1208 -26.52 -45.99 -31.43
C ASN A 1208 -27.44 -44.77 -31.64
N THR A 1209 -28.38 -44.99 -32.55
CA THR A 1209 -29.55 -44.18 -32.89
C THR A 1209 -30.60 -44.06 -31.77
N ILE A 1210 -30.79 -42.84 -31.22
CA ILE A 1210 -32.13 -42.28 -30.90
C ILE A 1210 -32.12 -40.76 -31.16
N ALA A 1211 -33.07 -40.29 -31.97
CA ALA A 1211 -33.62 -38.92 -32.20
C ALA A 1211 -32.81 -37.61 -32.02
N HIS A 1212 -31.86 -37.48 -31.09
CA HIS A 1212 -31.20 -36.21 -30.75
C HIS A 1212 -29.70 -36.23 -31.07
N ALA A 1213 -29.35 -35.69 -32.24
CA ALA A 1213 -27.96 -35.53 -32.66
C ALA A 1213 -27.26 -34.41 -31.86
N VAL A 1214 -26.58 -34.80 -30.78
CA VAL A 1214 -25.67 -33.93 -30.01
C VAL A 1214 -24.62 -33.33 -30.96
N PRO A 1215 -24.47 -32.00 -31.07
CA PRO A 1215 -23.43 -31.41 -31.89
C PRO A 1215 -22.05 -31.63 -31.25
N GLN A 1216 -21.16 -32.27 -32.02
CA GLN A 1216 -19.74 -32.38 -31.71
C GLN A 1216 -19.11 -30.99 -31.56
N LEU A 1217 -18.19 -30.81 -30.61
CA LEU A 1217 -17.49 -29.54 -30.41
C LEU A 1217 -16.45 -29.33 -31.52
N ASP A 1218 -16.87 -28.70 -32.62
CA ASP A 1218 -16.01 -28.38 -33.76
C ASP A 1218 -15.25 -27.06 -33.55
N THR A 1219 -14.09 -26.97 -34.21
CA THR A 1219 -13.22 -25.79 -34.19
C THR A 1219 -13.72 -24.76 -35.20
N PRO A 1220 -13.80 -23.46 -34.84
CA PRO A 1220 -14.17 -22.41 -35.78
C PRO A 1220 -13.35 -22.46 -37.08
N GLU A 1221 -14.00 -22.17 -38.21
CA GLU A 1221 -13.36 -22.12 -39.52
C GLU A 1221 -12.08 -21.28 -39.47
N HIS A 1222 -10.98 -21.86 -39.95
CA HIS A 1222 -9.63 -21.39 -39.67
C HIS A 1222 -8.73 -21.37 -40.90
N GLU A 1223 -7.60 -20.67 -40.76
CA GLU A 1223 -6.54 -20.57 -41.74
C GLU A 1223 -5.19 -20.79 -41.04
N ILE A 1224 -4.33 -21.62 -41.65
CA ILE A 1224 -2.99 -21.90 -41.15
C ILE A 1224 -1.99 -21.07 -41.97
N ILE A 1225 -1.39 -20.08 -41.32
CA ILE A 1225 -0.31 -19.28 -41.91
C ILE A 1225 1.03 -19.93 -41.55
N THR A 1226 1.64 -20.61 -42.53
CA THR A 1226 2.97 -21.17 -42.39
C THR A 1226 4.03 -20.09 -42.56
N ILE A 1227 4.94 -19.97 -41.59
CA ILE A 1227 6.20 -19.23 -41.71
C ILE A 1227 7.28 -20.26 -42.01
N GLU A 1228 7.93 -20.13 -43.16
CA GLU A 1228 8.83 -21.15 -43.70
C GLU A 1228 10.24 -21.04 -43.11
N ALA A 1229 10.88 -22.18 -42.87
CA ALA A 1229 12.26 -22.20 -42.36
C ALA A 1229 13.28 -21.62 -43.37
N ARG A 1230 12.90 -21.50 -44.65
CA ARG A 1230 13.70 -20.90 -45.72
C ARG A 1230 13.54 -19.39 -45.87
N GLU A 1231 12.41 -18.81 -45.45
CA GLU A 1231 12.17 -17.35 -45.49
C GLU A 1231 13.27 -16.61 -44.71
N SER A 1232 13.64 -15.41 -45.15
CA SER A 1232 14.48 -14.50 -44.37
C SER A 1232 13.75 -14.04 -43.10
N ASP A 1233 14.46 -13.35 -42.22
CA ASP A 1233 13.86 -12.81 -40.99
C ASP A 1233 12.96 -11.61 -41.30
N GLU A 1234 13.22 -10.84 -42.36
CA GLU A 1234 12.37 -9.70 -42.72
C GLU A 1234 11.11 -10.13 -43.48
N GLU A 1235 11.21 -11.05 -44.46
CA GLU A 1235 10.01 -11.62 -45.14
C GLU A 1235 9.05 -12.26 -44.13
N ALA A 1236 9.59 -13.06 -43.20
CA ALA A 1236 8.80 -13.67 -42.12
C ALA A 1236 8.22 -12.62 -41.16
N SER A 1237 8.95 -11.53 -40.88
CA SER A 1237 8.43 -10.40 -40.08
C SER A 1237 7.27 -9.71 -40.79
N GLU A 1238 7.41 -9.39 -42.07
CA GLU A 1238 6.38 -8.74 -42.87
C GLU A 1238 5.12 -9.62 -42.99
N LYS A 1239 5.29 -10.91 -43.25
CA LYS A 1239 4.20 -11.90 -43.30
C LYS A 1239 3.37 -11.90 -42.00
N VAL A 1240 4.03 -11.87 -40.84
CA VAL A 1240 3.34 -11.76 -39.54
C VAL A 1240 2.70 -10.39 -39.34
N ARG A 1241 3.36 -9.29 -39.68
CA ARG A 1241 2.79 -7.92 -39.56
C ARG A 1241 1.55 -7.74 -40.44
N ASN A 1242 1.54 -8.32 -41.65
CA ASN A 1242 0.40 -8.30 -42.57
C ASN A 1242 -0.80 -9.13 -42.06
N VAL A 1243 -0.57 -10.30 -41.45
CA VAL A 1243 -1.61 -11.06 -40.73
C VAL A 1243 -2.21 -10.23 -39.60
N MET A 1244 -1.37 -9.56 -38.80
CA MET A 1244 -1.84 -8.73 -37.69
C MET A 1244 -2.64 -7.50 -38.16
N LYS A 1245 -2.28 -6.92 -39.31
CA LYS A 1245 -3.02 -5.84 -39.96
C LYS A 1245 -4.42 -6.30 -40.39
N ALA A 1246 -4.51 -7.40 -41.12
CA ALA A 1246 -5.79 -7.94 -41.62
C ALA A 1246 -6.71 -8.46 -40.48
N LEU A 1247 -6.13 -8.88 -39.35
CA LEU A 1247 -6.87 -9.16 -38.11
C LEU A 1247 -7.38 -7.88 -37.42
N ALA A 1248 -6.59 -6.80 -37.41
CA ALA A 1248 -6.97 -5.52 -36.80
C ALA A 1248 -8.05 -4.76 -37.60
N GLU A 1249 -8.05 -4.89 -38.92
CA GLU A 1249 -9.08 -4.35 -39.82
C GLU A 1249 -10.44 -5.07 -39.68
N GLY A 1250 -10.48 -6.23 -39.01
CA GLY A 1250 -11.70 -7.01 -38.74
C GLY A 1250 -12.20 -7.84 -39.93
N SER A 1251 -11.56 -7.70 -41.10
CA SER A 1251 -11.90 -8.33 -42.37
C SER A 1251 -11.78 -9.85 -42.39
N TYR A 1252 -11.00 -10.44 -41.49
CA TYR A 1252 -10.44 -11.78 -41.66
C TYR A 1252 -11.47 -12.94 -41.67
N GLY A 1253 -12.59 -12.81 -40.96
CA GLY A 1253 -13.69 -13.79 -40.92
C GLY A 1253 -13.40 -15.16 -40.28
N LYS A 1254 -12.14 -15.62 -40.30
CA LYS A 1254 -11.67 -16.94 -39.86
C LYS A 1254 -10.70 -16.85 -38.67
N LYS A 1255 -10.48 -17.97 -37.99
CA LYS A 1255 -9.49 -18.11 -36.91
C LYS A 1255 -8.09 -18.34 -37.48
N VAL A 1256 -7.11 -17.50 -37.16
CA VAL A 1256 -5.71 -17.66 -37.59
C VAL A 1256 -4.94 -18.61 -36.67
N LEU A 1257 -4.20 -19.55 -37.26
CA LEU A 1257 -3.15 -20.35 -36.61
C LEU A 1257 -1.81 -20.15 -37.32
N LEU A 1258 -0.75 -19.93 -36.54
CA LEU A 1258 0.62 -19.79 -37.05
C LEU A 1258 1.34 -21.15 -36.98
N LYS A 1259 1.98 -21.55 -38.09
CA LYS A 1259 2.86 -22.73 -38.18
C LYS A 1259 4.28 -22.28 -38.48
N LEU A 1260 5.14 -22.18 -37.47
CA LEU A 1260 6.53 -21.73 -37.65
C LEU A 1260 7.42 -22.95 -37.95
N ALA A 1261 7.69 -23.22 -39.22
CA ALA A 1261 8.39 -24.42 -39.67
C ALA A 1261 9.85 -24.51 -39.15
N SER A 1262 10.36 -25.74 -39.04
CA SER A 1262 11.78 -26.03 -38.80
C SER A 1262 12.41 -26.59 -40.07
N SER A 1263 13.69 -26.30 -40.34
CA SER A 1263 14.41 -26.98 -41.42
C SER A 1263 14.73 -28.46 -41.13
N ASN A 1264 14.40 -28.96 -39.94
CA ASN A 1264 14.73 -30.30 -39.47
C ASN A 1264 13.44 -31.09 -39.15
N GLY A 1265 12.81 -31.58 -40.21
CA GLY A 1265 11.77 -32.62 -40.23
C GLY A 1265 11.89 -33.40 -41.55
N PRO A 1266 11.25 -34.59 -41.65
CA PRO A 1266 11.05 -35.26 -42.94
C PRO A 1266 10.10 -34.45 -43.83
#